data_AF-A0A1T4ZHF7-F1
#
_entry.id   AF-A0A1T4ZHF7-F1
#
_cell.length_a   1.000
_cell.length_b   1.000
_cell.length_c   1.000
_cell.angle_alpha   90.00
_cell.angle_beta   90.00
_cell.angle_gamma   90.00
#
_symmetry.space_group_name_H-M   'P 1'
#
loop_
_entity.id
_entity.type
_entity.pdbx_description
1 polymer ?
#
loop_
_entity_poly.entity_id
_entity_poly.type
_entity_poly.pdbx_seq_one_letter_code
_entity_poly.pdbx_strand_id
1 'polypeptide(L)'
;MVTTTVTEEGLKIPVFDAAYTDAKGRNVGQFYNNPEILRHSILQAMFEPEELQSLMIVKLDKSNPDPRQLRASIHDPEDSIKRRMIFQSGNSYYFGDETLAKKIGDLFVTEKDTACRYGSLLVSTCMSGVSECDTNLRVKIVDFTDPQYAQYRTGDCHGVISSELLKSIGGEKNRASQFRFAWLRSWNTENSESTPQVSFLAKGTLRPDDHLLHSLADSEGNQPQLILDRSSIKGINKKQLKDLIPCGDYELPKAILGNRKNSQIGITQTSWQSTGVWFDEEAQRQDLVPAAKAEAQRLATLQRDPMKLRQAMIEDHDRREAFLARLNERKLQEQQDKLPKNCDDEITVNNEDNSEEQKRERQDIQMLKADKLGLMIGSPEFTNMAQRWLASKWRNLATRGALAMTSAMALPCEDLPRGIVCANHLEQGDCIQGRFPILNKDGLRKYQNIHAKNLETVPEEIRTVMAKIKGVIWFHPKDLERFHQGDFDGDEPFGIESRKIPHIAQQILPAQEELFDFGEVIQAEKVPYTQARYREDDSEVLEGKAKAGDRKFTTLEQIGVASSQNEVGLVALAIGKVAAALPNSGEDEKLFLKQQKRFISALSIMEQYEVDYQKNSLRGKDAKEVKEKTGLNPDTLLEKVDEWCEKHKSCTYFFQYKGDDRLYKQFAMPADFPNAVYVLAKEAVNPYWEQTRLVCRNRDEFQHILPAIPAYLIVSKEYRKQLDTAKIEYEKEGSQLHVPYPYKDTLIDNEIEYRPSPENDLNWEENELQWAKDLVQRFQEDKTIIYERTGNDIKMRKEEIGKLYDSYRVEIDEIWDTPERKTRAAHALFQATHTCDNLSKHRTIGQKVAEELEITFSLQQDYELLHEALPRDVYVLQVPFKKVKTQDGRSIDLPNQWKDSLDRKGIEYEASAHHELPLVEFAFKDLPQSMAAKLDAKYGDNSNHHIDPDALKVTNYSGNETRLLIVPPVDCRWIESHDKAGRGALVYKLFMDEICHALSNYQVNQIEVVNVKHPDNDYSQEDFCKSKWKDRTVTLQVGTLDLPPTHEKYYRFQGTPIIQLDGKKLGTFSPDSPKLPPGTTFEATITLNQSGRSLMLKVDSESIQLPQTQLPPIDSPEPSHSPASIVQNGSQPPKPQQKPALKPETAVNNGKHSPTTPDTNNWRLSLQYLLFSVVSDTYQQRQAQLPPERTQHFKFGDNQWTAYVQPNGDCFVRNESKRTVFKANVHTGEVQIPLTEKAATRFQEMIMAREKALSQPQITVMSTAKAKPKELELV
;
A
#
# COMPACT_ATOMS: atom_id res chain seq x y z
N MET A 1 13.95 21.54 17.30
CA MET A 1 12.59 21.76 16.71
C MET A 1 11.54 21.99 17.80
N VAL A 2 10.77 23.08 17.80
CA VAL A 2 9.82 23.44 18.89
C VAL A 2 8.36 23.11 18.54
N THR A 3 7.60 22.59 19.50
CA THR A 3 6.14 22.39 19.37
C THR A 3 5.46 23.72 19.18
N THR A 4 4.64 23.83 18.14
CA THR A 4 3.91 25.05 17.81
C THR A 4 2.41 24.76 17.71
N THR A 5 1.62 25.55 18.41
CA THR A 5 0.17 25.54 18.24
C THR A 5 -0.17 26.49 17.11
N VAL A 6 -0.77 25.96 16.06
CA VAL A 6 -1.40 26.77 15.01
C VAL A 6 -2.89 26.57 15.20
N THR A 7 -3.59 27.62 15.65
CA THR A 7 -4.97 27.53 16.16
C THR A 7 -5.95 26.90 15.17
N GLU A 8 -5.69 26.98 13.86
CA GLU A 8 -6.52 26.36 12.81
C GLU A 8 -5.95 25.03 12.26
N GLU A 9 -4.63 24.79 12.33
CA GLU A 9 -4.00 23.58 11.77
C GLU A 9 -3.78 22.44 12.79
N GLY A 10 -4.00 22.68 14.08
CA GLY A 10 -3.78 21.71 15.16
C GLY A 10 -2.43 21.87 15.89
N LEU A 11 -2.24 21.05 16.92
CA LEU A 11 -1.00 21.00 17.70
C LEU A 11 0.06 20.19 16.93
N LYS A 12 1.13 20.85 16.48
CA LYS A 12 2.26 20.21 15.78
C LYS A 12 3.29 19.70 16.79
N ILE A 13 3.38 18.39 16.96
CA ILE A 13 4.26 17.74 17.93
C ILE A 13 5.49 17.14 17.21
N PRO A 14 6.72 17.52 17.58
CA PRO A 14 7.94 16.93 17.04
C PRO A 14 7.99 15.41 17.28
N VAL A 15 8.48 14.66 16.28
CA VAL A 15 8.62 13.21 16.36
C VAL A 15 10.10 12.83 16.31
N PHE A 16 10.56 12.14 17.35
CA PHE A 16 11.90 11.59 17.48
C PHE A 16 11.86 10.07 17.30
N ASP A 17 12.54 9.59 16.27
CA ASP A 17 12.77 8.16 16.03
C ASP A 17 13.99 7.71 16.84
N ALA A 18 13.74 7.01 17.95
CA ALA A 18 14.79 6.49 18.81
C ALA A 18 15.36 5.16 18.31
N ALA A 19 14.83 4.59 17.22
CA ALA A 19 15.36 3.38 16.60
C ALA A 19 16.38 3.67 15.50
N TYR A 20 16.47 4.92 15.03
CA TYR A 20 17.37 5.30 13.95
C TYR A 20 18.85 5.01 14.29
N THR A 21 19.47 4.18 13.45
CA THR A 21 20.89 3.87 13.50
C THR A 21 21.68 4.66 12.47
N ASP A 22 22.83 5.20 12.86
CA ASP A 22 23.75 5.82 11.93
C ASP A 22 24.41 4.78 10.99
N ALA A 23 25.17 5.27 10.01
CA ALA A 23 25.91 4.42 9.06
C ALA A 23 26.93 3.46 9.70
N LYS A 24 27.21 3.59 11.01
CA LYS A 24 28.09 2.70 11.78
C LYS A 24 27.29 1.70 12.63
N GLY A 25 25.97 1.63 12.44
CA GLY A 25 25.07 0.77 13.21
C GLY A 25 24.86 1.24 14.65
N ARG A 26 25.26 2.48 15.00
CA ARG A 26 25.04 3.02 16.35
C ARG A 26 23.67 3.63 16.41
N ASN A 27 22.89 3.29 17.44
CA ASN A 27 21.61 3.94 17.68
C ASN A 27 21.86 5.39 18.15
N VAL A 28 21.62 6.34 17.24
CA VAL A 28 21.80 7.79 17.49
C VAL A 28 20.47 8.52 17.60
N GLY A 29 19.39 7.92 17.10
CA GLY A 29 18.08 8.53 16.96
C GLY A 29 18.06 9.69 15.95
N GLN A 30 16.89 10.03 15.44
CA GLN A 30 16.73 11.13 14.49
C GLN A 30 15.34 11.76 14.58
N PHE A 31 15.23 13.08 14.44
CA PHE A 31 13.94 13.75 14.26
C PHE A 31 13.39 13.53 12.86
N TYR A 32 12.08 13.28 12.76
CA TYR A 32 11.40 13.31 11.47
C TYR A 32 11.26 14.75 10.96
N ASN A 33 11.35 14.90 9.64
CA ASN A 33 11.17 16.20 8.98
C ASN A 33 9.76 16.76 9.18
N ASN A 34 8.77 15.88 9.37
CA ASN A 34 7.37 16.25 9.54
C ASN A 34 6.90 15.95 10.98
N PRO A 35 6.31 16.92 11.69
CA PRO A 35 5.71 16.70 13.01
C PRO A 35 4.41 15.87 12.91
N GLU A 36 4.01 15.26 14.02
CA GLU A 36 2.68 14.66 14.18
C GLU A 36 1.68 15.78 14.51
N ILE A 37 0.57 15.85 13.79
CA ILE A 37 -0.43 16.91 13.96
C ILE A 37 -1.61 16.36 14.75
N LEU A 38 -1.79 16.84 15.98
CA LEU A 38 -2.90 16.47 16.84
C LEU A 38 -4.02 17.52 16.72
N ARG A 39 -5.22 17.08 16.35
CA ARG A 39 -6.41 17.95 16.21
C ARG A 39 -7.55 17.48 17.10
N HIS A 40 -8.33 18.43 17.62
CA HIS A 40 -9.59 18.20 18.32
C HIS A 40 -9.47 17.19 19.48
N SER A 41 -8.34 17.21 20.19
CA SER A 41 -8.08 16.32 21.31
C SER A 41 -8.32 17.05 22.62
N ILE A 42 -8.65 16.30 23.68
CA ILE A 42 -8.80 16.92 25.00
C ILE A 42 -7.46 17.48 25.49
N LEU A 43 -6.31 16.89 25.14
CA LEU A 43 -4.99 17.43 25.50
C LEU A 43 -4.80 18.85 24.97
N GLN A 44 -5.19 19.08 23.71
CA GLN A 44 -5.09 20.40 23.08
C GLN A 44 -5.99 21.43 23.78
N ALA A 45 -7.18 21.02 24.22
CA ALA A 45 -8.16 21.92 24.86
C ALA A 45 -7.92 22.11 26.37
N MET A 46 -7.10 21.26 27.01
CA MET A 46 -6.84 21.32 28.45
C MET A 46 -5.76 22.32 28.85
N PHE A 47 -4.86 22.66 27.92
CA PHE A 47 -3.63 23.41 28.20
C PHE A 47 -3.43 24.54 27.20
N GLU A 48 -2.86 25.64 27.67
CA GLU A 48 -2.45 26.73 26.80
C GLU A 48 -1.30 26.30 25.88
N PRO A 49 -1.19 26.87 24.66
CA PRO A 49 -0.10 26.57 23.71
C PRO A 49 1.30 26.55 24.32
N GLU A 50 1.59 27.51 25.20
CA GLU A 50 2.90 27.68 25.84
C GLU A 50 3.24 26.52 26.78
N GLU A 51 2.22 25.91 27.39
CA GLU A 51 2.39 24.78 28.31
C GLU A 51 2.74 23.49 27.57
N LEU A 52 2.41 23.40 26.27
CA LEU A 52 2.65 22.22 25.43
C LEU A 52 3.96 22.33 24.62
N GLN A 53 4.70 23.44 24.72
CA GLN A 53 5.93 23.67 23.94
C GLN A 53 6.99 22.58 24.13
N SER A 54 7.06 21.96 25.31
CA SER A 54 8.01 20.90 25.61
C SER A 54 7.55 19.50 25.16
N LEU A 55 6.32 19.34 24.67
CA LEU A 55 5.76 18.06 24.25
C LEU A 55 6.54 17.47 23.06
N MET A 56 6.81 16.18 23.09
CA MET A 56 7.51 15.46 22.02
C MET A 56 7.00 14.02 21.94
N ILE A 57 6.94 13.47 20.74
CA ILE A 57 6.63 12.05 20.54
C ILE A 57 7.92 11.31 20.25
N VAL A 58 8.11 10.19 20.93
CA VAL A 58 9.20 9.25 20.67
C VAL A 58 8.59 8.00 20.03
N LYS A 59 9.22 7.49 18.97
CA LYS A 59 8.88 6.22 18.33
C LYS A 59 10.04 5.24 18.52
N LEU A 60 9.70 3.96 18.69
CA LEU A 60 10.63 2.84 18.80
C LEU A 60 10.54 1.93 17.58
N ASP A 61 11.49 0.99 17.47
CA ASP A 61 11.40 -0.10 16.51
C ASP A 61 10.16 -0.95 16.84
N LYS A 62 9.23 -1.03 15.88
CA LYS A 62 7.99 -1.80 16.03
C LYS A 62 8.24 -3.31 16.17
N SER A 63 9.35 -3.82 15.64
CA SER A 63 9.66 -5.25 15.64
C SER A 63 10.34 -5.71 16.92
N ASN A 64 11.09 -4.82 17.57
CA ASN A 64 11.77 -5.11 18.83
C ASN A 64 11.88 -3.85 19.69
N PRO A 65 10.79 -3.39 20.31
CA PRO A 65 10.82 -2.16 21.10
C PRO A 65 11.59 -2.42 22.40
N ASP A 66 12.69 -1.69 22.60
CA ASP A 66 13.50 -1.75 23.83
C ASP A 66 13.19 -0.53 24.71
N PRO A 67 12.67 -0.71 25.94
CA PRO A 67 12.37 0.40 26.83
C PRO A 67 13.62 1.22 27.21
N ARG A 68 14.83 0.69 27.07
CA ARG A 68 16.09 1.44 27.31
C ARG A 68 16.32 2.54 26.28
N GLN A 69 15.69 2.45 25.10
CA GLN A 69 15.73 3.49 24.07
C GLN A 69 14.89 4.71 24.47
N LEU A 70 13.85 4.51 25.28
CA LEU A 70 13.11 5.57 25.97
C LEU A 70 13.93 6.06 27.17
N ARG A 71 15.08 6.67 26.91
CA ARG A 71 15.98 7.18 27.97
C ARG A 71 15.18 7.97 29.01
N ALA A 72 15.52 7.80 30.30
CA ALA A 72 14.85 8.49 31.41
C ALA A 72 14.79 10.02 31.26
N SER A 73 15.71 10.59 30.47
CA SER A 73 15.51 11.90 29.87
C SER A 73 16.05 11.97 28.44
N ILE A 74 15.25 12.52 27.54
CA ILE A 74 15.65 12.83 26.16
C ILE A 74 15.82 14.35 26.05
N HIS A 75 16.90 14.75 25.39
CA HIS A 75 17.27 16.14 25.18
C HIS A 75 17.38 16.36 23.67
N ASP A 76 16.68 17.36 23.15
CA ASP A 76 17.00 17.93 21.84
C ASP A 76 18.25 18.82 22.04
N PRO A 77 19.37 18.53 21.36
CA PRO A 77 20.58 19.37 21.44
C PRO A 77 20.33 20.83 21.07
N GLU A 78 19.27 21.12 20.30
CA GLU A 78 18.94 22.46 19.82
C GLU A 78 18.20 23.32 20.86
N ASP A 79 17.47 22.73 21.81
CA ASP A 79 16.64 23.47 22.77
C ASP A 79 17.00 23.28 24.25
N SER A 80 17.87 22.31 24.57
CA SER A 80 18.32 22.02 25.95
C SER A 80 17.21 21.66 26.95
N ILE A 81 15.97 21.40 26.50
CA ILE A 81 14.86 21.04 27.38
C ILE A 81 14.99 19.57 27.79
N LYS A 82 15.02 19.33 29.10
CA LYS A 82 15.01 17.98 29.68
C LYS A 82 13.59 17.43 29.67
N ARG A 83 13.33 16.42 28.84
CA ARG A 83 12.01 15.80 28.73
C ARG A 83 12.00 14.40 29.33
N ARG A 84 10.91 14.06 30.01
CA ARG A 84 10.63 12.72 30.58
C ARG A 84 9.31 12.18 30.04
N MET A 85 9.15 10.86 30.05
CA MET A 85 7.90 10.24 29.61
C MET A 85 6.75 10.65 30.53
N ILE A 86 5.61 11.00 29.92
CA ILE A 86 4.39 11.45 30.60
C ILE A 86 3.29 10.40 30.48
N PHE A 87 3.04 9.91 29.26
CA PHE A 87 2.00 8.94 28.96
C PHE A 87 2.30 8.22 27.63
N GLN A 88 1.49 7.21 27.30
CA GLN A 88 1.60 6.47 26.03
C GLN A 88 0.22 6.32 25.36
N SER A 89 0.23 6.27 24.03
CA SER A 89 -0.93 5.95 23.20
C SER A 89 -0.49 5.10 22.01
N GLY A 90 -0.93 3.84 21.96
CA GLY A 90 -0.52 2.90 20.91
C GLY A 90 1.00 2.71 20.87
N ASN A 91 1.63 3.01 19.73
CA ASN A 91 3.09 2.96 19.58
C ASN A 91 3.76 4.34 19.70
N SER A 92 3.06 5.33 20.26
CA SER A 92 3.54 6.69 20.50
C SER A 92 3.81 6.90 21.99
N TYR A 93 5.02 7.35 22.31
CA TYR A 93 5.43 7.66 23.68
C TYR A 93 5.57 9.17 23.83
N TYR A 94 4.78 9.79 24.71
CA TYR A 94 4.73 11.24 24.85
C TYR A 94 5.65 11.70 25.98
N PHE A 95 6.52 12.65 25.67
CA PHE A 95 7.52 13.22 26.55
C PHE A 95 7.27 14.71 26.73
N GLY A 96 7.61 15.25 27.88
CA GLY A 96 7.60 16.69 28.13
C GLY A 96 8.44 17.05 29.35
N ASP A 97 8.55 18.35 29.62
CA ASP A 97 9.33 18.84 30.76
C ASP A 97 8.71 18.45 32.12
N GLU A 98 9.41 18.80 33.20
CA GLU A 98 8.96 18.49 34.56
C GLU A 98 7.59 19.11 34.91
N THR A 99 7.32 20.32 34.43
CA THR A 99 6.09 21.08 34.70
C THR A 99 4.89 20.42 34.02
N LEU A 100 5.00 20.17 32.71
CA LEU A 100 3.96 19.52 31.92
C LEU A 100 3.68 18.09 32.43
N ALA A 101 4.75 17.35 32.73
CA ALA A 101 4.64 16.01 33.27
C ALA A 101 3.92 15.97 34.63
N LYS A 102 4.10 16.99 35.48
CA LYS A 102 3.40 17.09 36.76
C LYS A 102 1.91 17.36 36.54
N LYS A 103 1.56 18.33 35.69
CA LYS A 103 0.17 18.70 35.39
C LYS A 103 -0.64 17.53 34.80
N ILE A 104 -0.07 16.83 33.82
CA ILE A 104 -0.72 15.63 33.26
C ILE A 104 -0.73 14.49 34.29
N GLY A 105 0.34 14.35 35.07
CA GLY A 105 0.44 13.34 36.14
C GLY A 105 -0.65 13.45 37.22
N ASP A 106 -1.20 14.64 37.45
CA ASP A 106 -2.30 14.86 38.41
C ASP A 106 -3.59 14.11 38.03
N LEU A 107 -3.80 13.79 36.74
CA LEU A 107 -4.92 12.96 36.26
C LEU A 107 -4.78 11.47 36.65
N PHE A 108 -3.59 11.05 37.05
CA PHE A 108 -3.20 9.65 37.31
C PHE A 108 -2.60 9.46 38.71
N VAL A 109 -2.92 10.37 39.64
CA VAL A 109 -2.23 10.49 40.95
C VAL A 109 -2.31 9.23 41.80
N THR A 110 -3.42 8.49 41.73
CA THR A 110 -3.66 7.29 42.54
C THR A 110 -3.02 6.02 41.95
N GLU A 111 -2.66 6.03 40.66
CA GLU A 111 -2.17 4.86 39.93
C GLU A 111 -1.38 5.29 38.68
N LYS A 112 -0.08 5.59 38.83
CA LYS A 112 0.72 6.23 37.76
C LYS A 112 0.80 5.46 36.43
N ASP A 113 0.70 4.13 36.44
CA ASP A 113 0.72 3.31 35.23
C ASP A 113 -0.51 3.50 34.35
N THR A 114 -1.61 4.02 34.91
CA THR A 114 -2.81 4.39 34.15
C THR A 114 -2.55 5.48 33.10
N ALA A 115 -1.45 6.23 33.22
CA ALA A 115 -0.98 7.12 32.16
C ALA A 115 -0.63 6.36 30.86
N CYS A 116 -0.17 5.10 30.94
CA CYS A 116 -0.01 4.26 29.74
C CYS A 116 -1.35 3.60 29.34
N ARG A 117 -2.14 3.12 30.31
CA ARG A 117 -3.40 2.40 30.01
C ARG A 117 -4.50 3.28 29.42
N TYR A 118 -4.52 4.56 29.78
CA TYR A 118 -5.56 5.53 29.39
C TYR A 118 -4.99 6.82 28.79
N GLY A 119 -3.69 6.89 28.50
CA GLY A 119 -3.07 8.05 27.86
C GLY A 119 -3.67 8.37 26.49
N SER A 120 -4.19 7.35 25.79
CA SER A 120 -4.93 7.51 24.54
C SER A 120 -6.16 8.43 24.64
N LEU A 121 -6.75 8.59 25.83
CA LEU A 121 -7.88 9.50 26.02
C LEU A 121 -7.49 10.95 25.79
N LEU A 122 -6.25 11.33 26.13
CA LEU A 122 -5.72 12.69 25.96
C LEU A 122 -5.59 13.07 24.48
N VAL A 123 -5.22 12.12 23.63
CA VAL A 123 -4.86 12.36 22.22
C VAL A 123 -5.89 11.84 21.23
N SER A 124 -7.01 11.28 21.69
CA SER A 124 -8.10 10.84 20.81
C SER A 124 -8.75 12.04 20.12
N THR A 125 -8.78 12.05 18.79
CA THR A 125 -9.45 13.10 17.98
C THR A 125 -10.98 13.05 18.15
N CYS A 126 -11.60 14.17 18.49
CA CYS A 126 -13.05 14.33 18.52
C CYS A 126 -13.58 14.84 17.16
N MET A 127 -14.74 14.34 16.72
CA MET A 127 -15.26 14.54 15.36
C MET A 127 -15.59 16.01 15.07
N SER A 128 -16.11 16.75 16.05
CA SER A 128 -16.62 18.12 15.87
C SER A 128 -15.94 19.13 16.79
N GLY A 129 -14.69 18.82 17.18
CA GLY A 129 -13.95 19.59 18.18
C GLY A 129 -14.22 19.14 19.62
N VAL A 130 -13.80 19.99 20.55
CA VAL A 130 -13.94 19.82 22.00
C VAL A 130 -14.58 21.10 22.53
N SER A 131 -15.52 21.00 23.47
CA SER A 131 -16.13 22.17 24.10
C SER A 131 -15.43 22.44 25.43
N GLU A 132 -14.92 23.67 25.57
CA GLU A 132 -14.60 24.25 26.87
C GLU A 132 -15.91 24.68 27.53
N CYS A 133 -16.22 24.07 28.67
CA CYS A 133 -17.45 24.32 29.40
C CYS A 133 -17.15 25.30 30.56
N ASP A 134 -17.08 26.59 30.26
CA ASP A 134 -16.66 27.65 31.20
C ASP A 134 -17.85 28.35 31.93
N THR A 135 -18.99 27.65 32.06
CA THR A 135 -20.25 28.21 32.59
C THR A 135 -20.84 27.39 33.73
N ASN A 136 -20.00 26.91 34.66
CA ASN A 136 -20.41 26.06 35.79
C ASN A 136 -21.23 24.84 35.35
N LEU A 137 -20.58 23.90 34.68
CA LEU A 137 -21.21 22.67 34.19
C LEU A 137 -21.79 21.88 35.37
N ARG A 138 -23.12 21.68 35.37
CA ARG A 138 -23.81 20.87 36.39
C ARG A 138 -23.78 19.39 36.02
N VAL A 139 -23.04 18.61 36.79
CA VAL A 139 -22.83 17.17 36.58
C VAL A 139 -23.40 16.39 37.76
N LYS A 140 -24.20 15.37 37.47
CA LYS A 140 -24.61 14.39 38.47
C LYS A 140 -23.79 13.12 38.31
N ILE A 141 -23.09 12.70 39.37
CA ILE A 141 -22.31 11.46 39.37
C ILE A 141 -23.07 10.38 40.14
N VAL A 142 -23.27 9.22 39.50
CA VAL A 142 -24.07 8.10 40.02
C VAL A 142 -23.29 6.77 39.96
N ASP A 143 -23.86 5.73 40.55
CA ASP A 143 -23.34 4.35 40.47
C ASP A 143 -24.47 3.40 40.12
N PHE A 144 -24.48 2.91 38.88
CA PHE A 144 -25.51 2.00 38.36
C PHE A 144 -25.59 0.67 39.11
N THR A 145 -24.53 0.27 39.82
CA THR A 145 -24.53 -0.97 40.62
C THR A 145 -25.33 -0.83 41.91
N ASP A 146 -25.64 0.40 42.32
CA ASP A 146 -26.42 0.68 43.52
C ASP A 146 -27.88 1.00 43.13
N PRO A 147 -28.85 0.16 43.57
CA PRO A 147 -30.26 0.29 43.21
C PRO A 147 -30.88 1.66 43.46
N GLN A 148 -30.35 2.46 44.39
CA GLN A 148 -30.87 3.81 44.66
C GLN A 148 -30.72 4.76 43.46
N TYR A 149 -29.78 4.46 42.55
CA TYR A 149 -29.52 5.26 41.35
C TYR A 149 -30.17 4.69 40.08
N ALA A 150 -30.98 3.63 40.17
CA ALA A 150 -31.62 3.00 39.00
C ALA A 150 -32.49 3.97 38.18
N GLN A 151 -33.11 4.97 38.84
CA GLN A 151 -33.93 5.99 38.20
C GLN A 151 -33.19 6.87 37.17
N TYR A 152 -31.85 6.96 37.26
CA TYR A 152 -31.04 7.76 36.34
C TYR A 152 -30.73 7.03 35.02
N ARG A 153 -31.09 5.74 34.91
CA ARG A 153 -31.01 4.94 33.68
C ARG A 153 -29.62 4.93 33.05
N THR A 154 -28.57 4.92 33.88
CA THR A 154 -27.17 4.76 33.49
C THR A 154 -26.78 3.28 33.42
N GLY A 155 -25.54 2.98 33.04
CA GLY A 155 -24.96 1.63 32.99
C GLY A 155 -23.44 1.70 32.95
N ASP A 156 -22.76 0.56 32.77
CA ASP A 156 -21.29 0.53 32.69
C ASP A 156 -20.78 1.39 31.54
N CYS A 157 -20.14 2.51 31.89
CA CYS A 157 -19.66 3.57 31.01
C CYS A 157 -20.75 4.29 30.20
N HIS A 158 -22.02 4.24 30.62
CA HIS A 158 -23.14 4.92 29.97
C HIS A 158 -23.72 6.05 30.82
N GLY A 159 -23.96 7.21 30.20
CA GLY A 159 -24.54 8.39 30.84
C GLY A 159 -25.59 9.11 29.99
N VAL A 160 -26.07 10.23 30.52
CA VAL A 160 -27.15 11.05 29.92
C VAL A 160 -26.67 12.48 29.75
N ILE A 161 -27.04 13.13 28.65
CA ILE A 161 -26.63 14.50 28.32
C ILE A 161 -27.84 15.32 27.86
N SER A 162 -27.83 16.63 28.12
CA SER A 162 -28.84 17.54 27.56
C SER A 162 -28.62 17.74 26.06
N SER A 163 -29.69 17.96 25.29
CA SER A 163 -29.57 18.23 23.86
C SER A 163 -28.76 19.48 23.56
N GLU A 164 -28.79 20.48 24.46
CA GLU A 164 -28.03 21.72 24.34
C GLU A 164 -26.52 21.47 24.48
N LEU A 165 -26.10 20.78 25.55
CA LEU A 165 -24.69 20.44 25.77
C LEU A 165 -24.20 19.45 24.71
N LEU A 166 -25.03 18.52 24.27
CA LEU A 166 -24.72 17.61 23.18
C LEU A 166 -24.43 18.37 21.88
N LYS A 167 -25.24 19.40 21.57
CA LYS A 167 -25.04 20.24 20.38
C LYS A 167 -23.75 21.03 20.45
N SER A 168 -23.30 21.47 21.62
CA SER A 168 -22.06 22.25 21.75
C SER A 168 -20.81 21.45 21.33
N ILE A 169 -20.85 20.12 21.48
CA ILE A 169 -19.81 19.18 21.05
C ILE A 169 -20.09 18.53 19.68
N GLY A 170 -21.02 19.08 18.89
CA GLY A 170 -21.39 18.57 17.56
C GLY A 170 -22.17 17.25 17.55
N GLY A 171 -22.82 16.92 18.67
CA GLY A 171 -23.74 15.78 18.73
C GLY A 171 -25.13 16.08 18.16
N GLU A 172 -25.84 15.02 17.77
CA GLU A 172 -27.19 15.10 17.23
C GLU A 172 -28.25 14.66 18.27
N LYS A 173 -29.33 15.44 18.43
CA LYS A 173 -30.40 15.21 19.42
C LYS A 173 -31.13 13.84 19.36
N ASN A 174 -30.90 13.07 18.31
CA ASN A 174 -31.50 11.75 18.06
C ASN A 174 -30.43 10.66 17.89
N ARG A 175 -29.21 10.91 18.35
CA ARG A 175 -28.09 9.96 18.34
C ARG A 175 -27.41 9.98 19.70
N ALA A 176 -26.86 8.84 20.09
CA ALA A 176 -25.93 8.78 21.20
C ALA A 176 -24.54 9.22 20.73
N SER A 177 -23.68 9.59 21.66
CA SER A 177 -22.30 10.00 21.36
C SER A 177 -21.31 9.28 22.24
N GLN A 178 -20.22 8.79 21.65
CA GLN A 178 -19.07 8.34 22.41
C GLN A 178 -18.27 9.57 22.86
N PHE A 179 -18.05 9.73 24.16
CA PHE A 179 -17.47 10.95 24.70
C PHE A 179 -16.05 10.76 25.27
N ARG A 180 -15.34 11.89 25.37
CA ARG A 180 -14.13 12.07 26.17
C ARG A 180 -14.35 13.26 27.08
N PHE A 181 -13.99 13.14 28.34
CA PHE A 181 -14.17 14.19 29.32
C PHE A 181 -12.93 14.34 30.19
N ALA A 182 -12.57 15.56 30.52
CA ALA A 182 -11.49 15.86 31.46
C ALA A 182 -11.89 16.98 32.41
N TRP A 183 -11.44 16.82 33.66
CA TRP A 183 -11.55 17.84 34.68
C TRP A 183 -10.27 17.90 35.51
N LEU A 184 -9.73 19.11 35.69
CA LEU A 184 -8.57 19.38 36.54
C LEU A 184 -8.99 20.04 37.84
N ARG A 185 -8.50 19.50 38.95
CA ARG A 185 -8.72 20.10 40.28
C ARG A 185 -8.26 21.56 40.36
N SER A 186 -7.20 21.91 39.64
CA SER A 186 -6.66 23.27 39.59
C SER A 186 -7.60 24.30 38.96
N TRP A 187 -8.67 23.87 38.28
CA TRP A 187 -9.68 24.78 37.73
C TRP A 187 -10.69 25.26 38.75
N ASN A 188 -10.67 24.70 39.95
CA ASN A 188 -11.54 25.14 41.01
C ASN A 188 -10.81 26.13 41.94
N THR A 189 -11.43 27.28 42.22
CA THR A 189 -10.87 28.35 43.07
C THR A 189 -11.31 28.24 44.53
N GLU A 190 -12.35 27.45 44.84
CA GLU A 190 -12.91 27.30 46.19
C GLU A 190 -12.95 25.83 46.61
N ASN A 191 -12.33 25.47 47.75
CA ASN A 191 -12.47 24.12 48.33
C ASN A 191 -13.87 23.99 48.95
N SER A 192 -14.87 23.63 48.14
CA SER A 192 -16.21 23.25 48.60
C SER A 192 -16.35 21.73 48.69
N GLU A 193 -17.28 21.24 49.51
CA GLU A 193 -17.69 19.82 49.54
C GLU A 193 -18.39 19.38 48.24
N SER A 194 -18.75 20.32 47.37
CA SER A 194 -19.44 20.10 46.07
C SER A 194 -18.50 19.95 44.87
N THR A 195 -17.20 19.68 45.09
CA THR A 195 -16.22 19.47 44.01
C THR A 195 -15.42 18.17 44.16
N PRO A 196 -15.02 17.51 43.05
CA PRO A 196 -14.23 16.27 43.11
C PRO A 196 -12.85 16.50 43.78
N GLN A 197 -12.37 15.56 44.58
CA GLN A 197 -11.13 15.75 45.35
C GLN A 197 -9.84 15.63 44.52
N VAL A 198 -9.94 15.08 43.30
CA VAL A 198 -8.83 14.77 42.40
C VAL A 198 -9.22 15.03 40.94
N SER A 199 -8.22 15.39 40.12
CA SER A 199 -8.39 15.48 38.67
C SER A 199 -8.71 14.11 38.09
N PHE A 200 -9.50 14.07 37.01
CA PHE A 200 -9.88 12.80 36.38
C PHE A 200 -10.17 12.92 34.90
N LEU A 201 -10.09 11.77 34.23
CA LEU A 201 -10.58 11.57 32.87
C LEU A 201 -11.85 10.72 32.92
N ALA A 202 -12.76 10.92 31.98
CA ALA A 202 -13.88 10.01 31.78
C ALA A 202 -14.10 9.70 30.30
N LYS A 203 -14.63 8.49 30.05
CA LYS A 203 -15.03 8.04 28.72
C LYS A 203 -16.30 7.21 28.81
N GLY A 204 -17.02 7.12 27.70
CA GLY A 204 -18.20 6.28 27.62
C GLY A 204 -19.12 6.66 26.48
N THR A 205 -20.39 6.32 26.63
CA THR A 205 -21.48 6.78 25.75
C THR A 205 -22.42 7.72 26.50
N LEU A 206 -22.98 8.71 25.79
CA LEU A 206 -23.99 9.63 26.29
C LEU A 206 -25.23 9.57 25.42
N ARG A 207 -26.40 9.45 26.06
CA ARG A 207 -27.70 9.53 25.39
C ARG A 207 -28.38 10.89 25.66
N PRO A 208 -28.93 11.56 24.64
CA PRO A 208 -29.76 12.74 24.85
C PRO A 208 -31.12 12.38 25.47
N ASP A 209 -31.44 12.95 26.63
CA ASP A 209 -32.70 12.73 27.36
C ASP A 209 -33.11 13.94 28.20
N ASP A 210 -33.55 15.01 27.53
CA ASP A 210 -33.94 16.26 28.22
C ASP A 210 -35.10 16.04 29.20
N HIS A 211 -36.03 15.12 28.90
CA HIS A 211 -37.17 14.84 29.77
C HIS A 211 -36.71 14.33 31.15
N LEU A 212 -35.78 13.37 31.16
CA LEU A 212 -35.18 12.89 32.40
C LEU A 212 -34.47 14.02 33.15
N LEU A 213 -33.64 14.82 32.46
CA LEU A 213 -32.90 15.91 33.11
C LEU A 213 -33.83 16.99 33.68
N HIS A 214 -34.89 17.37 32.96
CA HIS A 214 -35.90 18.32 33.44
C HIS A 214 -36.64 17.80 34.68
N SER A 215 -36.89 16.48 34.76
CA SER A 215 -37.53 15.88 35.95
C SER A 215 -36.67 15.92 37.21
N LEU A 216 -35.37 16.22 37.08
CA LEU A 216 -34.40 16.29 38.16
C LEU A 216 -34.06 17.73 38.56
N ALA A 217 -34.83 18.72 38.09
CA ALA A 217 -34.64 20.11 38.49
C ALA A 217 -34.88 20.26 40.01
N ASP A 218 -34.02 21.03 40.67
CA ASP A 218 -34.18 21.38 42.08
C ASP A 218 -35.31 22.40 42.29
N SER A 219 -35.54 22.79 43.55
CA SER A 219 -36.57 23.79 43.91
C SER A 219 -36.35 25.17 43.29
N GLU A 220 -35.13 25.48 42.85
CA GLU A 220 -34.77 26.72 42.18
C GLU A 220 -34.85 26.60 40.64
N GLY A 221 -35.21 25.41 40.13
CA GLY A 221 -35.31 25.12 38.70
C GLY A 221 -33.97 24.78 38.04
N ASN A 222 -32.90 24.59 38.82
CA ASN A 222 -31.60 24.18 38.30
C ASN A 222 -31.60 22.67 38.07
N GLN A 223 -31.23 22.27 36.86
CA GLN A 223 -31.18 20.87 36.46
C GLN A 223 -29.76 20.45 36.05
N PRO A 224 -29.40 19.16 36.21
CA PRO A 224 -28.14 18.63 35.68
C PRO A 224 -28.13 18.71 34.15
N GLN A 225 -26.96 19.02 33.58
CA GLN A 225 -26.74 19.02 32.13
C GLN A 225 -26.11 17.69 31.67
N LEU A 226 -25.47 16.98 32.60
CA LEU A 226 -24.76 15.73 32.36
C LEU A 226 -24.96 14.79 33.56
N ILE A 227 -25.28 13.53 33.29
CA ILE A 227 -25.24 12.45 34.27
C ILE A 227 -24.11 11.50 33.86
N LEU A 228 -23.14 11.31 34.75
CA LEU A 228 -22.03 10.38 34.57
C LEU A 228 -22.12 9.24 35.57
N ASP A 229 -21.86 8.03 35.10
CA ASP A 229 -21.64 6.90 35.98
C ASP A 229 -20.16 6.85 36.43
N ARG A 230 -19.89 6.45 37.68
CA ARG A 230 -18.52 6.29 38.20
C ARG A 230 -17.68 5.28 37.40
N SER A 231 -18.32 4.31 36.73
CA SER A 231 -17.63 3.38 35.83
C SER A 231 -16.92 4.12 34.68
N SER A 232 -17.47 5.23 34.16
CA SER A 232 -16.88 6.08 33.12
C SER A 232 -15.56 6.73 33.54
N ILE A 233 -15.33 6.95 34.84
CA ILE A 233 -14.15 7.63 35.38
C ILE A 233 -12.92 6.71 35.30
N LYS A 234 -11.84 7.22 34.69
CA LYS A 234 -10.55 6.56 34.44
C LYS A 234 -9.39 7.38 35.05
N GLY A 235 -8.25 6.74 35.24
CA GLY A 235 -7.06 7.34 35.88
C GLY A 235 -7.07 7.31 37.41
N ILE A 236 -8.15 6.81 38.01
CA ILE A 236 -8.30 6.64 39.46
C ILE A 236 -8.41 5.16 39.83
N ASN A 237 -7.67 4.74 40.85
CA ASN A 237 -7.77 3.42 41.43
C ASN A 237 -9.21 3.18 41.92
N LYS A 238 -9.87 2.15 41.38
CA LYS A 238 -11.29 1.85 41.68
C LYS A 238 -11.60 1.66 43.17
N LYS A 239 -10.62 1.24 43.99
CA LYS A 239 -10.78 1.10 45.44
C LYS A 239 -10.88 2.43 46.18
N GLN A 240 -10.30 3.50 45.62
CA GLN A 240 -10.32 4.85 46.19
C GLN A 240 -11.38 5.75 45.55
N LEU A 241 -11.97 5.31 44.42
CA LEU A 241 -12.88 6.12 43.63
C LEU A 241 -14.10 6.60 44.44
N LYS A 242 -14.68 5.75 45.30
CA LYS A 242 -15.86 6.11 46.10
C LYS A 242 -15.58 7.24 47.10
N ASP A 243 -14.36 7.30 47.62
CA ASP A 243 -13.95 8.28 48.63
C ASP A 243 -13.52 9.59 47.98
N LEU A 244 -12.82 9.52 46.84
CA LEU A 244 -12.29 10.68 46.12
C LEU A 244 -13.35 11.39 45.27
N ILE A 245 -14.30 10.63 44.73
CA ILE A 245 -15.42 11.11 43.90
C ILE A 245 -16.70 10.36 44.34
N PRO A 246 -17.33 10.80 45.45
CA PRO A 246 -18.61 10.25 45.88
C PRO A 246 -19.73 10.50 44.85
N CYS A 247 -20.83 9.74 44.95
CA CYS A 247 -22.00 10.04 44.12
C CYS A 247 -22.70 11.29 44.66
N GLY A 248 -23.13 12.19 43.77
CA GLY A 248 -23.67 13.48 44.16
C GLY A 248 -23.82 14.45 43.00
N ASP A 249 -24.26 15.66 43.34
CA ASP A 249 -24.35 16.79 42.42
C ASP A 249 -23.07 17.64 42.51
N TYR A 250 -22.53 17.97 41.34
CA TYR A 250 -21.28 18.70 41.18
C TYR A 250 -21.48 19.89 40.26
N GLU A 251 -20.87 21.02 40.63
CA GLU A 251 -20.74 22.19 39.77
C GLU A 251 -19.27 22.33 39.39
N LEU A 252 -18.98 22.23 38.09
CA LEU A 252 -17.61 22.27 37.58
C LEU A 252 -17.41 23.61 36.85
N PRO A 253 -16.63 24.55 37.42
CA PRO A 253 -16.44 25.88 36.83
C PRO A 253 -15.89 25.86 35.41
N LYS A 254 -14.98 24.92 35.17
CA LYS A 254 -14.42 24.59 33.86
C LYS A 254 -14.38 23.08 33.70
N ALA A 255 -14.70 22.60 32.50
CA ALA A 255 -14.54 21.21 32.10
C ALA A 255 -14.31 21.11 30.59
N ILE A 256 -13.69 20.01 30.14
CA ILE A 256 -13.46 19.74 28.73
C ILE A 256 -14.28 18.51 28.34
N LEU A 257 -15.17 18.67 27.36
CA LEU A 257 -16.01 17.59 26.83
C LEU A 257 -15.87 17.50 25.32
N GLY A 258 -15.58 16.29 24.81
CA GLY A 258 -15.42 16.03 23.39
C GLY A 258 -16.28 14.87 22.91
N ASN A 259 -16.80 14.98 21.69
CA ASN A 259 -17.54 13.94 21.00
C ASN A 259 -16.60 13.16 20.07
N ARG A 260 -16.27 11.92 20.42
CA ARG A 260 -15.43 11.05 19.58
C ARG A 260 -16.17 10.59 18.32
N LYS A 261 -17.46 10.24 18.45
CA LYS A 261 -18.28 9.68 17.38
C LYS A 261 -19.76 9.69 17.75
N ASN A 262 -20.64 10.10 16.83
CA ASN A 262 -22.08 9.89 16.94
C ASN A 262 -22.47 8.46 16.56
N SER A 263 -23.48 7.90 17.22
CA SER A 263 -24.02 6.58 16.92
C SER A 263 -24.51 6.51 15.47
N GLN A 264 -24.02 5.53 14.72
CA GLN A 264 -24.33 5.34 13.31
C GLN A 264 -24.40 3.86 12.96
N ILE A 265 -25.14 3.52 11.90
CA ILE A 265 -25.13 2.16 11.37
C ILE A 265 -23.88 2.01 10.51
N GLY A 266 -23.00 1.10 10.92
CA GLY A 266 -21.87 0.62 10.13
C GLY A 266 -22.29 -0.57 9.26
N ILE A 267 -21.58 -0.77 8.16
CA ILE A 267 -21.64 -2.00 7.36
C ILE A 267 -20.34 -2.75 7.59
N THR A 268 -20.45 -3.97 8.09
CA THR A 268 -19.32 -4.86 8.36
C THR A 268 -19.47 -6.09 7.48
N GLN A 269 -18.46 -6.41 6.69
CA GLN A 269 -18.48 -7.64 5.90
C GLN A 269 -18.36 -8.87 6.82
N THR A 270 -18.94 -9.99 6.40
CA THR A 270 -18.65 -11.28 7.03
C THR A 270 -17.16 -11.56 7.04
N SER A 271 -16.73 -12.48 7.89
CA SER A 271 -15.34 -12.91 7.99
C SER A 271 -15.27 -14.40 8.29
N TRP A 272 -14.09 -14.98 8.10
CA TRP A 272 -13.83 -16.36 8.53
C TRP A 272 -14.16 -16.59 10.01
N GLN A 273 -14.04 -15.59 10.88
CA GLN A 273 -14.43 -15.68 12.30
C GLN A 273 -15.94 -15.64 12.52
N SER A 274 -16.72 -14.98 11.67
CA SER A 274 -18.18 -14.85 11.87
C SER A 274 -18.97 -15.96 11.17
N THR A 275 -18.44 -16.52 10.08
CA THR A 275 -19.20 -17.45 9.22
C THR A 275 -18.37 -18.60 8.63
N GLY A 276 -17.04 -18.60 8.72
CA GLY A 276 -16.19 -19.55 7.98
C GLY A 276 -15.72 -20.77 8.76
N VAL A 277 -15.27 -20.61 10.01
CA VAL A 277 -14.60 -21.72 10.75
C VAL A 277 -15.51 -22.52 11.68
N TRP A 278 -16.76 -22.08 11.90
CA TRP A 278 -17.65 -22.63 12.95
C TRP A 278 -18.80 -23.49 12.44
N PHE A 279 -19.05 -23.47 11.14
CA PHE A 279 -20.26 -24.01 10.52
C PHE A 279 -19.88 -25.04 9.47
N ASP A 280 -20.72 -26.05 9.31
CA ASP A 280 -20.45 -27.10 8.32
C ASP A 280 -20.49 -26.58 6.87
N GLU A 281 -19.93 -27.39 5.99
CA GLU A 281 -19.82 -27.09 4.56
C GLU A 281 -21.18 -26.89 3.89
N GLU A 282 -22.22 -27.63 4.29
CA GLU A 282 -23.54 -27.54 3.67
C GLU A 282 -24.25 -26.23 4.02
N ALA A 283 -24.21 -25.81 5.29
CA ALA A 283 -24.79 -24.53 5.69
C ALA A 283 -24.09 -23.36 5.00
N GLN A 284 -22.76 -23.39 4.89
CA GLN A 284 -22.00 -22.37 4.16
C GLN A 284 -22.30 -22.39 2.66
N ARG A 285 -22.45 -23.58 2.05
CA ARG A 285 -22.85 -23.75 0.65
C ARG A 285 -24.21 -23.12 0.38
N GLN A 286 -25.19 -23.35 1.24
CA GLN A 286 -26.54 -22.83 1.00
C GLN A 286 -26.65 -21.33 1.27
N ASP A 287 -26.01 -20.82 2.33
CA ASP A 287 -26.21 -19.44 2.77
C ASP A 287 -25.21 -18.44 2.16
N LEU A 288 -23.97 -18.85 1.87
CA LEU A 288 -22.88 -17.93 1.50
C LEU A 288 -22.45 -18.01 0.03
N VAL A 289 -22.45 -19.21 -0.56
CA VAL A 289 -21.99 -19.42 -1.96
C VAL A 289 -22.82 -18.64 -2.98
N PRO A 290 -24.17 -18.53 -2.90
CA PRO A 290 -24.94 -17.83 -3.93
C PRO A 290 -24.52 -16.35 -4.09
N ALA A 291 -24.41 -15.63 -2.97
CA ALA A 291 -23.98 -14.23 -2.98
C ALA A 291 -22.51 -14.09 -3.41
N ALA A 292 -21.63 -14.97 -2.92
CA ALA A 292 -20.22 -14.95 -3.30
C ALA A 292 -20.01 -15.26 -4.80
N LYS A 293 -20.81 -16.18 -5.36
CA LYS A 293 -20.77 -16.55 -6.78
C LYS A 293 -21.25 -15.41 -7.68
N ALA A 294 -22.28 -14.69 -7.28
CA ALA A 294 -22.75 -13.50 -8.00
C ALA A 294 -21.66 -12.41 -8.03
N GLU A 295 -21.01 -12.15 -6.90
CA GLU A 295 -19.91 -11.18 -6.84
C GLU A 295 -18.68 -11.65 -7.63
N ALA A 296 -18.36 -12.95 -7.61
CA ALA A 296 -17.30 -13.53 -8.43
C ALA A 296 -17.57 -13.36 -9.93
N GLN A 297 -18.81 -13.58 -10.38
CA GLN A 297 -19.22 -13.34 -11.77
C GLN A 297 -19.08 -11.86 -12.15
N ARG A 298 -19.43 -10.94 -11.24
CA ARG A 298 -19.26 -9.50 -11.45
C ARG A 298 -17.77 -9.13 -11.58
N LEU A 299 -16.93 -9.62 -10.67
CA LEU A 299 -15.47 -9.41 -10.71
C LEU A 299 -14.85 -9.97 -11.99
N ALA A 300 -15.24 -11.18 -12.40
CA ALA A 300 -14.78 -11.79 -13.65
C ALA A 300 -15.21 -10.98 -14.88
N THR A 301 -16.43 -10.45 -14.89
CA THR A 301 -16.91 -9.57 -15.97
C THR A 301 -16.11 -8.28 -16.05
N LEU A 302 -15.79 -7.66 -14.90
CA LEU A 302 -14.88 -6.51 -14.85
C LEU A 302 -13.48 -6.86 -15.35
N GLN A 303 -12.93 -8.00 -14.93
CA GLN A 303 -11.58 -8.42 -15.27
C GLN A 303 -11.41 -8.72 -16.77
N ARG A 304 -12.47 -9.16 -17.46
CA ARG A 304 -12.48 -9.37 -18.92
C ARG A 304 -12.52 -8.08 -19.73
N ASP A 305 -12.86 -6.94 -19.12
CA ASP A 305 -12.95 -5.64 -19.76
C ASP A 305 -11.99 -4.65 -19.07
N PRO A 306 -10.74 -4.51 -19.57
CA PRO A 306 -9.73 -3.66 -18.95
C PRO A 306 -10.16 -2.19 -18.77
N MET A 307 -11.04 -1.68 -19.63
CA MET A 307 -11.56 -0.31 -19.51
C MET A 307 -12.54 -0.20 -18.35
N LYS A 308 -13.46 -1.17 -18.19
CA LYS A 308 -14.34 -1.23 -17.01
C LYS A 308 -13.54 -1.48 -15.74
N LEU A 309 -12.50 -2.31 -15.79
CA LEU A 309 -11.62 -2.56 -14.65
C LEU A 309 -10.90 -1.28 -14.21
N ARG A 310 -10.32 -0.52 -15.14
CA ARG A 310 -9.73 0.80 -14.87
C ARG A 310 -10.73 1.72 -14.17
N GLN A 311 -11.94 1.81 -14.71
CA GLN A 311 -12.98 2.68 -14.15
C GLN A 311 -13.38 2.23 -12.74
N ALA A 312 -13.57 0.92 -12.53
CA ALA A 312 -13.90 0.36 -11.22
C ALA A 312 -12.80 0.62 -10.17
N MET A 313 -11.52 0.58 -10.55
CA MET A 313 -10.40 0.92 -9.66
C MET A 313 -10.45 2.40 -9.25
N ILE A 314 -10.65 3.30 -10.21
CA ILE A 314 -10.77 4.75 -9.95
C ILE A 314 -11.97 5.02 -9.03
N GLU A 315 -13.13 4.45 -9.32
CA GLU A 315 -14.34 4.67 -8.51
C GLU A 315 -14.27 4.03 -7.12
N ASP A 316 -13.60 2.89 -6.96
CA ASP A 316 -13.37 2.26 -5.66
C ASP A 316 -12.43 3.12 -4.80
N HIS A 317 -11.42 3.75 -5.40
CA HIS A 317 -10.57 4.74 -4.73
C HIS A 317 -11.34 6.03 -4.43
N ASP A 318 -12.03 6.61 -5.40
CA ASP A 318 -12.74 7.88 -5.26
C ASP A 318 -13.92 7.78 -4.30
N ARG A 319 -14.60 6.63 -4.20
CA ARG A 319 -15.60 6.41 -3.14
C ARG A 319 -14.98 6.36 -1.75
N ARG A 320 -13.80 5.74 -1.60
CA ARG A 320 -13.06 5.74 -0.33
C ARG A 320 -12.59 7.15 0.02
N GLU A 321 -11.97 7.85 -0.92
CA GLU A 321 -11.54 9.23 -0.72
C GLU A 321 -12.73 10.17 -0.50
N ALA A 322 -13.85 10.03 -1.21
CA ALA A 322 -15.05 10.83 -0.97
C ALA A 322 -15.70 10.52 0.37
N PHE A 323 -15.62 9.27 0.85
CA PHE A 323 -16.07 8.93 2.20
C PHE A 323 -15.17 9.59 3.25
N LEU A 324 -13.83 9.53 3.08
CA LEU A 324 -12.87 10.23 3.93
C LEU A 324 -13.03 11.75 3.84
N ALA A 325 -13.26 12.29 2.65
CA ALA A 325 -13.50 13.69 2.38
C ALA A 325 -14.82 14.13 3.00
N ARG A 326 -15.91 13.38 2.92
CA ARG A 326 -17.16 13.69 3.64
C ARG A 326 -16.98 13.63 5.15
N LEU A 327 -16.18 12.69 5.65
CA LEU A 327 -15.76 12.68 7.05
C LEU A 327 -14.97 13.94 7.40
N ASN A 328 -14.23 14.53 6.46
CA ASN A 328 -13.45 15.74 6.65
C ASN A 328 -14.24 17.04 6.35
N GLU A 329 -15.18 17.04 5.40
CA GLU A 329 -16.07 18.14 5.05
C GLU A 329 -17.12 18.33 6.12
N ARG A 330 -17.64 17.26 6.74
CA ARG A 330 -18.41 17.42 7.97
C ARG A 330 -17.60 18.15 9.05
N LYS A 331 -16.30 17.82 9.18
CA LYS A 331 -15.40 18.56 10.09
C LYS A 331 -15.20 20.02 9.66
N LEU A 332 -15.15 20.31 8.36
CA LEU A 332 -14.88 21.65 7.82
C LEU A 332 -16.14 22.54 7.78
N GLN A 333 -17.30 22.00 7.43
CA GLN A 333 -18.59 22.70 7.44
C GLN A 333 -18.97 23.12 8.87
N GLU A 334 -18.70 22.25 9.86
CA GLU A 334 -18.85 22.56 11.28
C GLU A 334 -17.87 23.66 11.79
N GLN A 335 -16.77 23.89 11.07
CA GLN A 335 -15.83 25.00 11.32
C GLN A 335 -16.23 26.28 10.57
N GLN A 336 -16.72 26.18 9.33
CA GLN A 336 -17.18 27.33 8.54
C GLN A 336 -18.43 28.00 9.11
N ASP A 337 -19.31 27.24 9.78
CA ASP A 337 -20.46 27.80 10.48
C ASP A 337 -20.08 28.59 11.75
N LYS A 338 -18.78 28.65 12.12
CA LYS A 338 -18.26 29.34 13.31
C LYS A 338 -17.30 30.51 13.04
N LEU A 339 -16.99 30.87 11.78
CA LEU A 339 -16.06 31.98 11.45
C LEU A 339 -16.65 33.00 10.45
N PRO A 340 -16.39 34.32 10.62
CA PRO A 340 -16.77 35.35 9.66
C PRO A 340 -15.99 35.19 8.34
N LYS A 341 -16.68 35.39 7.20
CA LYS A 341 -16.12 35.38 5.85
C LYS A 341 -14.96 36.38 5.73
N ASN A 342 -13.72 35.91 5.79
CA ASN A 342 -12.52 36.40 5.07
C ASN A 342 -11.27 35.69 5.62
N CYS A 343 -10.88 34.57 5.02
CA CYS A 343 -9.47 34.16 4.90
C CYS A 343 -9.38 33.02 3.89
N ASP A 344 -8.70 33.28 2.78
CA ASP A 344 -8.36 32.31 1.74
C ASP A 344 -6.98 31.72 2.09
N ASP A 345 -6.93 30.61 2.82
CA ASP A 345 -5.71 29.81 2.96
C ASP A 345 -6.06 28.32 2.76
N GLU A 346 -5.39 27.68 1.79
CA GLU A 346 -5.61 26.30 1.35
C GLU A 346 -5.20 25.29 2.42
N ILE A 347 -6.14 24.46 2.88
CA ILE A 347 -5.95 23.45 3.93
C ILE A 347 -5.57 22.09 3.32
N THR A 348 -4.34 21.65 3.56
CA THR A 348 -3.87 20.27 3.23
C THR A 348 -3.99 19.37 4.46
N VAL A 349 -4.76 18.28 4.39
CA VAL A 349 -4.99 17.32 5.49
C VAL A 349 -4.15 16.05 5.28
N ASN A 350 -3.28 15.71 6.23
CA ASN A 350 -2.49 14.46 6.24
C ASN A 350 -3.30 13.30 6.84
N ASN A 351 -3.43 12.20 6.08
CA ASN A 351 -4.09 10.96 6.49
C ASN A 351 -3.21 10.11 7.44
N GLU A 352 -3.78 9.68 8.58
CA GLU A 352 -3.27 8.63 9.46
C GLU A 352 -3.42 7.25 8.79
N ASP A 353 -2.47 6.91 7.92
CA ASP A 353 -1.91 5.57 7.66
C ASP A 353 -1.01 5.69 6.43
N ASN A 354 0.12 6.39 6.58
CA ASN A 354 1.06 6.59 5.48
C ASN A 354 1.90 5.32 5.22
N SER A 355 1.22 4.17 5.06
CA SER A 355 1.85 2.96 4.55
C SER A 355 2.31 3.22 3.11
N GLU A 356 3.47 2.69 2.76
CA GLU A 356 4.00 2.76 1.39
C GLU A 356 3.02 2.20 0.35
N GLU A 357 2.09 1.33 0.78
CA GLU A 357 1.03 0.77 -0.04
C GLU A 357 -0.05 1.79 -0.40
N GLN A 358 -0.51 2.62 0.55
CA GLN A 358 -1.46 3.71 0.26
C GLN A 358 -0.85 4.80 -0.63
N LYS A 359 0.41 5.16 -0.40
CA LYS A 359 1.12 6.10 -1.28
C LYS A 359 1.20 5.55 -2.71
N ARG A 360 1.53 4.26 -2.84
CA ARG A 360 1.60 3.58 -4.14
C ARG A 360 0.23 3.50 -4.82
N GLU A 361 -0.83 3.18 -4.08
CA GLU A 361 -2.20 3.18 -4.61
C GLU A 361 -2.60 4.56 -5.15
N ARG A 362 -2.32 5.64 -4.41
CA ARG A 362 -2.57 7.01 -4.88
C ARG A 362 -1.84 7.33 -6.20
N GLN A 363 -0.57 6.95 -6.30
CA GLN A 363 0.22 7.10 -7.54
C GLN A 363 -0.39 6.28 -8.69
N ASP A 364 -0.78 5.03 -8.43
CA ASP A 364 -1.41 4.18 -9.44
C ASP A 364 -2.70 4.85 -9.97
N ILE A 365 -3.57 5.34 -9.07
CA ILE A 365 -4.83 6.01 -9.44
C ILE A 365 -4.59 7.34 -10.16
N GLN A 366 -3.58 8.13 -9.76
CA GLN A 366 -3.20 9.36 -10.46
C GLN A 366 -2.83 9.07 -11.92
N MET A 367 -2.03 8.03 -12.18
CA MET A 367 -1.67 7.63 -13.54
C MET A 367 -2.88 7.14 -14.34
N LEU A 368 -3.77 6.35 -13.72
CA LEU A 368 -5.00 5.91 -14.37
C LEU A 368 -5.93 7.07 -14.72
N LYS A 369 -6.00 8.13 -13.89
CA LYS A 369 -6.76 9.35 -14.19
C LYS A 369 -6.11 10.18 -15.29
N ALA A 370 -4.78 10.23 -15.33
CA ALA A 370 -4.01 10.93 -16.37
C ALA A 370 -4.16 10.29 -17.77
N ASP A 371 -4.29 8.96 -17.85
CA ASP A 371 -4.48 8.23 -19.11
C ASP A 371 -5.89 8.40 -19.70
N LYS A 372 -6.22 9.59 -20.18
CA LYS A 372 -7.55 9.94 -20.70
C LYS A 372 -8.01 9.08 -21.87
N LEU A 373 -7.06 8.62 -22.71
CA LEU A 373 -7.32 7.84 -23.93
C LEU A 373 -7.18 6.32 -23.74
N GLY A 374 -6.81 5.85 -22.55
CA GLY A 374 -6.62 4.42 -22.28
C GLY A 374 -5.40 3.80 -22.98
N LEU A 375 -4.36 4.58 -23.24
CA LEU A 375 -3.14 4.15 -23.94
C LEU A 375 -2.32 3.14 -23.13
N MET A 376 -2.41 3.19 -21.80
CA MET A 376 -1.71 2.29 -20.89
C MET A 376 -2.39 0.93 -20.72
N ILE A 377 -3.60 0.75 -21.26
CA ILE A 377 -4.38 -0.48 -21.07
C ILE A 377 -3.61 -1.70 -21.59
N GLY A 378 -3.50 -2.74 -20.77
CA GLY A 378 -2.74 -3.94 -21.10
C GLY A 378 -1.22 -3.77 -21.08
N SER A 379 -0.69 -2.62 -20.64
CA SER A 379 0.75 -2.48 -20.36
C SER A 379 1.15 -3.34 -19.15
N PRO A 380 2.44 -3.69 -19.01
CA PRO A 380 2.92 -4.39 -17.83
C PRO A 380 2.61 -3.65 -16.52
N GLU A 381 2.70 -2.32 -16.54
CA GLU A 381 2.44 -1.50 -15.35
C GLU A 381 0.95 -1.50 -15.00
N PHE A 382 0.07 -1.25 -15.98
CA PHE A 382 -1.39 -1.35 -15.77
C PHE A 382 -1.80 -2.74 -15.28
N THR A 383 -1.29 -3.80 -15.90
CA THR A 383 -1.60 -5.19 -15.54
C THR A 383 -1.18 -5.48 -14.10
N ASN A 384 -0.01 -5.01 -13.68
CA ASN A 384 0.47 -5.14 -12.31
C ASN A 384 -0.37 -4.35 -11.29
N MET A 385 -0.85 -3.16 -11.65
CA MET A 385 -1.79 -2.37 -10.83
C MET A 385 -3.12 -3.12 -10.68
N ALA A 386 -3.70 -3.55 -11.80
CA ALA A 386 -4.95 -4.27 -11.87
C ALA A 386 -4.90 -5.61 -11.09
N GLN A 387 -3.83 -6.39 -11.27
CA GLN A 387 -3.63 -7.65 -10.55
C GLN A 387 -3.55 -7.46 -9.04
N ARG A 388 -2.89 -6.39 -8.54
CA ARG A 388 -2.84 -6.09 -7.10
C ARG A 388 -4.22 -5.78 -6.54
N TRP A 389 -4.95 -4.89 -7.23
CA TRP A 389 -6.30 -4.51 -6.81
C TRP A 389 -7.25 -5.74 -6.83
N LEU A 390 -7.22 -6.51 -7.92
CA LEU A 390 -8.02 -7.73 -8.07
C LEU A 390 -7.66 -8.79 -7.02
N ALA A 391 -6.37 -9.01 -6.74
CA ALA A 391 -5.94 -10.02 -5.77
C ALA A 391 -6.56 -9.78 -4.39
N SER A 392 -6.61 -8.52 -3.94
CA SER A 392 -7.29 -8.15 -2.70
C SER A 392 -8.80 -8.44 -2.74
N LYS A 393 -9.49 -8.10 -3.83
CA LYS A 393 -10.93 -8.36 -3.98
C LYS A 393 -11.25 -9.85 -4.02
N TRP A 394 -10.51 -10.63 -4.80
CA TRP A 394 -10.66 -12.09 -4.90
C TRP A 394 -10.35 -12.79 -3.58
N ARG A 395 -9.27 -12.41 -2.89
CA ARG A 395 -8.93 -12.94 -1.56
C ARG A 395 -10.02 -12.65 -0.54
N ASN A 396 -10.50 -11.40 -0.49
CA ASN A 396 -11.56 -11.02 0.44
C ASN A 396 -12.81 -11.86 0.15
N LEU A 397 -13.22 -11.99 -1.12
CA LEU A 397 -14.38 -12.81 -1.48
C LEU A 397 -14.21 -14.27 -1.07
N ALA A 398 -13.04 -14.87 -1.29
CA ALA A 398 -12.76 -16.27 -0.95
C ALA A 398 -12.67 -16.54 0.57
N THR A 399 -12.24 -15.56 1.36
CA THR A 399 -12.01 -15.73 2.81
C THR A 399 -13.12 -15.15 3.69
N ARG A 400 -13.97 -14.28 3.12
CA ARG A 400 -15.00 -13.52 3.84
C ARG A 400 -16.39 -13.69 3.26
N GLY A 401 -16.52 -14.04 1.99
CA GLY A 401 -17.79 -14.03 1.26
C GLY A 401 -18.22 -12.61 0.85
N ALA A 402 -19.45 -12.51 0.35
CA ALA A 402 -20.04 -11.25 -0.13
C ALA A 402 -21.15 -10.70 0.78
N LEU A 403 -21.42 -11.36 1.90
CA LEU A 403 -22.52 -10.99 2.79
C LEU A 403 -22.13 -9.82 3.70
N ALA A 404 -23.06 -8.88 3.86
CA ALA A 404 -22.89 -7.73 4.72
C ALA A 404 -23.76 -7.86 5.99
N MET A 405 -23.18 -7.47 7.11
CA MET A 405 -23.83 -7.34 8.42
C MET A 405 -23.87 -5.86 8.81
N THR A 406 -24.79 -5.47 9.68
CA THR A 406 -24.87 -4.11 10.19
C THR A 406 -24.30 -4.05 11.60
N SER A 407 -23.45 -3.08 11.89
CA SER A 407 -22.98 -2.80 13.25
C SER A 407 -23.56 -1.49 13.77
N ALA A 408 -23.76 -1.39 15.08
CA ALA A 408 -24.21 -0.16 15.70
C ALA A 408 -23.77 -0.09 17.16
N MET A 409 -23.69 1.12 17.71
CA MET A 409 -23.31 1.36 19.10
C MET A 409 -24.28 0.65 20.07
N ALA A 410 -23.74 -0.13 21.01
CA ALA A 410 -24.53 -0.76 22.05
C ALA A 410 -24.97 0.28 23.10
N LEU A 411 -26.23 0.21 23.53
CA LEU A 411 -26.76 0.99 24.67
C LEU A 411 -27.49 0.06 25.68
N PRO A 412 -27.43 0.36 26.99
CA PRO A 412 -28.04 -0.47 28.02
C PRO A 412 -29.55 -0.20 28.17
N CYS A 413 -30.33 -1.26 28.42
CA CYS A 413 -31.71 -1.18 28.89
C CYS A 413 -32.02 -2.38 29.80
N GLU A 414 -32.08 -2.16 31.12
CA GLU A 414 -32.37 -3.21 32.11
C GLU A 414 -33.81 -3.74 32.04
N ASP A 415 -34.76 -2.94 31.54
CA ASP A 415 -36.16 -3.36 31.35
C ASP A 415 -36.35 -4.27 30.12
N LEU A 416 -35.33 -4.40 29.26
CA LEU A 416 -35.38 -5.27 28.10
C LEU A 416 -35.24 -6.73 28.55
N PRO A 417 -36.16 -7.65 28.20
CA PRO A 417 -36.03 -9.04 28.60
C PRO A 417 -34.76 -9.70 28.04
N ARG A 418 -34.19 -10.66 28.79
CA ARG A 418 -33.05 -11.47 28.34
C ARG A 418 -33.38 -12.17 27.01
N GLY A 419 -32.41 -12.23 26.10
CA GLY A 419 -32.59 -12.83 24.77
C GLY A 419 -33.38 -11.99 23.75
N ILE A 420 -33.76 -10.76 24.12
CA ILE A 420 -34.39 -9.78 23.24
C ILE A 420 -33.43 -8.61 23.01
N VAL A 421 -33.37 -8.12 21.77
CA VAL A 421 -32.68 -6.88 21.41
C VAL A 421 -33.65 -5.92 20.74
N CYS A 422 -33.36 -4.62 20.81
CA CYS A 422 -34.03 -3.62 19.99
C CYS A 422 -33.03 -2.94 19.06
N ALA A 423 -33.04 -3.39 17.80
CA ALA A 423 -32.29 -2.84 16.69
C ALA A 423 -33.28 -2.36 15.61
N ASN A 424 -33.68 -1.08 15.66
CA ASN A 424 -34.69 -0.52 14.74
C ASN A 424 -34.26 -0.55 13.26
N HIS A 425 -32.97 -0.74 12.98
CA HIS A 425 -32.42 -0.84 11.62
C HIS A 425 -32.47 -2.27 11.05
N LEU A 426 -32.63 -3.28 11.91
CA LEU A 426 -32.86 -4.67 11.52
C LEU A 426 -34.37 -4.93 11.46
N GLU A 427 -34.80 -5.90 10.66
CA GLU A 427 -36.19 -6.32 10.65
C GLU A 427 -36.61 -7.05 11.94
N GLN A 428 -37.90 -7.06 12.23
CA GLN A 428 -38.44 -7.80 13.38
C GLN A 428 -38.35 -9.31 13.15
N GLY A 429 -38.04 -10.05 14.22
CA GLY A 429 -37.87 -11.50 14.21
C GLY A 429 -36.48 -11.95 14.66
N ASP A 430 -36.15 -13.21 14.39
CA ASP A 430 -34.88 -13.81 14.78
C ASP A 430 -33.71 -13.11 14.06
N CYS A 431 -32.69 -12.75 14.84
CA CYS A 431 -31.43 -12.18 14.36
C CYS A 431 -30.24 -12.81 15.08
N ILE A 432 -29.09 -12.81 14.42
CA ILE A 432 -27.81 -13.20 15.01
C ILE A 432 -27.08 -11.92 15.40
N GLN A 433 -26.55 -11.87 16.62
CA GLN A 433 -25.68 -10.80 17.10
C GLN A 433 -24.31 -11.38 17.47
N GLY A 434 -23.28 -10.57 17.30
CA GLY A 434 -21.90 -10.90 17.70
C GLY A 434 -21.04 -9.64 17.85
N ARG A 435 -19.85 -9.80 18.41
CA ARG A 435 -18.84 -8.75 18.53
C ARG A 435 -17.46 -9.31 18.24
N PHE A 436 -16.63 -8.55 17.53
CA PHE A 436 -15.25 -8.96 17.29
C PHE A 436 -14.35 -8.54 18.47
N PRO A 437 -13.30 -9.32 18.79
CA PRO A 437 -12.98 -10.63 18.23
C PRO A 437 -13.95 -11.73 18.70
N ILE A 438 -14.22 -12.71 17.84
CA ILE A 438 -15.07 -13.87 18.19
C ILE A 438 -14.16 -14.98 18.69
N LEU A 439 -14.14 -15.20 20.01
CA LEU A 439 -13.26 -16.19 20.64
C LEU A 439 -13.59 -17.63 20.24
N ASN A 440 -14.88 -17.91 20.18
CA ASN A 440 -15.43 -19.19 19.78
C ASN A 440 -16.89 -18.99 19.34
N LYS A 441 -17.51 -20.07 18.88
CA LYS A 441 -18.87 -20.06 18.35
C LYS A 441 -19.92 -19.51 19.34
N ASP A 442 -19.70 -19.62 20.66
CA ASP A 442 -20.62 -19.11 21.69
C ASP A 442 -20.69 -17.57 21.74
N GLY A 443 -19.74 -16.88 21.11
CA GLY A 443 -19.75 -15.41 20.93
C GLY A 443 -20.77 -14.92 19.91
N LEU A 444 -21.35 -15.84 19.13
CA LEU A 444 -22.47 -15.59 18.22
C LEU A 444 -23.75 -16.10 18.89
N ARG A 445 -24.78 -15.26 18.97
CA ARG A 445 -26.04 -15.64 19.63
C ARG A 445 -27.25 -15.24 18.81
N LYS A 446 -28.26 -16.11 18.85
CA LYS A 446 -29.57 -15.80 18.29
C LYS A 446 -30.42 -15.05 19.31
N TYR A 447 -30.92 -13.88 18.92
CA TYR A 447 -31.82 -13.03 19.67
C TYR A 447 -33.13 -12.81 18.91
N GLN A 448 -34.19 -12.47 19.64
CA GLN A 448 -35.40 -11.93 19.03
C GLN A 448 -35.26 -10.40 18.93
N ASN A 449 -35.29 -9.84 17.71
CA ASN A 449 -35.32 -8.40 17.50
C ASN A 449 -36.76 -7.89 17.55
N ILE A 450 -37.05 -6.99 18.49
CA ILE A 450 -38.35 -6.32 18.63
C ILE A 450 -38.11 -4.82 18.58
N HIS A 451 -38.83 -4.12 17.69
CA HIS A 451 -38.74 -2.66 17.59
C HIS A 451 -39.36 -2.00 18.81
N ALA A 452 -38.81 -0.85 19.20
CA ALA A 452 -39.19 -0.14 20.44
C ALA A 452 -40.70 0.01 20.66
N LYS A 453 -41.46 0.33 19.60
CA LYS A 453 -42.93 0.50 19.63
C LYS A 453 -43.73 -0.76 20.02
N ASN A 454 -43.12 -1.95 19.89
CA ASN A 454 -43.77 -3.24 20.11
C ASN A 454 -43.30 -3.91 21.42
N LEU A 455 -42.43 -3.25 22.20
CA LEU A 455 -41.93 -3.76 23.48
C LEU A 455 -42.87 -3.43 24.65
N GLU A 456 -44.06 -4.02 24.66
CA GLU A 456 -45.10 -3.72 25.66
C GLU A 456 -44.64 -3.88 27.11
N THR A 457 -43.66 -4.75 27.36
CA THR A 457 -43.05 -5.02 28.68
C THR A 457 -42.13 -3.91 29.19
N VAL A 458 -41.63 -3.03 28.31
CA VAL A 458 -40.73 -1.91 28.65
C VAL A 458 -41.58 -0.65 28.89
N PRO A 459 -41.38 0.15 29.95
CA PRO A 459 -42.16 1.37 30.19
C PRO A 459 -42.25 2.33 28.99
N GLU A 460 -43.41 2.96 28.78
CA GLU A 460 -43.68 3.83 27.60
C GLU A 460 -42.69 4.98 27.43
N GLU A 461 -42.31 5.61 28.54
CA GLU A 461 -41.29 6.66 28.57
C GLU A 461 -39.91 6.17 28.09
N ILE A 462 -39.55 4.91 28.38
CA ILE A 462 -38.30 4.30 27.91
C ILE A 462 -38.43 3.92 26.43
N ARG A 463 -39.55 3.31 26.03
CA ARG A 463 -39.83 3.00 24.60
C ARG A 463 -39.75 4.23 23.72
N THR A 464 -40.26 5.37 24.19
CA THR A 464 -40.23 6.65 23.47
C THR A 464 -38.80 7.09 23.20
N VAL A 465 -37.91 6.97 24.19
CA VAL A 465 -36.48 7.26 24.03
C VAL A 465 -35.83 6.26 23.07
N MET A 466 -36.08 4.96 23.24
CA MET A 466 -35.53 3.91 22.38
C MET A 466 -35.93 4.08 20.90
N ALA A 467 -37.16 4.54 20.63
CA ALA A 467 -37.64 4.81 19.29
C ALA A 467 -36.99 6.07 18.66
N LYS A 468 -36.61 7.05 19.48
CA LYS A 468 -36.01 8.32 19.03
C LYS A 468 -34.54 8.18 18.67
N ILE A 469 -33.77 7.39 19.44
CA ILE A 469 -32.32 7.27 19.24
C ILE A 469 -32.00 6.35 18.06
N LYS A 470 -31.20 6.86 17.11
CA LYS A 470 -30.80 6.18 15.87
C LYS A 470 -29.38 5.66 15.95
N GLY A 471 -29.08 4.66 15.14
CA GLY A 471 -27.71 4.15 14.99
C GLY A 471 -27.22 3.32 16.19
N VAL A 472 -28.12 2.68 16.92
CA VAL A 472 -27.83 1.93 18.15
C VAL A 472 -28.51 0.56 18.16
N ILE A 473 -28.01 -0.34 19.01
CA ILE A 473 -28.69 -1.57 19.42
C ILE A 473 -28.86 -1.51 20.94
N TRP A 474 -30.08 -1.68 21.41
CA TRP A 474 -30.37 -1.79 22.84
C TRP A 474 -30.23 -3.23 23.30
N PHE A 475 -29.46 -3.43 24.37
CA PHE A 475 -29.23 -4.73 25.00
C PHE A 475 -29.65 -4.69 26.46
N HIS A 476 -30.10 -5.85 26.97
CA HIS A 476 -29.99 -6.09 28.40
C HIS A 476 -28.49 -6.16 28.76
N PRO A 477 -28.01 -5.39 29.76
CA PRO A 477 -26.57 -5.33 30.09
C PRO A 477 -25.89 -6.69 30.29
N LYS A 478 -26.56 -7.62 31.00
CA LYS A 478 -26.05 -8.98 31.24
C LYS A 478 -25.86 -9.81 29.99
N ASP A 479 -26.62 -9.58 28.92
CA ASP A 479 -26.46 -10.34 27.68
C ASP A 479 -25.23 -9.88 26.90
N LEU A 480 -25.00 -8.56 26.83
CA LEU A 480 -23.82 -8.00 26.16
C LEU A 480 -22.53 -8.40 26.88
N GLU A 481 -22.51 -8.29 28.21
CA GLU A 481 -21.36 -8.69 29.03
C GLU A 481 -21.08 -10.19 28.87
N ARG A 482 -22.10 -11.03 29.04
CA ARG A 482 -21.92 -12.49 29.10
C ARG A 482 -21.58 -13.13 27.76
N PHE A 483 -22.31 -12.77 26.70
CA PHE A 483 -22.20 -13.46 25.42
C PHE A 483 -21.26 -12.77 24.45
N HIS A 484 -21.05 -11.46 24.59
CA HIS A 484 -20.24 -10.68 23.65
C HIS A 484 -19.05 -10.02 24.33
N GLN A 485 -18.89 -10.15 25.65
CA GLN A 485 -17.81 -9.56 26.43
C GLN A 485 -17.70 -8.05 26.27
N GLY A 486 -18.82 -7.41 25.95
CA GLY A 486 -18.89 -6.00 25.65
C GLY A 486 -19.32 -5.17 26.85
N ASP A 487 -19.05 -3.87 26.77
CA ASP A 487 -19.54 -2.84 27.67
C ASP A 487 -20.22 -1.70 26.89
N PHE A 488 -20.58 -0.60 27.55
CA PHE A 488 -21.24 0.54 26.90
C PHE A 488 -20.31 1.75 26.76
N ASP A 489 -18.99 1.51 26.63
CA ASP A 489 -17.99 2.57 26.44
C ASP A 489 -17.83 3.05 24.98
N GLY A 490 -18.56 2.39 24.08
CA GLY A 490 -18.61 2.66 22.64
C GLY A 490 -18.54 1.41 21.76
N ASP A 491 -18.71 0.21 22.33
CA ASP A 491 -18.72 -1.04 21.59
C ASP A 491 -19.81 -1.07 20.49
N GLU A 492 -19.45 -1.67 19.36
CA GLU A 492 -20.31 -1.76 18.17
C GLU A 492 -20.54 -3.23 17.77
N PRO A 493 -21.41 -3.98 18.47
CA PRO A 493 -21.82 -5.31 18.03
C PRO A 493 -22.43 -5.26 16.61
N PHE A 494 -22.24 -6.35 15.88
CA PHE A 494 -22.84 -6.55 14.56
C PHE A 494 -24.05 -7.48 14.64
N GLY A 495 -24.99 -7.29 13.72
CA GLY A 495 -26.18 -8.09 13.60
C GLY A 495 -26.57 -8.40 12.15
N ILE A 496 -27.28 -9.51 11.98
CA ILE A 496 -27.89 -9.94 10.72
C ILE A 496 -29.19 -10.70 10.98
N GLU A 497 -30.20 -10.52 10.12
CA GLU A 497 -31.45 -11.26 10.21
C GLU A 497 -31.21 -12.75 9.93
N SER A 498 -31.72 -13.64 10.78
CA SER A 498 -31.47 -15.08 10.66
C SER A 498 -31.96 -15.66 9.33
N ARG A 499 -33.00 -15.07 8.74
CA ARG A 499 -33.52 -15.48 7.41
C ARG A 499 -32.55 -15.22 6.24
N LYS A 500 -31.52 -14.37 6.42
CA LYS A 500 -30.47 -14.15 5.41
C LYS A 500 -29.40 -15.26 5.47
N ILE A 501 -29.32 -15.98 6.59
CA ILE A 501 -28.40 -17.09 6.84
C ILE A 501 -29.12 -18.24 7.57
N PRO A 502 -30.21 -18.79 7.01
CA PRO A 502 -31.11 -19.68 7.73
C PRO A 502 -30.47 -21.01 8.17
N HIS A 503 -29.51 -21.53 7.42
CA HIS A 503 -28.86 -22.82 7.74
C HIS A 503 -27.76 -22.62 8.78
N ILE A 504 -26.96 -21.55 8.65
CA ILE A 504 -25.98 -21.15 9.67
C ILE A 504 -26.70 -20.80 10.98
N ALA A 505 -27.81 -20.06 10.92
CA ALA A 505 -28.57 -19.65 12.11
C ALA A 505 -29.15 -20.83 12.91
N GLN A 506 -29.44 -21.96 12.27
CA GLN A 506 -29.87 -23.19 12.96
C GLN A 506 -28.78 -23.80 13.85
N GLN A 507 -27.52 -23.50 13.54
CA GLN A 507 -26.36 -24.01 14.28
C GLN A 507 -25.88 -23.03 15.35
N ILE A 508 -26.53 -21.87 15.52
CA ILE A 508 -26.18 -20.86 16.52
C ILE A 508 -27.13 -20.98 17.71
N LEU A 509 -26.55 -21.04 18.91
CA LEU A 509 -27.33 -21.14 20.14
C LEU A 509 -28.11 -19.84 20.41
N PRO A 510 -29.33 -19.94 20.97
CA PRO A 510 -30.05 -18.77 21.43
C PRO A 510 -29.34 -18.11 22.63
N ALA A 511 -29.61 -16.83 22.84
CA ALA A 511 -29.19 -16.08 24.03
C ALA A 511 -30.06 -16.49 25.24
N GLN A 512 -29.79 -17.69 25.77
CA GLN A 512 -30.45 -18.25 26.95
C GLN A 512 -29.42 -18.65 27.99
N GLU A 513 -29.80 -18.59 29.26
CA GLU A 513 -28.93 -18.96 30.37
C GLU A 513 -28.57 -20.47 30.28
N GLU A 514 -27.30 -20.80 30.47
CA GLU A 514 -26.71 -22.16 30.51
C GLU A 514 -26.37 -22.86 29.18
N LEU A 515 -26.70 -22.28 28.01
CA LEU A 515 -26.35 -22.91 26.72
C LEU A 515 -24.96 -22.46 26.24
N PHE A 516 -23.96 -23.33 26.34
CA PHE A 516 -22.61 -23.10 25.80
C PHE A 516 -22.02 -24.37 25.17
N ASP A 517 -21.50 -24.24 23.96
CA ASP A 517 -20.74 -25.30 23.30
C ASP A 517 -19.33 -25.43 23.91
N PHE A 518 -18.65 -24.33 24.21
CA PHE A 518 -17.25 -24.28 24.68
C PHE A 518 -17.12 -23.92 26.16
N GLY A 519 -18.25 -23.68 26.83
CA GLY A 519 -18.29 -23.20 28.20
C GLY A 519 -18.20 -21.68 28.28
N GLU A 520 -18.66 -21.13 29.39
CA GLU A 520 -18.64 -19.69 29.61
C GLU A 520 -17.21 -19.15 29.72
N VAL A 521 -16.90 -18.16 28.89
CA VAL A 521 -15.63 -17.44 28.91
C VAL A 521 -15.78 -16.19 29.77
N ILE A 522 -15.08 -16.18 30.91
CA ILE A 522 -15.12 -15.10 31.90
C ILE A 522 -13.95 -14.15 31.61
N GLN A 523 -14.20 -12.84 31.69
CA GLN A 523 -13.16 -11.82 31.55
C GLN A 523 -12.08 -11.99 32.63
N ALA A 524 -10.81 -11.87 32.22
CA ALA A 524 -9.68 -11.98 33.13
C ALA A 524 -9.63 -10.79 34.12
N GLU A 525 -9.20 -11.06 35.36
CA GLU A 525 -8.97 -9.98 36.32
C GLU A 525 -7.84 -9.05 35.83
N LYS A 526 -8.09 -7.74 35.90
CA LYS A 526 -7.15 -6.71 35.45
C LYS A 526 -6.11 -6.45 36.54
N VAL A 527 -4.87 -6.87 36.30
CA VAL A 527 -3.75 -6.62 37.21
C VAL A 527 -2.96 -5.37 36.75
N PRO A 528 -2.76 -4.38 37.63
CA PRO A 528 -1.92 -3.22 37.33
C PRO A 528 -0.46 -3.60 37.07
N TYR A 529 0.21 -2.88 36.17
CA TYR A 529 1.62 -3.12 35.85
C TYR A 529 2.54 -2.88 37.05
N THR A 530 2.17 -1.95 37.92
CA THR A 530 2.91 -1.70 39.18
C THR A 530 2.86 -2.89 40.15
N GLN A 531 1.92 -3.81 39.97
CA GLN A 531 1.72 -4.99 40.82
C GLN A 531 2.30 -6.27 40.23
N ALA A 532 2.67 -6.29 38.95
CA ALA A 532 3.30 -7.44 38.31
C ALA A 532 4.63 -7.81 39.02
N ARG A 533 4.83 -9.11 39.26
CA ARG A 533 6.03 -9.68 39.91
C ARG A 533 6.59 -10.83 39.09
N TYR A 534 7.91 -10.99 39.12
CA TYR A 534 8.60 -12.14 38.51
C TYR A 534 8.22 -13.43 39.22
N ARG A 535 7.97 -14.49 38.44
CA ARG A 535 7.72 -15.86 38.91
C ARG A 535 9.03 -16.64 38.96
N GLU A 536 9.07 -17.76 39.70
CA GLU A 536 10.25 -18.62 39.78
C GLU A 536 10.65 -19.22 38.43
N ASP A 537 9.67 -19.45 37.56
CA ASP A 537 9.79 -20.02 36.23
C ASP A 537 9.92 -18.99 35.10
N ASP A 538 9.90 -17.69 35.42
CA ASP A 538 10.14 -16.66 34.40
C ASP A 538 11.60 -16.76 33.89
N SER A 539 11.79 -16.62 32.57
CA SER A 539 13.10 -16.72 31.90
C SER A 539 14.17 -15.85 32.55
N GLU A 540 13.82 -14.62 32.92
CA GLU A 540 14.72 -13.66 33.53
C GLU A 540 15.19 -14.09 34.92
N VAL A 541 14.38 -14.86 35.65
CA VAL A 541 14.75 -15.44 36.95
C VAL A 541 15.64 -16.65 36.75
N LEU A 542 15.30 -17.53 35.80
CA LEU A 542 16.11 -18.69 35.45
C LEU A 542 17.50 -18.31 34.93
N GLU A 543 17.60 -17.21 34.19
CA GLU A 543 18.85 -16.64 33.68
C GLU A 543 19.61 -15.79 34.73
N GLY A 544 19.06 -15.64 35.94
CA GLY A 544 19.67 -14.85 37.02
C GLY A 544 19.67 -13.34 36.81
N LYS A 545 18.87 -12.83 35.86
CA LYS A 545 18.71 -11.39 35.56
C LYS A 545 17.74 -10.69 36.53
N ALA A 546 16.83 -11.43 37.15
CA ALA A 546 15.89 -10.97 38.17
C ALA A 546 15.72 -12.01 39.29
N LYS A 547 15.08 -11.66 40.41
CA LYS A 547 14.68 -12.64 41.43
C LYS A 547 13.17 -12.82 41.41
N ALA A 548 12.71 -14.05 41.69
CA ALA A 548 11.30 -14.31 41.92
C ALA A 548 10.76 -13.38 43.02
N GLY A 549 9.58 -12.81 42.79
CA GLY A 549 8.96 -11.82 43.67
C GLY A 549 9.40 -10.38 43.44
N ASP A 550 10.42 -10.11 42.63
CA ASP A 550 10.79 -8.73 42.25
C ASP A 550 9.73 -8.11 41.33
N ARG A 551 9.62 -6.77 41.34
CA ARG A 551 8.70 -6.06 40.42
C ARG A 551 9.16 -6.20 38.98
N LYS A 552 8.26 -6.63 38.08
CA LYS A 552 8.55 -6.70 36.63
C LYS A 552 8.73 -5.30 36.03
N PHE A 553 7.91 -4.36 36.46
CA PHE A 553 7.89 -3.00 35.94
C PHE A 553 8.09 -1.99 37.07
N THR A 554 9.08 -1.13 36.91
CA THR A 554 9.49 -0.12 37.89
C THR A 554 9.43 1.31 37.36
N THR A 555 9.42 1.49 36.03
CA THR A 555 9.35 2.80 35.38
C THR A 555 8.22 2.88 34.35
N LEU A 556 7.80 4.09 34.00
CA LEU A 556 6.71 4.32 33.05
C LEU A 556 7.07 3.87 31.63
N GLU A 557 8.34 3.95 31.26
CA GLU A 557 8.89 3.52 29.98
C GLU A 557 8.78 2.01 29.80
N GLN A 558 9.11 1.23 30.84
CA GLN A 558 8.93 -0.22 30.84
C GLN A 558 7.46 -0.59 30.67
N ILE A 559 6.57 0.12 31.35
CA ILE A 559 5.12 -0.10 31.28
C ILE A 559 4.57 0.29 29.90
N GLY A 560 5.00 1.44 29.36
CA GLY A 560 4.59 1.91 28.04
C GLY A 560 4.94 0.91 26.96
N VAL A 561 6.17 0.38 26.97
CA VAL A 561 6.58 -0.64 26.00
C VAL A 561 5.77 -1.91 26.17
N ALA A 562 5.65 -2.43 27.39
CA ALA A 562 4.90 -3.66 27.63
C ALA A 562 3.41 -3.52 27.23
N SER A 563 2.78 -2.39 27.55
CA SER A 563 1.39 -2.08 27.19
C SER A 563 1.18 -1.73 25.71
N SER A 564 2.23 -1.68 24.90
CA SER A 564 2.14 -1.57 23.43
C SER A 564 2.20 -2.94 22.73
N GLN A 565 2.67 -3.98 23.43
CA GLN A 565 2.85 -5.33 22.90
C GLN A 565 1.66 -6.25 23.25
N ASN A 566 1.16 -6.98 22.24
CA ASN A 566 0.08 -7.96 22.39
C ASN A 566 0.21 -9.10 21.38
N GLU A 567 -0.44 -10.22 21.69
CA GLU A 567 -0.52 -11.40 20.83
C GLU A 567 -1.95 -11.70 20.33
N VAL A 568 -2.89 -10.75 20.48
CA VAL A 568 -4.31 -10.86 20.04
C VAL A 568 -4.42 -11.44 18.62
N GLY A 569 -3.65 -10.87 17.68
CA GLY A 569 -3.68 -11.32 16.29
C GLY A 569 -3.14 -12.75 16.08
N LEU A 570 -2.17 -13.18 16.89
CA LEU A 570 -1.57 -14.51 16.84
C LEU A 570 -2.50 -15.56 17.47
N VAL A 571 -3.05 -15.26 18.64
CA VAL A 571 -3.97 -16.17 19.36
C VAL A 571 -5.29 -16.31 18.58
N ALA A 572 -5.86 -15.24 18.04
CA ALA A 572 -7.03 -15.32 17.17
C ALA A 572 -6.76 -16.17 15.92
N LEU A 573 -5.57 -16.06 15.30
CA LEU A 573 -5.19 -16.90 14.16
C LEU A 573 -5.05 -18.37 14.57
N ALA A 574 -4.47 -18.65 15.74
CA ALA A 574 -4.37 -19.99 16.31
C ALA A 574 -5.75 -20.61 16.54
N ILE A 575 -6.72 -19.85 17.09
CA ILE A 575 -8.12 -20.28 17.23
C ILE A 575 -8.69 -20.68 15.87
N GLY A 576 -8.50 -19.85 14.85
CA GLY A 576 -8.98 -20.12 13.50
C GLY A 576 -8.40 -21.40 12.90
N LYS A 577 -7.08 -21.59 13.02
CA LYS A 577 -6.39 -22.80 12.53
C LYS A 577 -6.89 -24.06 13.24
N VAL A 578 -7.03 -24.02 14.57
CA VAL A 578 -7.53 -25.17 15.34
C VAL A 578 -8.98 -25.47 14.98
N ALA A 579 -9.85 -24.45 14.91
CA ALA A 579 -11.26 -24.62 14.58
C ALA A 579 -11.47 -25.17 13.16
N ALA A 580 -10.65 -24.75 12.21
CA ALA A 580 -10.71 -25.26 10.84
C ALA A 580 -10.00 -26.61 10.64
N ALA A 581 -9.28 -27.14 11.63
CA ALA A 581 -8.58 -28.42 11.46
C ALA A 581 -9.57 -29.60 11.34
N LEU A 582 -9.20 -30.59 10.53
CA LEU A 582 -9.92 -31.85 10.35
C LEU A 582 -9.04 -33.05 10.76
N PRO A 583 -9.65 -34.17 11.19
CA PRO A 583 -8.90 -35.39 11.51
C PRO A 583 -8.21 -35.94 10.26
N ASN A 584 -7.02 -36.53 10.46
CA ASN A 584 -6.34 -37.23 9.38
C ASN A 584 -7.04 -38.57 9.06
N SER A 585 -6.79 -39.11 7.86
CA SER A 585 -7.34 -40.42 7.48
C SER A 585 -6.96 -41.51 8.47
N GLY A 586 -7.95 -42.21 9.03
CA GLY A 586 -7.76 -43.27 10.03
C GLY A 586 -7.63 -42.80 11.49
N GLU A 587 -7.73 -41.49 11.76
CA GLU A 587 -7.76 -40.95 13.12
C GLU A 587 -9.13 -41.08 13.77
N ASP A 588 -9.18 -41.27 15.10
CA ASP A 588 -10.43 -41.30 15.86
C ASP A 588 -11.05 -39.90 15.93
N GLU A 589 -12.12 -39.70 15.15
CA GLU A 589 -12.85 -38.44 15.04
C GLU A 589 -13.37 -37.93 16.40
N LYS A 590 -13.84 -38.81 17.30
CA LYS A 590 -14.35 -38.38 18.61
C LYS A 590 -13.22 -37.88 19.49
N LEU A 591 -12.07 -38.55 19.45
CA LEU A 591 -10.89 -38.12 20.18
C LEU A 591 -10.35 -36.80 19.62
N PHE A 592 -10.30 -36.67 18.30
CA PHE A 592 -9.91 -35.43 17.60
C PHE A 592 -10.78 -34.25 18.04
N LEU A 593 -12.11 -34.37 17.92
CA LEU A 593 -13.05 -33.30 18.29
C LEU A 593 -12.93 -32.90 19.78
N LYS A 594 -12.70 -33.88 20.66
CA LYS A 594 -12.44 -33.61 22.09
C LYS A 594 -11.17 -32.80 22.30
N GLN A 595 -10.09 -33.12 21.56
CA GLN A 595 -8.81 -32.39 21.63
C GLN A 595 -8.92 -31.00 21.01
N GLN A 596 -9.57 -30.88 19.86
CA GLN A 596 -9.84 -29.60 19.19
C GLN A 596 -10.61 -28.64 20.11
N LYS A 597 -11.71 -29.11 20.71
CA LYS A 597 -12.50 -28.33 21.68
C LYS A 597 -11.66 -27.89 22.89
N ARG A 598 -10.78 -28.76 23.38
CA ARG A 598 -9.85 -28.46 24.48
C ARG A 598 -8.87 -27.34 24.11
N PHE A 599 -8.30 -27.37 22.90
CA PHE A 599 -7.43 -26.29 22.40
C PHE A 599 -8.19 -24.97 22.22
N ILE A 600 -9.37 -24.98 21.61
CA ILE A 600 -10.19 -23.77 21.43
C ILE A 600 -10.55 -23.14 22.78
N SER A 601 -10.91 -23.97 23.78
CA SER A 601 -11.21 -23.50 25.13
C SER A 601 -9.98 -22.85 25.79
N ALA A 602 -8.81 -23.47 25.65
CA ALA A 602 -7.55 -22.93 26.17
C ALA A 602 -7.17 -21.60 25.51
N LEU A 603 -7.27 -21.53 24.19
CA LEU A 603 -6.98 -20.31 23.42
C LEU A 603 -8.01 -19.21 23.69
N SER A 604 -9.28 -19.54 23.89
CA SER A 604 -10.32 -18.56 24.27
C SER A 604 -10.00 -17.90 25.60
N ILE A 605 -9.50 -18.67 26.57
CA ILE A 605 -9.04 -18.12 27.87
C ILE A 605 -7.79 -17.27 27.66
N MET A 606 -6.81 -17.74 26.88
CA MET A 606 -5.58 -17.01 26.58
C MET A 606 -5.87 -15.64 25.93
N GLU A 607 -6.76 -15.61 24.94
CA GLU A 607 -7.18 -14.40 24.22
C GLU A 607 -7.77 -13.34 25.17
N GLN A 608 -8.46 -13.74 26.26
CA GLN A 608 -8.97 -12.79 27.26
C GLN A 608 -7.88 -12.00 27.97
N TYR A 609 -6.69 -12.56 28.14
CA TYR A 609 -5.55 -11.84 28.71
C TYR A 609 -4.95 -10.88 27.68
N GLU A 610 -4.94 -11.28 26.41
CA GLU A 610 -4.34 -10.51 25.31
C GLU A 610 -5.22 -9.34 24.86
N VAL A 611 -6.55 -9.45 24.81
CA VAL A 611 -7.43 -8.35 24.36
C VAL A 611 -7.37 -7.12 25.26
N ASP A 612 -7.11 -7.31 26.55
CA ASP A 612 -6.98 -6.25 27.54
C ASP A 612 -5.50 -5.93 27.87
N TYR A 613 -4.55 -6.27 27.00
CA TYR A 613 -3.11 -6.07 27.22
C TYR A 613 -2.72 -4.65 27.65
N GLN A 614 -3.40 -3.62 27.15
CA GLN A 614 -3.15 -2.22 27.55
C GLN A 614 -3.53 -1.96 29.01
N LYS A 615 -4.51 -2.71 29.53
CA LYS A 615 -5.10 -2.54 30.85
C LYS A 615 -4.67 -3.61 31.85
N ASN A 616 -4.02 -4.67 31.39
CA ASN A 616 -3.62 -5.82 32.18
C ASN A 616 -2.12 -6.11 32.00
N SER A 617 -1.42 -6.30 33.11
CA SER A 617 0.01 -6.65 33.10
C SER A 617 0.27 -8.14 32.85
N LEU A 618 -0.75 -8.97 33.06
CA LEU A 618 -0.69 -10.39 32.76
C LEU A 618 -0.86 -10.61 31.25
N ARG A 619 -0.27 -11.68 30.75
CA ARG A 619 -0.36 -12.14 29.35
C ARG A 619 -0.97 -13.52 29.28
N GLY A 620 -1.27 -13.98 28.07
CA GLY A 620 -1.82 -15.30 27.80
C GLY A 620 -1.02 -16.44 28.45
N LYS A 621 0.31 -16.31 28.52
CA LYS A 621 1.21 -17.25 29.22
C LYS A 621 1.04 -17.28 30.75
N ASP A 622 0.50 -16.22 31.34
CA ASP A 622 0.23 -16.13 32.78
C ASP A 622 -1.15 -16.71 33.17
N ALA A 623 -1.97 -17.11 32.19
CA ALA A 623 -3.34 -17.60 32.39
C ALA A 623 -3.38 -19.00 33.04
N LYS A 624 -3.32 -19.05 34.38
CA LYS A 624 -3.33 -20.30 35.16
C LYS A 624 -4.59 -21.13 34.90
N GLU A 625 -5.70 -20.46 34.62
CA GLU A 625 -7.00 -21.02 34.29
C GLU A 625 -6.93 -21.91 33.04
N VAL A 626 -5.99 -21.66 32.11
CA VAL A 626 -5.74 -22.56 30.98
C VAL A 626 -5.37 -23.94 31.51
N LYS A 627 -4.41 -24.02 32.43
CA LYS A 627 -3.97 -25.28 33.02
C LYS A 627 -5.03 -25.90 33.93
N GLU A 628 -5.74 -25.09 34.71
CA GLU A 628 -6.78 -25.57 35.64
C GLU A 628 -8.00 -26.13 34.90
N LYS A 629 -8.50 -25.41 33.88
CA LYS A 629 -9.72 -25.80 33.15
C LYS A 629 -9.46 -26.78 32.02
N THR A 630 -8.27 -26.75 31.41
CA THR A 630 -7.97 -27.59 30.24
C THR A 630 -6.81 -28.55 30.46
N GLY A 631 -5.97 -28.40 31.49
CA GLY A 631 -4.77 -29.21 31.69
C GLY A 631 -3.66 -28.96 30.65
N LEU A 632 -3.78 -27.95 29.79
CA LEU A 632 -2.71 -27.53 28.87
C LEU A 632 -1.81 -26.49 29.57
N ASN A 633 -0.52 -26.49 29.24
CA ASN A 633 0.40 -25.51 29.79
C ASN A 633 0.34 -24.23 28.93
N PRO A 634 -0.08 -23.06 29.48
CA PRO A 634 -0.18 -21.81 28.72
C PRO A 634 1.16 -21.38 28.09
N ASP A 635 2.31 -21.63 28.74
CA ASP A 635 3.62 -21.24 28.20
C ASP A 635 3.98 -21.95 26.87
N THR A 636 3.47 -23.17 26.67
CA THR A 636 3.74 -24.00 25.48
C THR A 636 2.51 -24.12 24.56
N LEU A 637 1.45 -23.35 24.82
CA LEU A 637 0.17 -23.58 24.16
C LEU A 637 0.25 -23.28 22.66
N LEU A 638 0.86 -22.15 22.28
CA LEU A 638 1.00 -21.77 20.88
C LEU A 638 1.90 -22.74 20.11
N GLU A 639 3.02 -23.18 20.72
CA GLU A 639 3.91 -24.21 20.13
C GLU A 639 3.15 -25.51 19.86
N LYS A 640 2.35 -25.98 20.83
CA LYS A 640 1.50 -27.18 20.66
C LYS A 640 0.42 -27.01 19.62
N VAL A 641 -0.09 -25.79 19.43
CA VAL A 641 -1.03 -25.49 18.36
C VAL A 641 -0.33 -25.53 17.01
N ASP A 642 0.90 -25.03 16.91
CA ASP A 642 1.68 -25.16 15.68
C ASP A 642 1.98 -26.64 15.36
N GLU A 643 2.40 -27.45 16.34
CA GLU A 643 2.54 -28.91 16.18
C GLU A 643 1.23 -29.57 15.73
N TRP A 644 0.09 -29.15 16.32
CA TRP A 644 -1.24 -29.62 15.92
C TRP A 644 -1.56 -29.24 14.48
N CYS A 645 -1.24 -28.03 14.06
CA CYS A 645 -1.50 -27.55 12.69
C CYS A 645 -0.58 -28.22 11.67
N GLU A 646 0.67 -28.48 12.02
CA GLU A 646 1.61 -29.25 11.19
C GLU A 646 1.14 -30.69 10.99
N LYS A 647 0.56 -31.29 12.04
CA LYS A 647 -0.07 -32.61 11.96
C LYS A 647 -1.34 -32.61 11.11
N HIS A 648 -2.18 -31.56 11.18
CA HIS A 648 -3.48 -31.48 10.52
C HIS A 648 -3.54 -30.34 9.49
N LYS A 649 -2.84 -30.52 8.36
CA LYS A 649 -2.66 -29.49 7.30
C LYS A 649 -3.93 -29.12 6.51
N SER A 650 -5.09 -29.60 6.95
CA SER A 650 -6.40 -29.46 6.31
C SER A 650 -6.88 -28.02 6.07
N CYS A 651 -6.29 -27.00 6.69
CA CYS A 651 -6.67 -25.58 6.53
C CYS A 651 -5.46 -24.65 6.32
N THR A 652 -4.26 -25.19 6.08
CA THR A 652 -3.02 -24.41 6.04
C THR A 652 -3.03 -23.34 4.95
N TYR A 653 -3.49 -23.69 3.74
CA TYR A 653 -3.52 -22.76 2.60
C TYR A 653 -4.50 -21.61 2.82
N PHE A 654 -5.65 -21.87 3.44
CA PHE A 654 -6.63 -20.83 3.75
C PHE A 654 -5.98 -19.69 4.55
N PHE A 655 -5.26 -20.02 5.63
CA PHE A 655 -4.65 -19.02 6.50
C PHE A 655 -3.38 -18.39 5.90
N GLN A 656 -2.67 -19.10 5.01
CA GLN A 656 -1.59 -18.51 4.20
C GLN A 656 -2.13 -17.46 3.23
N TYR A 657 -3.14 -17.79 2.43
CA TYR A 657 -3.79 -16.87 1.49
C TYR A 657 -4.50 -15.72 2.20
N LYS A 658 -5.10 -15.96 3.36
CA LYS A 658 -5.65 -14.88 4.21
C LYS A 658 -4.54 -13.92 4.65
N GLY A 659 -3.36 -14.43 4.97
CA GLY A 659 -2.21 -13.65 5.43
C GLY A 659 -1.43 -12.93 4.33
N ASP A 660 -1.53 -13.39 3.07
CA ASP A 660 -0.75 -12.88 1.95
C ASP A 660 -1.61 -12.67 0.71
N ASP A 661 -1.93 -11.41 0.43
CA ASP A 661 -2.69 -10.99 -0.75
C ASP A 661 -1.95 -11.21 -2.07
N ARG A 662 -0.62 -11.36 -2.04
CA ARG A 662 0.18 -11.63 -3.24
C ARG A 662 -0.11 -13.01 -3.82
N LEU A 663 -0.59 -13.96 -3.02
CA LEU A 663 -0.87 -15.31 -3.49
C LEU A 663 -1.97 -15.30 -4.56
N TYR A 664 -3.05 -14.53 -4.37
CA TYR A 664 -4.10 -14.35 -5.39
C TYR A 664 -3.68 -13.51 -6.60
N LYS A 665 -2.49 -12.88 -6.56
CA LYS A 665 -1.90 -12.22 -7.73
C LYS A 665 -1.38 -13.25 -8.73
N GLN A 666 -0.98 -14.42 -8.25
CA GLN A 666 -0.28 -15.45 -9.03
C GLN A 666 -1.11 -16.72 -9.17
N PHE A 667 -1.89 -17.09 -8.15
CA PHE A 667 -2.49 -18.41 -8.01
C PHE A 667 -3.90 -18.34 -7.42
N ALA A 668 -4.80 -19.22 -7.85
CA ALA A 668 -6.04 -19.50 -7.13
C ALA A 668 -5.71 -20.16 -5.78
N MET A 669 -6.60 -20.09 -4.78
CA MET A 669 -6.39 -20.79 -3.52
C MET A 669 -6.62 -22.29 -3.70
N PRO A 670 -5.68 -23.17 -3.32
CA PRO A 670 -5.93 -24.61 -3.29
C PRO A 670 -7.13 -24.94 -2.41
N ALA A 671 -8.21 -25.45 -3.01
CA ALA A 671 -9.53 -25.54 -2.36
C ALA A 671 -10.21 -26.91 -2.52
N ASP A 672 -9.51 -27.92 -3.03
CA ASP A 672 -10.06 -29.29 -3.21
C ASP A 672 -10.10 -30.11 -1.92
N PHE A 673 -9.69 -29.51 -0.80
CA PHE A 673 -9.76 -30.13 0.52
C PHE A 673 -11.21 -30.23 1.01
N PRO A 674 -11.59 -31.31 1.70
CA PRO A 674 -12.94 -31.51 2.22
C PRO A 674 -13.16 -30.69 3.51
N ASN A 675 -13.07 -29.36 3.43
CA ASN A 675 -13.11 -28.46 4.58
C ASN A 675 -13.99 -27.24 4.30
N ALA A 676 -14.88 -26.93 5.26
CA ALA A 676 -15.88 -25.88 5.14
C ALA A 676 -15.28 -24.49 4.83
N VAL A 677 -14.08 -24.19 5.35
CA VAL A 677 -13.41 -22.89 5.09
C VAL A 677 -13.07 -22.65 3.62
N TYR A 678 -12.97 -23.71 2.80
CA TYR A 678 -12.65 -23.60 1.38
C TYR A 678 -13.88 -23.54 0.47
N VAL A 679 -15.10 -23.71 0.99
CA VAL A 679 -16.32 -23.80 0.16
C VAL A 679 -16.49 -22.59 -0.74
N LEU A 680 -16.24 -21.39 -0.21
CA LEU A 680 -16.27 -20.15 -0.99
C LEU A 680 -15.18 -20.12 -2.07
N ALA A 681 -13.95 -20.51 -1.73
CA ALA A 681 -12.86 -20.57 -2.69
C ALA A 681 -13.17 -21.57 -3.82
N LYS A 682 -13.58 -22.79 -3.46
CA LYS A 682 -13.85 -23.91 -4.36
C LYS A 682 -15.03 -23.67 -5.29
N GLU A 683 -16.18 -23.28 -4.74
CA GLU A 683 -17.45 -23.28 -5.48
C GLU A 683 -17.84 -21.91 -6.03
N ALA A 684 -17.40 -20.82 -5.39
CA ALA A 684 -17.76 -19.46 -5.79
C ALA A 684 -16.63 -18.71 -6.50
N VAL A 685 -15.37 -18.83 -6.06
CA VAL A 685 -14.29 -17.94 -6.50
C VAL A 685 -13.40 -18.53 -7.58
N ASN A 686 -12.72 -19.64 -7.30
CA ASN A 686 -11.73 -20.25 -8.19
C ASN A 686 -12.25 -20.49 -9.61
N PRO A 687 -13.50 -21.00 -9.82
CA PRO A 687 -14.02 -21.24 -11.17
C PRO A 687 -14.04 -20.00 -12.07
N TYR A 688 -14.16 -18.79 -11.51
CA TYR A 688 -14.18 -17.55 -12.28
C TYR A 688 -12.83 -16.85 -12.34
N TRP A 689 -12.03 -16.94 -11.27
CA TRP A 689 -10.69 -16.35 -11.25
C TRP A 689 -9.79 -16.94 -12.35
N GLU A 690 -9.80 -18.26 -12.51
CA GLU A 690 -8.96 -18.95 -13.50
C GLU A 690 -9.31 -18.57 -14.94
N GLN A 691 -10.60 -18.38 -15.22
CA GLN A 691 -11.11 -18.04 -16.55
C GLN A 691 -10.84 -16.59 -16.98
N THR A 692 -10.27 -15.76 -16.10
CA THR A 692 -10.21 -14.31 -16.35
C THR A 692 -8.81 -13.72 -16.22
N ARG A 693 -7.76 -14.54 -16.19
CA ARG A 693 -6.36 -14.05 -16.04
C ARG A 693 -6.04 -12.91 -17.01
N LEU A 694 -5.50 -11.83 -16.44
CA LEU A 694 -5.10 -10.67 -17.22
C LEU A 694 -3.86 -10.99 -18.06
N VAL A 695 -3.97 -10.79 -19.37
CA VAL A 695 -2.85 -10.94 -20.32
C VAL A 695 -2.17 -9.59 -20.51
N CYS A 696 -0.84 -9.58 -20.44
CA CYS A 696 -0.02 -8.39 -20.66
C CYS A 696 0.41 -8.30 -22.13
N ARG A 697 0.31 -7.12 -22.73
CA ARG A 697 0.93 -6.82 -24.05
C ARG A 697 2.43 -6.55 -23.86
N ASN A 698 3.21 -6.67 -24.94
CA ASN A 698 4.65 -6.40 -24.82
C ASN A 698 4.91 -4.91 -24.58
N ARG A 699 5.93 -4.58 -23.79
CA ARG A 699 6.26 -3.20 -23.41
C ARG A 699 6.59 -2.28 -24.60
N ASP A 700 7.16 -2.82 -25.68
CA ASP A 700 7.49 -2.09 -26.91
C ASP A 700 6.25 -1.57 -27.64
N GLU A 701 5.10 -2.17 -27.39
CA GLU A 701 3.84 -1.68 -27.92
C GLU A 701 3.40 -0.32 -27.35
N PHE A 702 4.05 0.13 -26.27
CA PHE A 702 3.72 1.37 -25.54
C PHE A 702 4.78 2.46 -25.71
N GLN A 703 5.82 2.24 -26.53
CA GLN A 703 6.90 3.20 -26.76
C GLN A 703 6.43 4.55 -27.33
N HIS A 704 5.24 4.60 -27.91
CA HIS A 704 4.62 5.81 -28.45
C HIS A 704 4.11 6.80 -27.40
N ILE A 705 3.98 6.40 -26.12
CA ILE A 705 3.47 7.26 -25.04
C ILE A 705 4.43 8.43 -24.77
N LEU A 706 5.73 8.13 -24.75
CA LEU A 706 6.81 9.11 -24.73
C LEU A 706 7.73 8.81 -25.93
N PRO A 707 7.42 9.33 -27.12
CA PRO A 707 8.23 9.07 -28.30
C PRO A 707 9.62 9.69 -28.16
N ALA A 708 10.57 9.22 -28.96
CA ALA A 708 11.88 9.85 -29.07
C ALA A 708 11.73 11.33 -29.44
N ILE A 709 12.54 12.19 -28.83
CA ILE A 709 12.47 13.63 -29.07
C ILE A 709 12.90 13.89 -30.52
N PRO A 710 12.04 14.51 -31.37
CA PRO A 710 12.39 14.74 -32.76
C PRO A 710 13.56 15.71 -32.87
N ALA A 711 14.55 15.34 -33.68
CA ALA A 711 15.57 16.27 -34.12
C ALA A 711 15.00 17.16 -35.26
N TYR A 712 15.08 18.49 -35.15
CA TYR A 712 14.76 19.50 -36.18
C TYR A 712 15.99 20.20 -36.81
N LEU A 713 16.02 20.23 -38.13
CA LEU A 713 16.90 21.06 -38.95
C LEU A 713 16.26 22.44 -39.12
N ILE A 714 17.00 23.49 -38.81
CA ILE A 714 16.60 24.86 -39.08
C ILE A 714 16.94 25.20 -40.52
N VAL A 715 15.91 25.57 -41.27
CA VAL A 715 15.99 26.03 -42.65
C VAL A 715 15.53 27.48 -42.71
N SER A 716 16.21 28.31 -43.53
CA SER A 716 15.79 29.70 -43.71
C SER A 716 14.42 29.78 -44.39
N LYS A 717 13.60 30.77 -44.03
CA LYS A 717 12.23 30.93 -44.55
C LYS A 717 12.14 31.18 -46.06
N GLU A 718 13.25 31.56 -46.67
CA GLU A 718 13.42 31.79 -48.12
C GLU A 718 13.27 30.47 -48.89
N TYR A 719 13.65 29.35 -48.27
CA TYR A 719 13.50 28.01 -48.84
C TYR A 719 12.08 27.45 -48.76
N ARG A 720 11.12 28.19 -48.21
CA ARG A 720 9.74 27.73 -48.02
C ARG A 720 9.09 27.19 -49.29
N LYS A 721 9.23 27.90 -50.41
CA LYS A 721 8.69 27.46 -51.70
C LYS A 721 9.36 26.17 -52.19
N GLN A 722 10.64 25.98 -51.89
CA GLN A 722 11.39 24.79 -52.28
C GLN A 722 11.01 23.59 -51.41
N LEU A 723 10.84 23.80 -50.10
CA LEU A 723 10.28 22.79 -49.19
C LEU A 723 8.86 22.38 -49.61
N ASP A 724 7.99 23.34 -49.92
CA ASP A 724 6.62 23.08 -50.40
C ASP A 724 6.63 22.30 -51.73
N THR A 725 7.58 22.59 -52.62
CA THR A 725 7.74 21.90 -53.92
C THR A 725 8.29 20.48 -53.75
N ALA A 726 9.24 20.30 -52.83
CA ALA A 726 9.82 19.01 -52.46
C ALA A 726 8.89 18.17 -51.56
N LYS A 727 7.74 18.73 -51.16
CA LYS A 727 6.76 18.13 -50.22
C LYS A 727 7.39 17.78 -48.86
N ILE A 728 8.34 18.59 -48.42
CA ILE A 728 8.99 18.46 -47.12
C ILE A 728 8.13 19.20 -46.09
N GLU A 729 7.66 18.50 -45.05
CA GLU A 729 6.89 19.08 -43.96
C GLU A 729 7.79 19.89 -43.01
N TYR A 730 7.29 21.03 -42.50
CA TYR A 730 8.04 21.90 -41.59
C TYR A 730 7.12 22.65 -40.62
N GLU A 731 7.60 22.87 -39.41
CA GLU A 731 6.95 23.70 -38.38
C GLU A 731 7.34 25.17 -38.55
N LYS A 732 6.46 26.07 -38.09
CA LYS A 732 6.49 27.49 -38.46
C LYS A 732 6.70 28.37 -37.24
N GLU A 733 7.94 28.77 -36.98
CA GLU A 733 8.29 29.75 -35.94
C GLU A 733 9.07 30.95 -36.51
N GLY A 734 8.43 32.12 -36.51
CA GLY A 734 9.13 33.39 -36.76
C GLY A 734 9.86 33.51 -38.12
N SER A 735 11.18 33.74 -38.06
CA SER A 735 12.09 33.95 -39.20
C SER A 735 12.72 32.67 -39.74
N GLN A 736 12.47 31.52 -39.11
CA GLN A 736 13.10 30.23 -39.43
C GLN A 736 12.02 29.14 -39.62
N LEU A 737 12.37 28.07 -40.31
CA LEU A 737 11.51 26.90 -40.53
C LEU A 737 12.16 25.68 -39.90
N HIS A 738 11.40 24.92 -39.12
CA HIS A 738 11.91 23.74 -38.44
C HIS A 738 11.49 22.50 -39.24
N VAL A 739 12.45 21.88 -39.90
CA VAL A 739 12.26 20.70 -40.75
C VAL A 739 12.69 19.45 -39.96
N PRO A 740 11.88 18.39 -39.84
CA PRO A 740 12.31 17.16 -39.17
C PRO A 740 13.60 16.57 -39.78
N TYR A 741 14.51 16.08 -38.93
CA TYR A 741 15.80 15.50 -39.32
C TYR A 741 15.74 14.39 -40.38
N PRO A 742 14.70 13.53 -40.45
CA PRO A 742 14.59 12.54 -41.53
C PRO A 742 14.61 13.14 -42.94
N TYR A 743 14.28 14.42 -43.10
CA TYR A 743 14.37 15.11 -44.40
C TYR A 743 15.77 15.63 -44.73
N LYS A 744 16.78 15.39 -43.88
CA LYS A 744 18.17 15.85 -44.09
C LYS A 744 18.68 15.51 -45.48
N ASP A 745 18.59 14.25 -45.87
CA ASP A 745 19.09 13.80 -47.18
C ASP A 745 18.27 14.42 -48.31
N THR A 746 16.96 14.59 -48.13
CA THR A 746 16.09 15.28 -49.08
C THR A 746 16.42 16.77 -49.20
N LEU A 747 16.83 17.44 -48.12
CA LEU A 747 17.30 18.83 -48.17
C LEU A 747 18.63 18.93 -48.93
N ILE A 748 19.55 17.97 -48.71
CA ILE A 748 20.82 17.87 -49.44
C ILE A 748 20.56 17.66 -50.94
N ASP A 749 19.68 16.72 -51.29
CA ASP A 749 19.32 16.39 -52.67
C ASP A 749 18.64 17.55 -53.41
N ASN A 750 18.01 18.48 -52.68
CA ASN A 750 17.36 19.67 -53.23
C ASN A 750 18.20 20.95 -53.06
N GLU A 751 19.48 20.83 -52.67
CA GLU A 751 20.41 21.95 -52.44
C GLU A 751 19.89 23.00 -51.45
N ILE A 752 19.08 22.58 -50.47
CA ILE A 752 18.51 23.46 -49.44
C ILE A 752 19.46 23.54 -48.26
N GLU A 753 20.01 24.73 -48.00
CA GLU A 753 20.87 24.95 -46.84
C GLU A 753 20.08 24.86 -45.53
N TYR A 754 20.67 24.13 -44.58
CA TYR A 754 20.12 23.94 -43.24
C TYR A 754 21.23 24.03 -42.20
N ARG A 755 20.82 24.32 -40.96
CA ARG A 755 21.66 24.17 -39.77
C ARG A 755 20.92 23.32 -38.73
N PRO A 756 21.60 22.57 -37.86
CA PRO A 756 20.92 21.95 -36.72
C PRO A 756 20.24 23.04 -35.87
N SER A 757 19.04 22.77 -35.36
CA SER A 757 18.44 23.65 -34.35
C SER A 757 19.40 23.82 -33.15
N PRO A 758 19.56 25.00 -32.55
CA PRO A 758 20.28 25.12 -31.28
C PRO A 758 19.58 24.36 -30.14
N GLU A 759 18.30 23.98 -30.31
CA GLU A 759 17.57 23.06 -29.44
C GLU A 759 17.72 21.59 -29.85
N ASN A 760 18.25 21.34 -31.05
CA ASN A 760 18.78 20.04 -31.42
C ASN A 760 20.20 19.91 -30.89
N ASP A 761 20.32 19.28 -29.74
CA ASP A 761 21.57 18.60 -29.46
C ASP A 761 21.57 17.31 -30.29
N LEU A 762 22.39 17.27 -31.35
CA LEU A 762 22.73 16.01 -32.03
C LEU A 762 23.35 14.99 -31.05
N ASN A 763 23.64 15.41 -29.81
CA ASN A 763 24.15 14.62 -28.69
C ASN A 763 23.07 14.04 -27.75
N TRP A 764 21.76 14.15 -28.04
CA TRP A 764 20.73 13.56 -27.16
C TRP A 764 20.86 12.02 -27.03
N GLU A 765 21.30 11.34 -28.11
CA GLU A 765 21.62 9.91 -28.09
C GLU A 765 22.89 9.63 -27.26
N GLU A 766 23.82 10.59 -27.22
CA GLU A 766 25.11 10.46 -26.54
C GLU A 766 25.04 10.77 -25.04
N ASN A 767 24.14 11.66 -24.60
CA ASN A 767 24.05 12.14 -23.21
C ASN A 767 22.86 11.53 -22.45
N GLU A 768 21.61 11.93 -22.74
CA GLU A 768 20.42 11.51 -21.99
C GLU A 768 20.08 10.03 -22.22
N LEU A 769 20.10 9.55 -23.47
CA LEU A 769 19.77 8.15 -23.78
C LEU A 769 20.86 7.20 -23.26
N GLN A 770 22.13 7.59 -23.34
CA GLN A 770 23.22 6.82 -22.76
C GLN A 770 23.14 6.79 -21.24
N TRP A 771 22.87 7.93 -20.58
CA TRP A 771 22.59 7.98 -19.14
C TRP A 771 21.45 7.04 -18.73
N ALA A 772 20.36 7.04 -19.49
CA ALA A 772 19.21 6.17 -19.23
C ALA A 772 19.58 4.68 -19.34
N LYS A 773 20.33 4.30 -20.38
CA LYS A 773 20.85 2.93 -20.56
C LYS A 773 21.76 2.52 -19.41
N ASP A 774 22.67 3.41 -18.99
CA ASP A 774 23.59 3.18 -17.87
C ASP A 774 22.83 3.04 -16.54
N LEU A 775 21.78 3.84 -16.33
CA LEU A 775 20.92 3.75 -15.14
C LEU A 775 20.17 2.41 -15.09
N VAL A 776 19.60 1.95 -16.21
CA VAL A 776 18.94 0.65 -16.29
C VAL A 776 19.91 -0.48 -15.94
N GLN A 777 21.15 -0.41 -16.42
CA GLN A 777 22.18 -1.40 -16.10
C GLN A 777 22.55 -1.36 -14.61
N ARG A 778 22.89 -0.18 -14.08
CA ARG A 778 23.23 0.01 -12.65
C ARG A 778 22.12 -0.50 -11.74
N PHE A 779 20.85 -0.24 -12.09
CA PHE A 779 19.71 -0.73 -11.32
C PHE A 779 19.68 -2.27 -11.22
N GLN A 780 20.04 -3.00 -12.27
CA GLN A 780 20.09 -4.48 -12.22
C GLN A 780 21.24 -4.99 -11.35
N GLU A 781 22.41 -4.36 -11.44
CA GLU A 781 23.58 -4.68 -10.62
C GLU A 781 23.27 -4.44 -9.13
N ASP A 782 22.76 -3.25 -8.79
CA ASP A 782 22.39 -2.88 -7.43
C ASP A 782 21.27 -3.79 -6.88
N LYS A 783 20.28 -4.14 -7.71
CA LYS A 783 19.23 -5.10 -7.33
C LYS A 783 19.81 -6.47 -7.00
N THR A 784 20.74 -6.98 -7.81
CA THR A 784 21.37 -8.30 -7.58
C THR A 784 22.11 -8.30 -6.24
N ILE A 785 22.88 -7.25 -5.95
CA ILE A 785 23.59 -7.07 -4.68
C ILE A 785 22.62 -7.04 -3.49
N ILE A 786 21.49 -6.33 -3.62
CA ILE A 786 20.47 -6.30 -2.56
C ILE A 786 19.89 -7.70 -2.33
N TYR A 787 19.59 -8.45 -3.39
CA TYR A 787 19.04 -9.81 -3.27
C TYR A 787 20.02 -10.76 -2.58
N GLU A 788 21.30 -10.73 -2.98
CA GLU A 788 22.36 -11.53 -2.35
C GLU A 788 22.52 -11.19 -0.86
N ARG A 789 22.49 -9.90 -0.51
CA ARG A 789 22.66 -9.45 0.88
C ARG A 789 21.45 -9.74 1.77
N THR A 790 20.24 -9.63 1.25
CA THR A 790 18.99 -9.75 2.05
C THR A 790 18.48 -11.18 2.16
N GLY A 791 18.96 -12.12 1.34
CA GLY A 791 18.53 -13.51 1.38
C GLY A 791 17.00 -13.62 1.27
N ASN A 792 16.36 -14.38 2.17
CA ASN A 792 14.91 -14.60 2.18
C ASN A 792 14.10 -13.51 2.93
N ASP A 793 14.73 -12.48 3.49
CA ASP A 793 14.01 -11.40 4.19
C ASP A 793 13.36 -10.43 3.20
N ILE A 794 12.10 -10.72 2.86
CA ILE A 794 11.30 -9.93 1.91
C ILE A 794 11.07 -8.50 2.41
N LYS A 795 10.97 -8.28 3.73
CA LYS A 795 10.66 -6.96 4.29
C LYS A 795 11.88 -6.06 4.18
N MET A 796 13.05 -6.54 4.60
CA MET A 796 14.32 -5.82 4.45
C MET A 796 14.64 -5.56 2.97
N ARG A 797 14.37 -6.54 2.10
CA ARG A 797 14.54 -6.37 0.64
C ARG A 797 13.68 -5.24 0.08
N LYS A 798 12.41 -5.13 0.48
CA LYS A 798 11.52 -4.05 0.04
C LYS A 798 12.02 -2.67 0.48
N GLU A 799 12.49 -2.58 1.73
CA GLU A 799 13.00 -1.33 2.29
C GLU A 799 14.27 -0.85 1.55
N GLU A 800 15.22 -1.75 1.31
CA GLU A 800 16.46 -1.42 0.60
C GLU A 800 16.22 -1.06 -0.87
N ILE A 801 15.26 -1.71 -1.55
CA ILE A 801 14.85 -1.31 -2.90
C ILE A 801 14.15 0.07 -2.87
N GLY A 802 13.38 0.37 -1.84
CA GLY A 802 12.79 1.71 -1.64
C GLY A 802 13.86 2.79 -1.54
N LYS A 803 14.86 2.59 -0.67
CA LYS A 803 16.03 3.48 -0.52
C LYS A 803 16.79 3.66 -1.83
N LEU A 804 16.92 2.59 -2.63
CA LEU A 804 17.55 2.66 -3.95
C LEU A 804 16.78 3.59 -4.90
N TYR A 805 15.46 3.48 -4.98
CA TYR A 805 14.65 4.41 -5.79
C TYR A 805 14.79 5.87 -5.33
N ASP A 806 14.75 6.11 -4.02
CA ASP A 806 14.92 7.47 -3.49
C ASP A 806 16.30 8.04 -3.81
N SER A 807 17.35 7.20 -3.77
CA SER A 807 18.70 7.62 -4.16
C SER A 807 18.79 8.04 -5.63
N TYR A 808 18.10 7.32 -6.53
CA TYR A 808 18.07 7.68 -7.95
C TYR A 808 17.22 8.92 -8.23
N ARG A 809 16.14 9.17 -7.47
CA ARG A 809 15.38 10.43 -7.58
C ARG A 809 16.23 11.63 -7.22
N VAL A 810 16.99 11.54 -6.12
CA VAL A 810 17.95 12.59 -5.74
C VAL A 810 19.00 12.79 -6.84
N GLU A 811 19.55 11.70 -7.40
CA GLU A 811 20.48 11.80 -8.54
C GLU A 811 19.83 12.48 -9.76
N ILE A 812 18.59 12.14 -10.09
CA ILE A 812 17.85 12.75 -11.20
C ILE A 812 17.64 14.24 -10.96
N ASP A 813 17.25 14.63 -9.75
CA ASP A 813 17.03 16.03 -9.38
C ASP A 813 18.34 16.85 -9.40
N GLU A 814 19.47 16.21 -9.10
CA GLU A 814 20.81 16.81 -9.16
C GLU A 814 21.35 16.95 -10.60
N ILE A 815 21.13 15.95 -11.45
CA ILE A 815 21.62 15.92 -12.85
C ILE A 815 20.72 16.78 -13.74
N TRP A 816 19.41 16.69 -13.55
CA TRP A 816 18.38 17.31 -14.38
C TRP A 816 17.63 18.34 -13.54
N ASP A 817 18.23 19.51 -13.37
CA ASP A 817 17.80 20.59 -12.47
C ASP A 817 16.58 21.40 -12.96
N THR A 818 16.20 21.25 -14.24
CA THR A 818 15.08 21.97 -14.86
C THR A 818 13.96 21.03 -15.29
N PRO A 819 12.67 21.45 -15.21
CA PRO A 819 11.53 20.62 -15.62
C PRO A 819 11.64 20.10 -17.06
N GLU A 820 12.17 20.91 -17.97
CA GLU A 820 12.37 20.54 -19.37
C GLU A 820 13.42 19.42 -19.51
N ARG A 821 14.54 19.52 -18.78
CA ARG A 821 15.57 18.48 -18.77
C ARG A 821 15.09 17.19 -18.10
N LYS A 822 14.32 17.29 -17.01
CA LYS A 822 13.69 16.11 -16.38
C LYS A 822 12.73 15.42 -17.34
N THR A 823 11.94 16.18 -18.09
CA THR A 823 11.08 15.65 -19.15
C THR A 823 11.92 14.90 -20.19
N ARG A 824 13.03 15.47 -20.66
CA ARG A 824 13.93 14.77 -21.60
C ARG A 824 14.51 13.49 -21.03
N ALA A 825 14.95 13.50 -19.77
CA ALA A 825 15.43 12.33 -19.07
C ALA A 825 14.34 11.26 -18.92
N ALA A 826 13.09 11.66 -18.67
CA ALA A 826 11.93 10.76 -18.63
C ALA A 826 11.70 10.10 -20.00
N HIS A 827 11.72 10.87 -21.10
CA HIS A 827 11.62 10.33 -22.46
C HIS A 827 12.77 9.34 -22.75
N ALA A 828 14.01 9.69 -22.40
CA ALA A 828 15.18 8.84 -22.62
C ALA A 828 15.11 7.53 -21.82
N LEU A 829 14.71 7.59 -20.55
CA LEU A 829 14.52 6.40 -19.72
C LEU A 829 13.32 5.57 -20.15
N PHE A 830 12.23 6.22 -20.57
CA PHE A 830 11.07 5.53 -21.14
C PHE A 830 11.49 4.77 -22.40
N GLN A 831 12.23 5.41 -23.29
CA GLN A 831 12.81 4.78 -24.48
C GLN A 831 13.69 3.59 -24.07
N ALA A 832 14.71 3.77 -23.23
CA ALA A 832 15.60 2.67 -22.81
C ALA A 832 14.86 1.48 -22.13
N THR A 833 13.70 1.74 -21.51
CA THR A 833 12.89 0.73 -20.83
C THR A 833 11.78 0.13 -21.69
N HIS A 834 11.39 0.76 -22.79
CA HIS A 834 10.29 0.34 -23.66
C HIS A 834 10.74 0.00 -25.09
N THR A 835 11.89 0.46 -25.58
CA THR A 835 12.40 0.02 -26.88
C THR A 835 12.93 -1.40 -26.84
N CYS A 836 12.63 -2.11 -27.93
CA CYS A 836 12.99 -3.50 -28.13
C CYS A 836 14.43 -3.62 -28.65
N ASP A 837 15.40 -3.12 -27.88
CA ASP A 837 16.82 -3.19 -28.25
C ASP A 837 17.25 -4.67 -28.34
N ASN A 838 17.50 -5.16 -29.56
CA ASN A 838 18.06 -6.46 -29.93
C ASN A 838 17.23 -7.77 -29.76
N LEU A 839 15.94 -7.80 -29.38
CA LEU A 839 15.21 -9.12 -29.26
C LEU A 839 15.25 -9.94 -30.56
N SER A 840 15.25 -9.29 -31.73
CA SER A 840 15.38 -9.98 -33.03
C SER A 840 16.76 -10.65 -33.19
N LYS A 841 17.84 -10.06 -32.66
CA LYS A 841 19.17 -10.68 -32.64
C LYS A 841 19.19 -11.86 -31.67
N HIS A 842 18.62 -11.69 -30.47
CA HIS A 842 18.45 -12.78 -29.51
C HIS A 842 17.65 -13.95 -30.09
N ARG A 843 16.51 -13.69 -30.75
CA ARG A 843 15.73 -14.72 -31.45
C ARG A 843 16.53 -15.40 -32.56
N THR A 844 17.28 -14.63 -33.36
CA THR A 844 18.07 -15.19 -34.47
C THR A 844 19.18 -16.10 -33.98
N ILE A 845 19.92 -15.68 -32.94
CA ILE A 845 20.98 -16.50 -32.35
C ILE A 845 20.39 -17.69 -31.60
N GLY A 846 19.33 -17.47 -30.81
CA GLY A 846 18.60 -18.53 -30.12
C GLY A 846 18.03 -19.58 -31.08
N GLN A 847 17.56 -19.16 -32.26
CA GLN A 847 17.06 -20.11 -33.26
C GLN A 847 18.19 -20.95 -33.88
N LYS A 848 19.38 -20.39 -34.08
CA LYS A 848 20.56 -21.16 -34.51
C LYS A 848 20.98 -22.17 -33.45
N VAL A 849 21.08 -21.75 -32.19
CA VAL A 849 21.40 -22.65 -31.06
C VAL A 849 20.33 -23.74 -30.93
N ALA A 850 19.06 -23.39 -31.13
CA ALA A 850 17.96 -24.35 -31.07
C ALA A 850 18.08 -25.46 -32.13
N GLU A 851 18.77 -25.26 -33.26
CA GLU A 851 19.00 -26.30 -34.28
C GLU A 851 19.85 -27.47 -33.74
N GLU A 852 20.74 -27.21 -32.78
CA GLU A 852 21.64 -28.18 -32.17
C GLU A 852 21.02 -28.91 -30.96
N LEU A 853 19.93 -28.39 -30.38
CA LEU A 853 19.30 -28.97 -29.19
C LEU A 853 18.39 -30.17 -29.51
N GLU A 854 18.26 -31.11 -28.57
CA GLU A 854 17.35 -32.26 -28.64
C GLU A 854 16.10 -32.06 -27.76
N ILE A 855 15.04 -32.81 -28.06
CA ILE A 855 13.87 -32.91 -27.17
C ILE A 855 14.25 -33.81 -26.00
N THR A 856 14.05 -33.36 -24.76
CA THR A 856 14.28 -34.19 -23.56
C THR A 856 12.99 -34.37 -22.77
N PHE A 857 12.90 -35.43 -22.00
CA PHE A 857 11.77 -35.71 -21.13
C PHE A 857 12.25 -36.26 -19.78
N SER A 858 11.83 -35.65 -18.68
CA SER A 858 12.21 -36.13 -17.34
C SER A 858 11.14 -35.82 -16.30
N LEU A 859 11.15 -36.59 -15.20
CA LEU A 859 10.41 -36.24 -13.99
C LEU A 859 11.24 -35.23 -13.18
N GLN A 860 10.71 -34.03 -12.99
CA GLN A 860 11.32 -32.99 -12.15
C GLN A 860 10.65 -33.01 -10.78
N GLN A 861 11.46 -33.12 -9.73
CA GLN A 861 10.98 -33.06 -8.35
C GLN A 861 10.82 -31.62 -7.88
N ASP A 862 9.82 -31.37 -7.04
CA ASP A 862 9.53 -30.04 -6.49
C ASP A 862 9.44 -28.93 -7.55
N TYR A 863 8.88 -29.25 -8.73
CA TYR A 863 8.81 -28.28 -9.83
C TYR A 863 7.76 -27.20 -9.53
N GLU A 864 8.19 -25.94 -9.62
CA GLU A 864 7.31 -24.78 -9.47
C GLU A 864 6.59 -24.48 -10.78
N LEU A 865 5.36 -24.98 -10.90
CA LEU A 865 4.45 -24.59 -11.98
C LEU A 865 4.18 -23.07 -11.90
N LEU A 866 4.20 -22.41 -13.06
CA LEU A 866 3.93 -20.98 -13.24
C LEU A 866 2.60 -20.53 -12.63
N HIS A 867 1.62 -21.43 -12.53
CA HIS A 867 0.29 -21.11 -12.05
C HIS A 867 -0.26 -22.01 -10.94
N GLU A 868 0.62 -22.72 -10.23
CA GLU A 868 0.26 -23.38 -8.99
C GLU A 868 1.13 -22.86 -7.86
N ALA A 869 0.52 -22.57 -6.70
CA ALA A 869 1.26 -22.08 -5.54
C ALA A 869 2.13 -23.16 -4.87
N LEU A 870 1.96 -24.42 -5.28
CA LEU A 870 2.61 -25.56 -4.70
C LEU A 870 3.57 -26.21 -5.70
N PRO A 871 4.86 -26.37 -5.34
CA PRO A 871 5.73 -27.24 -6.09
C PRO A 871 5.23 -28.67 -5.96
N ARG A 872 5.33 -29.43 -7.06
CA ARG A 872 5.04 -30.86 -7.07
C ARG A 872 5.92 -31.56 -8.10
N ASP A 873 6.01 -32.88 -7.98
CA ASP A 873 6.67 -33.70 -8.98
C ASP A 873 5.87 -33.63 -10.28
N VAL A 874 6.51 -33.16 -11.36
CA VAL A 874 5.88 -33.06 -12.68
C VAL A 874 6.79 -33.61 -13.77
N TYR A 875 6.18 -34.24 -14.75
CA TYR A 875 6.88 -34.58 -15.98
C TYR A 875 7.06 -33.34 -16.84
N VAL A 876 8.29 -33.08 -17.27
CA VAL A 876 8.64 -31.95 -18.12
C VAL A 876 9.15 -32.46 -19.46
N LEU A 877 8.53 -31.99 -20.55
CA LEU A 877 9.00 -32.20 -21.92
C LEU A 877 9.63 -30.91 -22.44
N GLN A 878 10.94 -30.92 -22.66
CA GLN A 878 11.68 -29.79 -23.21
C GLN A 878 11.74 -29.88 -24.73
N VAL A 879 11.22 -28.87 -25.44
CA VAL A 879 11.13 -28.86 -26.91
C VAL A 879 11.88 -27.64 -27.47
N PRO A 880 12.89 -27.83 -28.35
CA PRO A 880 13.64 -26.72 -28.95
C PRO A 880 12.81 -25.79 -29.84
N PHE A 881 13.20 -24.52 -29.96
CA PHE A 881 12.62 -23.52 -30.88
C PHE A 881 12.97 -23.75 -32.37
N LYS A 882 12.92 -25.00 -32.84
CA LYS A 882 13.17 -25.42 -34.22
C LYS A 882 11.98 -25.14 -35.12
N LYS A 883 12.23 -24.91 -36.42
CA LYS A 883 11.17 -24.94 -37.46
C LYS A 883 11.10 -26.31 -38.11
N VAL A 884 9.88 -26.79 -38.33
CA VAL A 884 9.60 -28.07 -38.98
C VAL A 884 8.60 -27.90 -40.12
N LYS A 885 8.73 -28.73 -41.16
CA LYS A 885 7.76 -28.75 -42.26
C LYS A 885 6.60 -29.68 -41.93
N THR A 886 5.40 -29.17 -42.04
CA THR A 886 4.15 -29.95 -41.99
C THR A 886 3.99 -30.82 -43.25
N GLN A 887 3.09 -31.81 -43.19
CA GLN A 887 2.76 -32.67 -44.35
C GLN A 887 2.28 -31.85 -45.56
N ASP A 888 1.71 -30.68 -45.33
CA ASP A 888 1.18 -29.76 -46.34
C ASP A 888 2.26 -28.81 -46.90
N GLY A 889 3.52 -28.99 -46.50
CA GLY A 889 4.65 -28.15 -46.91
C GLY A 889 4.81 -26.82 -46.17
N ARG A 890 3.88 -26.48 -45.26
CA ARG A 890 3.96 -25.25 -44.42
C ARG A 890 5.04 -25.40 -43.35
N SER A 891 5.82 -24.35 -43.10
CA SER A 891 6.82 -24.31 -42.03
C SER A 891 6.19 -23.80 -40.74
N ILE A 892 6.25 -24.57 -39.66
CA ILE A 892 5.74 -24.21 -38.33
C ILE A 892 6.83 -24.38 -37.28
N ASP A 893 6.77 -23.62 -36.19
CA ASP A 893 7.63 -23.86 -35.04
C ASP A 893 7.26 -25.19 -34.36
N LEU A 894 8.26 -26.01 -34.04
CA LEU A 894 8.12 -27.31 -33.39
C LEU A 894 7.34 -27.23 -32.05
N PRO A 895 7.52 -26.19 -31.21
CA PRO A 895 6.64 -25.94 -30.07
C PRO A 895 5.16 -25.88 -30.43
N ASN A 896 4.78 -25.19 -31.52
CA ASN A 896 3.37 -25.09 -31.96
C ASN A 896 2.83 -26.45 -32.38
N GLN A 897 3.64 -27.27 -33.07
CA GLN A 897 3.25 -28.62 -33.44
C GLN A 897 2.94 -29.49 -32.21
N TRP A 898 3.77 -29.38 -31.16
CA TRP A 898 3.57 -30.10 -29.90
C TRP A 898 2.35 -29.58 -29.16
N LYS A 899 2.21 -28.26 -29.03
CA LYS A 899 1.04 -27.60 -28.46
C LYS A 899 -0.27 -28.12 -29.05
N ASP A 900 -0.41 -28.06 -30.38
CA ASP A 900 -1.61 -28.51 -31.08
C ASP A 900 -1.88 -30.01 -30.89
N SER A 901 -0.84 -30.82 -30.67
CA SER A 901 -0.96 -32.26 -30.41
C SER A 901 -1.43 -32.55 -28.98
N LEU A 902 -0.93 -31.79 -28.01
CA LEU A 902 -1.31 -31.89 -26.60
C LEU A 902 -2.76 -31.43 -26.40
N ASP A 903 -3.11 -30.27 -26.97
CA ASP A 903 -4.47 -29.70 -26.91
C ASP A 903 -5.51 -30.67 -27.51
N ARG A 904 -5.23 -31.25 -28.68
CA ARG A 904 -6.13 -32.24 -29.31
C ARG A 904 -6.34 -33.50 -28.48
N LYS A 905 -5.40 -33.83 -27.60
CA LYS A 905 -5.49 -34.97 -26.68
C LYS A 905 -6.11 -34.59 -25.33
N GLY A 906 -6.43 -33.31 -25.11
CA GLY A 906 -6.94 -32.81 -23.83
C GLY A 906 -5.93 -32.95 -22.69
N ILE A 907 -4.63 -32.87 -22.99
CA ILE A 907 -3.58 -32.94 -21.97
C ILE A 907 -3.36 -31.55 -21.42
N GLU A 908 -3.49 -31.39 -20.10
CA GLU A 908 -3.20 -30.12 -19.43
C GLU A 908 -1.71 -29.98 -19.12
N TYR A 909 -1.17 -28.81 -19.43
CA TYR A 909 0.23 -28.48 -19.22
C TYR A 909 0.42 -26.98 -19.00
N GLU A 910 1.60 -26.62 -18.51
CA GLU A 910 2.12 -25.27 -18.54
C GLU A 910 3.32 -25.19 -19.46
N ALA A 911 3.48 -24.06 -20.14
CA ALA A 911 4.53 -23.88 -21.12
C ALA A 911 5.37 -22.65 -20.81
N SER A 912 6.60 -22.88 -20.38
CA SER A 912 7.55 -21.82 -20.05
C SER A 912 8.76 -21.84 -20.98
N ALA A 913 9.37 -20.67 -21.20
CA ALA A 913 10.67 -20.59 -21.85
C ALA A 913 11.74 -20.98 -20.81
N HIS A 914 12.64 -21.89 -21.21
CA HIS A 914 13.74 -22.28 -20.35
C HIS A 914 14.67 -21.10 -20.08
N HIS A 915 15.16 -21.01 -18.85
CA HIS A 915 15.91 -19.86 -18.36
C HIS A 915 17.29 -19.69 -19.03
N GLU A 916 17.88 -20.78 -19.55
CA GLU A 916 19.24 -20.75 -20.10
C GLU A 916 19.38 -21.17 -21.57
N LEU A 917 18.38 -21.85 -22.13
CA LEU A 917 18.48 -22.52 -23.44
C LEU A 917 17.24 -22.20 -24.29
N PRO A 918 17.37 -22.07 -25.62
CA PRO A 918 16.26 -21.73 -26.52
C PRO A 918 15.28 -22.90 -26.76
N LEU A 919 14.57 -23.27 -25.70
CA LEU A 919 13.58 -24.33 -25.66
C LEU A 919 12.34 -23.92 -24.85
N VAL A 920 11.21 -24.59 -25.10
CA VAL A 920 10.01 -24.55 -24.26
C VAL A 920 9.99 -25.75 -23.34
N GLU A 921 9.61 -25.55 -22.08
CA GLU A 921 9.29 -26.60 -21.14
C GLU A 921 7.78 -26.79 -21.09
N PHE A 922 7.30 -27.95 -21.50
CA PHE A 922 5.92 -28.38 -21.25
C PHE A 922 5.88 -29.17 -19.95
N ALA A 923 5.47 -28.52 -18.86
CA ALA A 923 5.28 -29.16 -17.56
C ALA A 923 3.84 -29.70 -17.46
N PHE A 924 3.68 -31.03 -17.40
CA PHE A 924 2.36 -31.66 -17.45
C PHE A 924 1.69 -31.66 -16.07
N LYS A 925 0.42 -31.21 -16.02
CA LYS A 925 -0.36 -31.19 -14.77
C LYS A 925 -0.81 -32.59 -14.36
N ASP A 926 -1.31 -33.37 -15.33
CA ASP A 926 -1.74 -34.75 -15.15
C ASP A 926 -1.43 -35.56 -16.41
N LEU A 927 -0.25 -36.19 -16.44
CA LEU A 927 0.17 -37.03 -17.57
C LEU A 927 -0.17 -38.50 -17.30
N PRO A 928 -0.98 -39.17 -18.15
CA PRO A 928 -1.27 -40.59 -17.99
C PRO A 928 0.02 -41.42 -18.00
N GLN A 929 0.17 -42.36 -17.06
CA GLN A 929 1.38 -43.20 -16.93
C GLN A 929 1.77 -43.92 -18.25
N SER A 930 0.77 -44.35 -19.02
CA SER A 930 0.99 -45.00 -20.32
C SER A 930 1.61 -44.07 -21.38
N MET A 931 1.41 -42.75 -21.23
CA MET A 931 2.01 -41.73 -22.09
C MET A 931 3.37 -41.29 -21.57
N ALA A 932 3.52 -41.15 -20.24
CA ALA A 932 4.81 -40.90 -19.60
C ALA A 932 5.84 -41.96 -20.04
N ALA A 933 5.49 -43.26 -19.96
CA ALA A 933 6.37 -44.34 -20.40
C ALA A 933 6.75 -44.28 -21.89
N LYS A 934 5.87 -43.77 -22.76
CA LYS A 934 6.16 -43.62 -24.20
C LYS A 934 7.07 -42.43 -24.50
N LEU A 935 6.92 -41.33 -23.76
CA LEU A 935 7.77 -40.16 -23.89
C LEU A 935 9.16 -40.45 -23.31
N ASP A 936 9.22 -41.13 -22.17
CA ASP A 936 10.45 -41.59 -21.54
C ASP A 936 11.26 -42.51 -22.45
N ALA A 937 10.62 -43.55 -23.03
CA ALA A 937 11.28 -44.45 -23.97
C ALA A 937 11.79 -43.78 -25.26
N LYS A 938 11.30 -42.58 -25.60
CA LYS A 938 11.65 -41.86 -26.84
C LYS A 938 12.61 -40.70 -26.62
N TYR A 939 12.54 -40.04 -25.46
CA TYR A 939 13.22 -38.78 -25.19
C TYR A 939 13.93 -38.74 -23.84
N GLY A 940 13.78 -39.76 -22.98
CA GLY A 940 14.36 -39.82 -21.64
C GLY A 940 15.89 -39.92 -21.63
N ASP A 941 16.48 -40.52 -22.67
CA ASP A 941 17.94 -40.67 -22.80
C ASP A 941 18.62 -39.45 -23.48
N ASN A 942 17.85 -38.49 -23.99
CA ASN A 942 18.39 -37.32 -24.70
C ASN A 942 18.97 -36.30 -23.71
N SER A 943 20.02 -35.55 -24.10
CA SER A 943 20.66 -34.58 -23.22
C SER A 943 21.24 -33.36 -23.95
N ASN A 944 21.01 -32.18 -23.37
CA ASN A 944 21.51 -30.89 -23.88
C ASN A 944 22.74 -30.36 -23.11
N HIS A 945 23.39 -31.17 -22.25
CA HIS A 945 24.54 -30.74 -21.43
C HIS A 945 25.80 -30.34 -22.22
N HIS A 946 25.83 -30.60 -23.53
CA HIS A 946 26.95 -30.26 -24.40
C HIS A 946 26.98 -28.77 -24.80
N ILE A 947 25.90 -28.02 -24.57
CA ILE A 947 25.85 -26.57 -24.79
C ILE A 947 26.13 -25.85 -23.48
N ASP A 948 27.17 -25.02 -23.47
CA ASP A 948 27.52 -24.13 -22.34
C ASP A 948 26.68 -22.84 -22.41
N PRO A 949 25.74 -22.60 -21.48
CA PRO A 949 24.91 -21.40 -21.49
C PRO A 949 25.69 -20.10 -21.25
N ASP A 950 26.84 -20.15 -20.57
CA ASP A 950 27.66 -18.96 -20.28
C ASP A 950 28.46 -18.50 -21.50
N ALA A 951 28.69 -19.40 -22.45
CA ALA A 951 29.30 -19.11 -23.74
C ALA A 951 28.32 -18.44 -24.73
N LEU A 952 27.01 -18.46 -24.45
CA LEU A 952 25.99 -17.85 -25.31
C LEU A 952 25.90 -16.35 -25.06
N LYS A 953 26.53 -15.55 -25.93
CA LYS A 953 26.58 -14.08 -25.80
C LYS A 953 25.99 -13.34 -27.00
N VAL A 954 25.49 -12.14 -26.74
CA VAL A 954 25.11 -11.16 -27.77
C VAL A 954 25.79 -9.83 -27.53
N THR A 955 26.24 -9.19 -28.60
CA THR A 955 26.75 -7.83 -28.57
C THR A 955 25.59 -6.83 -28.52
N ASN A 956 25.56 -6.01 -27.46
CA ASN A 956 24.60 -4.92 -27.33
C ASN A 956 25.02 -3.70 -28.18
N TYR A 957 24.18 -2.65 -28.20
CA TYR A 957 24.45 -1.43 -28.99
C TYR A 957 25.70 -0.66 -28.51
N SER A 958 26.10 -0.85 -27.26
CA SER A 958 27.31 -0.24 -26.67
C SER A 958 28.60 -1.01 -27.01
N GLY A 959 28.50 -2.09 -27.77
CA GLY A 959 29.64 -2.95 -28.15
C GLY A 959 30.02 -3.99 -27.08
N ASN A 960 29.27 -4.09 -25.97
CA ASN A 960 29.56 -5.03 -24.89
C ASN A 960 28.87 -6.37 -25.13
N GLU A 961 29.54 -7.46 -24.76
CA GLU A 961 28.95 -8.80 -24.74
C GLU A 961 28.08 -9.00 -23.51
N THR A 962 26.84 -9.42 -23.72
CA THR A 962 25.85 -9.72 -22.69
C THR A 962 25.30 -11.13 -22.89
N ARG A 963 24.76 -11.76 -21.83
CA ARG A 963 24.17 -13.12 -21.93
C ARG A 963 23.03 -13.15 -22.96
N LEU A 964 22.93 -14.23 -23.73
CA LEU A 964 21.82 -14.47 -24.64
C LEU A 964 20.51 -14.59 -23.84
N LEU A 965 19.61 -13.62 -23.97
CA LEU A 965 18.23 -13.75 -23.50
C LEU A 965 17.49 -14.80 -24.33
N ILE A 966 16.81 -15.71 -23.64
CA ILE A 966 15.93 -16.71 -24.28
C ILE A 966 14.59 -16.06 -24.60
N VAL A 967 14.35 -15.84 -25.90
CA VAL A 967 13.16 -15.17 -26.40
C VAL A 967 12.40 -16.13 -27.31
N PRO A 968 11.14 -16.47 -27.00
CA PRO A 968 10.33 -17.32 -27.87
C PRO A 968 10.24 -16.77 -29.32
N PRO A 969 10.14 -17.66 -30.32
CA PRO A 969 9.80 -17.29 -31.69
C PRO A 969 8.52 -16.45 -31.73
N VAL A 970 8.40 -15.59 -32.76
CA VAL A 970 7.28 -14.66 -32.89
C VAL A 970 5.92 -15.36 -32.93
N ASP A 971 5.87 -16.60 -33.43
CA ASP A 971 4.64 -17.39 -33.54
C ASP A 971 4.42 -18.30 -32.31
N CYS A 972 5.31 -18.23 -31.31
CA CYS A 972 5.21 -18.96 -30.03
C CYS A 972 5.00 -18.02 -28.84
N ARG A 973 4.32 -16.88 -29.05
CA ARG A 973 4.05 -15.87 -28.00
C ARG A 973 3.16 -16.36 -26.83
N TRP A 974 2.58 -17.55 -26.96
CA TRP A 974 1.82 -18.23 -25.90
C TRP A 974 2.72 -18.87 -24.84
N ILE A 975 4.04 -18.96 -25.09
CA ILE A 975 5.01 -19.46 -24.12
C ILE A 975 5.30 -18.38 -23.09
N GLU A 976 5.16 -18.73 -21.81
CA GLU A 976 5.39 -17.82 -20.70
C GLU A 976 6.87 -17.77 -20.30
N SER A 977 7.28 -16.75 -19.56
CA SER A 977 8.66 -16.65 -19.05
C SER A 977 8.64 -16.62 -17.52
N HIS A 978 9.54 -17.38 -16.89
CA HIS A 978 9.77 -17.30 -15.45
C HIS A 978 10.24 -15.90 -15.03
N ASP A 979 10.99 -15.20 -15.90
CA ASP A 979 11.41 -13.82 -15.71
C ASP A 979 10.33 -12.84 -16.21
N LYS A 980 9.33 -12.55 -15.37
CA LYS A 980 8.42 -11.42 -15.61
C LYS A 980 9.23 -10.12 -15.56
N ALA A 981 9.66 -9.65 -16.73
CA ALA A 981 10.63 -8.58 -16.93
C ALA A 981 10.34 -7.30 -16.10
N GLY A 982 11.07 -7.14 -14.99
CA GLY A 982 11.14 -5.91 -14.19
C GLY A 982 11.97 -4.81 -14.86
N ARG A 983 11.70 -4.49 -16.13
CA ARG A 983 12.42 -3.43 -16.86
C ARG A 983 11.53 -2.24 -17.24
N GLY A 984 10.21 -2.38 -17.31
CA GLY A 984 9.28 -1.25 -17.47
C GLY A 984 9.07 -0.43 -16.19
N ALA A 985 9.14 -1.07 -15.02
CA ALA A 985 8.80 -0.45 -13.73
C ALA A 985 9.70 0.72 -13.32
N LEU A 986 10.94 0.80 -13.82
CA LEU A 986 11.91 1.80 -13.36
C LEU A 986 11.47 3.22 -13.71
N VAL A 987 11.05 3.47 -14.96
CA VAL A 987 10.61 4.81 -15.39
C VAL A 987 9.34 5.24 -14.68
N TYR A 988 8.36 4.34 -14.49
CA TYR A 988 7.13 4.62 -13.73
C TYR A 988 7.39 4.91 -12.24
N LYS A 989 8.54 4.50 -11.70
CA LYS A 989 8.92 4.81 -10.31
C LYS A 989 9.70 6.12 -10.19
N LEU A 990 10.52 6.46 -11.19
CA LEU A 990 11.40 7.62 -11.12
C LEU A 990 10.77 8.90 -11.73
N PHE A 991 9.92 8.76 -12.74
CA PHE A 991 9.34 9.88 -13.51
C PHE A 991 7.80 9.78 -13.60
N MET A 992 7.14 9.48 -12.48
CA MET A 992 5.68 9.30 -12.46
C MET A 992 4.95 10.57 -12.89
N ASP A 993 5.40 11.73 -12.45
CA ASP A 993 4.74 13.01 -12.72
C ASP A 993 4.89 13.40 -14.20
N GLU A 994 6.06 13.20 -14.79
CA GLU A 994 6.32 13.45 -16.21
C GLU A 994 5.49 12.52 -17.11
N ILE A 995 5.35 11.25 -16.74
CA ILE A 995 4.49 10.29 -17.46
C ILE A 995 3.01 10.70 -17.34
N CYS A 996 2.55 11.07 -16.14
CA CYS A 996 1.18 11.56 -15.94
C CYS A 996 0.91 12.84 -16.75
N HIS A 997 1.88 13.74 -16.80
CA HIS A 997 1.79 14.97 -17.60
C HIS A 997 1.68 14.63 -19.10
N ALA A 998 2.53 13.73 -19.60
CA ALA A 998 2.51 13.31 -20.99
C ALA A 998 1.18 12.63 -21.36
N LEU A 999 0.69 11.70 -20.54
CA LEU A 999 -0.61 11.03 -20.75
C LEU A 999 -1.78 12.02 -20.76
N SER A 1000 -1.76 13.01 -19.87
CA SER A 1000 -2.84 14.00 -19.73
C SER A 1000 -2.96 14.95 -20.92
N ASN A 1001 -1.86 15.17 -21.63
CA ASN A 1001 -1.71 16.09 -22.75
C ASN A 1001 -1.54 15.37 -24.11
N TYR A 1002 -1.55 14.03 -24.13
CA TYR A 1002 -1.32 13.27 -25.34
C TYR A 1002 -2.45 13.48 -26.36
N GLN A 1003 -2.09 13.84 -27.60
CA GLN A 1003 -3.03 13.98 -28.71
C GLN A 1003 -2.69 12.97 -29.81
N VAL A 1004 -3.70 12.20 -30.23
CA VAL A 1004 -3.57 11.21 -31.31
C VAL A 1004 -3.88 11.89 -32.63
N ASN A 1005 -2.86 12.47 -33.27
CA ASN A 1005 -3.02 13.18 -34.54
C ASN A 1005 -2.84 12.26 -35.76
N GLN A 1006 -2.14 11.15 -35.59
CA GLN A 1006 -1.90 10.20 -36.66
C GLN A 1006 -1.81 8.76 -36.17
N ILE A 1007 -2.28 7.82 -37.01
CA ILE A 1007 -2.16 6.39 -36.79
C ILE A 1007 -1.70 5.74 -38.10
N GLU A 1008 -0.59 5.00 -38.06
CA GLU A 1008 -0.18 4.15 -39.17
C GLU A 1008 -0.84 2.76 -39.05
N VAL A 1009 -1.51 2.35 -40.13
CA VAL A 1009 -2.14 1.04 -40.30
C VAL A 1009 -1.28 0.19 -41.20
N VAL A 1010 -0.85 -0.97 -40.69
CA VAL A 1010 -0.06 -1.97 -41.42
C VAL A 1010 -0.91 -3.20 -41.76
N ASN A 1011 -0.37 -4.10 -42.58
CA ASN A 1011 -1.07 -5.29 -43.07
C ASN A 1011 -2.30 -4.99 -43.94
N VAL A 1012 -2.29 -3.84 -44.63
CA VAL A 1012 -3.40 -3.39 -45.49
C VAL A 1012 -3.59 -4.30 -46.71
N LYS A 1013 -2.48 -4.80 -47.28
CA LYS A 1013 -2.48 -5.73 -48.41
C LYS A 1013 -2.43 -7.21 -48.02
N HIS A 1014 -2.64 -7.52 -46.73
CA HIS A 1014 -2.61 -8.91 -46.26
C HIS A 1014 -3.82 -9.69 -46.77
N PRO A 1015 -3.71 -10.99 -47.14
CA PRO A 1015 -4.84 -11.77 -47.66
C PRO A 1015 -6.09 -11.79 -46.77
N ASP A 1016 -5.89 -11.77 -45.44
CA ASP A 1016 -6.97 -11.78 -44.44
C ASP A 1016 -7.62 -10.40 -44.18
N ASN A 1017 -7.24 -9.40 -44.98
CA ASN A 1017 -7.78 -8.05 -44.92
C ASN A 1017 -8.91 -7.88 -45.94
N ASP A 1018 -10.08 -7.40 -45.48
CA ASP A 1018 -11.26 -7.22 -46.32
C ASP A 1018 -11.06 -6.18 -47.44
N TYR A 1019 -10.07 -5.29 -47.27
CA TYR A 1019 -9.66 -4.26 -48.21
C TYR A 1019 -8.34 -4.57 -48.93
N SER A 1020 -7.85 -5.82 -48.88
CA SER A 1020 -6.56 -6.21 -49.51
C SER A 1020 -6.46 -5.87 -51.00
N GLN A 1021 -7.58 -5.99 -51.73
CA GLN A 1021 -7.69 -5.68 -53.15
C GLN A 1021 -8.09 -4.22 -53.44
N GLU A 1022 -8.45 -3.45 -52.40
CA GLU A 1022 -8.87 -2.06 -52.55
C GLU A 1022 -7.66 -1.18 -52.85
N ASP A 1023 -7.84 -0.24 -53.78
CA ASP A 1023 -6.80 0.71 -54.18
C ASP A 1023 -7.09 2.07 -53.55
N PHE A 1024 -6.45 2.32 -52.43
CA PHE A 1024 -6.56 3.57 -51.67
C PHE A 1024 -5.97 4.78 -52.42
N CYS A 1025 -5.27 4.58 -53.55
CA CYS A 1025 -4.77 5.66 -54.42
C CYS A 1025 -5.86 6.29 -55.31
N LYS A 1026 -7.05 5.67 -55.39
CA LYS A 1026 -8.14 6.20 -56.20
C LYS A 1026 -8.68 7.51 -55.60
N SER A 1027 -9.12 8.42 -56.47
CA SER A 1027 -9.69 9.72 -56.09
C SER A 1027 -10.82 9.63 -55.07
N LYS A 1028 -11.55 8.51 -55.01
CA LYS A 1028 -12.62 8.27 -54.03
C LYS A 1028 -12.17 8.23 -52.56
N TRP A 1029 -10.86 8.09 -52.29
CA TRP A 1029 -10.28 8.03 -50.94
C TRP A 1029 -9.46 9.28 -50.58
N LYS A 1030 -9.06 10.06 -51.57
CA LYS A 1030 -8.24 11.26 -51.36
C LYS A 1030 -9.04 12.32 -50.60
N ASP A 1031 -8.47 12.82 -49.50
CA ASP A 1031 -9.07 13.86 -48.63
C ASP A 1031 -10.45 13.47 -48.07
N ARG A 1032 -10.77 12.17 -48.04
CA ARG A 1032 -12.02 11.66 -47.50
C ARG A 1032 -11.87 11.38 -46.01
N THR A 1033 -12.68 12.04 -45.20
CA THR A 1033 -12.90 11.69 -43.80
C THR A 1033 -13.74 10.42 -43.73
N VAL A 1034 -13.30 9.46 -42.92
CA VAL A 1034 -14.00 8.22 -42.64
C VAL A 1034 -14.12 8.02 -41.13
N THR A 1035 -15.23 7.42 -40.70
CA THR A 1035 -15.39 6.94 -39.33
C THR A 1035 -14.80 5.54 -39.22
N LEU A 1036 -13.93 5.35 -38.24
CA LEU A 1036 -13.21 4.11 -37.98
C LEU A 1036 -13.56 3.60 -36.59
N GLN A 1037 -13.46 2.28 -36.42
CA GLN A 1037 -13.65 1.62 -35.13
C GLN A 1037 -12.45 0.72 -34.83
N VAL A 1038 -12.05 0.66 -33.57
CA VAL A 1038 -11.07 -0.31 -33.09
C VAL A 1038 -11.79 -1.58 -32.67
N GLY A 1039 -11.57 -2.67 -33.39
CA GLY A 1039 -12.00 -4.01 -33.02
C GLY A 1039 -10.87 -4.84 -32.43
N THR A 1040 -11.13 -6.12 -32.16
CA THR A 1040 -10.12 -7.14 -31.87
C THR A 1040 -10.09 -8.18 -32.98
N LEU A 1041 -8.89 -8.63 -33.33
CA LEU A 1041 -8.75 -9.69 -34.31
C LEU A 1041 -9.20 -11.02 -33.70
N ASP A 1042 -10.21 -11.63 -34.31
CA ASP A 1042 -10.64 -12.99 -34.00
C ASP A 1042 -10.29 -13.92 -35.15
N LEU A 1043 -9.42 -14.90 -34.87
CA LEU A 1043 -8.91 -15.90 -35.78
C LEU A 1043 -9.32 -17.29 -35.24
N PRO A 1044 -9.68 -18.24 -36.12
CA PRO A 1044 -9.88 -19.62 -35.68
C PRO A 1044 -8.54 -20.22 -35.21
N PRO A 1045 -8.52 -21.11 -34.21
CA PRO A 1045 -7.30 -21.78 -33.72
C PRO A 1045 -6.47 -22.47 -34.80
N THR A 1046 -7.09 -22.83 -35.93
CA THR A 1046 -6.43 -23.47 -37.09
C THR A 1046 -5.69 -22.50 -38.01
N HIS A 1047 -5.76 -21.19 -37.74
CA HIS A 1047 -5.12 -20.16 -38.57
C HIS A 1047 -3.60 -20.13 -38.35
N GLU A 1048 -2.81 -20.01 -39.42
CA GLU A 1048 -1.32 -20.10 -39.35
C GLU A 1048 -0.69 -19.03 -38.42
N LYS A 1049 -1.40 -17.93 -38.18
CA LYS A 1049 -0.97 -16.81 -37.33
C LYS A 1049 -1.88 -16.58 -36.12
N TYR A 1050 -2.73 -17.56 -35.77
CA TYR A 1050 -3.65 -17.48 -34.61
C TYR A 1050 -2.92 -16.98 -33.36
N TYR A 1051 -1.86 -17.68 -32.96
CA TYR A 1051 -1.08 -17.35 -31.77
C TYR A 1051 -0.33 -16.02 -31.83
N ARG A 1052 -0.18 -15.46 -33.03
CA ARG A 1052 0.50 -14.17 -33.24
C ARG A 1052 -0.46 -13.00 -33.14
N PHE A 1053 -1.70 -13.16 -33.63
CA PHE A 1053 -2.61 -12.02 -33.82
C PHE A 1053 -3.94 -12.12 -33.06
N GLN A 1054 -4.30 -13.25 -32.46
CA GLN A 1054 -5.54 -13.39 -31.69
C GLN A 1054 -5.63 -12.30 -30.61
N GLY A 1055 -6.76 -11.61 -30.54
CA GLY A 1055 -7.01 -10.53 -29.56
C GLY A 1055 -6.25 -9.23 -29.83
N THR A 1056 -5.46 -9.13 -30.91
CA THR A 1056 -4.73 -7.91 -31.25
C THR A 1056 -5.70 -6.82 -31.72
N PRO A 1057 -5.56 -5.54 -31.29
CA PRO A 1057 -6.38 -4.45 -31.79
C PRO A 1057 -6.25 -4.29 -33.32
N ILE A 1058 -7.39 -4.16 -33.98
CA ILE A 1058 -7.48 -3.97 -35.43
C ILE A 1058 -8.35 -2.75 -35.74
N ILE A 1059 -7.99 -2.00 -36.78
CA ILE A 1059 -8.79 -0.88 -37.28
C ILE A 1059 -9.79 -1.42 -38.29
N GLN A 1060 -11.05 -1.01 -38.13
CA GLN A 1060 -12.17 -1.39 -38.96
C GLN A 1060 -12.77 -0.17 -39.64
N LEU A 1061 -13.14 -0.34 -40.90
CA LEU A 1061 -13.87 0.62 -41.72
C LEU A 1061 -15.16 -0.06 -42.19
N ASP A 1062 -16.31 0.53 -41.87
CA ASP A 1062 -17.65 -0.02 -42.18
C ASP A 1062 -17.86 -1.47 -41.65
N GLY A 1063 -17.34 -1.75 -40.44
CA GLY A 1063 -17.40 -3.07 -39.81
C GLY A 1063 -16.47 -4.13 -40.44
N LYS A 1064 -15.67 -3.77 -41.44
CA LYS A 1064 -14.71 -4.64 -42.14
C LYS A 1064 -13.28 -4.35 -41.72
N LYS A 1065 -12.42 -5.38 -41.72
CA LYS A 1065 -11.02 -5.34 -41.28
C LYS A 1065 -10.18 -4.51 -42.26
N LEU A 1066 -9.66 -3.36 -41.81
CA LEU A 1066 -8.80 -2.46 -42.61
C LEU A 1066 -7.29 -2.71 -42.40
N GLY A 1067 -6.89 -3.18 -41.21
CA GLY A 1067 -5.49 -3.50 -40.90
C GLY A 1067 -5.16 -3.25 -39.42
N THR A 1068 -3.96 -3.66 -39.00
CA THR A 1068 -3.51 -3.55 -37.60
C THR A 1068 -2.69 -2.28 -37.38
N PHE A 1069 -2.58 -1.81 -36.15
CA PHE A 1069 -1.70 -0.69 -35.79
C PHE A 1069 -0.23 -1.04 -36.09
N SER A 1070 0.52 -0.07 -36.60
CA SER A 1070 1.99 -0.12 -36.61
C SER A 1070 2.53 -0.20 -35.18
N PRO A 1071 3.68 -0.88 -34.93
CA PRO A 1071 4.32 -0.89 -33.62
C PRO A 1071 4.61 0.50 -33.06
N ASP A 1072 4.91 1.46 -33.94
CA ASP A 1072 5.30 2.83 -33.60
C ASP A 1072 4.10 3.81 -33.52
N SER A 1073 2.87 3.31 -33.67
CA SER A 1073 1.66 4.13 -33.62
C SER A 1073 0.90 3.97 -32.30
N PRO A 1074 0.18 5.02 -31.85
CA PRO A 1074 -0.67 4.94 -30.68
C PRO A 1074 -1.80 3.94 -30.89
N LYS A 1075 -2.00 3.08 -29.89
CA LYS A 1075 -2.98 1.98 -29.93
C LYS A 1075 -4.15 2.32 -29.03
N LEU A 1076 -5.21 2.85 -29.63
CA LEU A 1076 -6.47 3.09 -28.95
C LEU A 1076 -7.11 1.75 -28.51
N PRO A 1077 -7.82 1.72 -27.36
CA PRO A 1077 -8.43 0.49 -26.85
C PRO A 1077 -9.57 -0.01 -27.75
N PRO A 1078 -9.81 -1.34 -27.81
CA PRO A 1078 -10.97 -1.88 -28.52
C PRO A 1078 -12.30 -1.25 -28.09
N GLY A 1079 -13.21 -1.07 -29.04
CA GLY A 1079 -14.48 -0.36 -28.86
C GLY A 1079 -14.40 1.14 -29.12
N THR A 1080 -13.21 1.72 -29.26
CA THR A 1080 -13.03 3.14 -29.58
C THR A 1080 -13.47 3.44 -31.01
N THR A 1081 -14.17 4.56 -31.22
CA THR A 1081 -14.50 5.09 -32.55
C THR A 1081 -13.85 6.45 -32.76
N PHE A 1082 -13.43 6.77 -33.98
CA PHE A 1082 -12.81 8.05 -34.31
C PHE A 1082 -12.95 8.36 -35.80
N GLU A 1083 -12.85 9.64 -36.17
CA GLU A 1083 -12.79 10.10 -37.55
C GLU A 1083 -11.34 10.31 -37.98
N ALA A 1084 -11.02 9.93 -39.22
CA ALA A 1084 -9.71 10.18 -39.79
C ALA A 1084 -9.76 10.39 -41.31
N THR A 1085 -8.81 11.16 -41.83
CA THR A 1085 -8.55 11.28 -43.27
C THR A 1085 -7.49 10.28 -43.70
N ILE A 1086 -7.78 9.46 -44.71
CA ILE A 1086 -6.83 8.45 -45.21
C ILE A 1086 -5.79 9.11 -46.12
N THR A 1087 -4.50 8.93 -45.78
CA THR A 1087 -3.34 9.37 -46.57
C THR A 1087 -2.41 8.19 -46.85
N LEU A 1088 -1.74 8.16 -48.00
CA LEU A 1088 -0.93 7.03 -48.44
C LEU A 1088 0.53 7.17 -48.03
N ASN A 1089 1.12 6.05 -47.61
CA ASN A 1089 2.57 5.85 -47.64
C ASN A 1089 2.99 5.37 -49.04
N GLN A 1090 4.15 5.80 -49.53
CA GLN A 1090 4.67 5.59 -50.90
C GLN A 1090 4.73 4.11 -51.34
N SER A 1091 4.67 3.16 -50.40
CA SER A 1091 4.75 1.71 -50.66
C SER A 1091 3.40 1.00 -50.88
N GLY A 1092 2.26 1.64 -50.56
CA GLY A 1092 0.92 1.04 -50.66
C GLY A 1092 0.66 -0.16 -49.72
N ARG A 1093 1.61 -0.50 -48.82
CA ARG A 1093 1.52 -1.60 -47.86
C ARG A 1093 1.07 -1.15 -46.46
N SER A 1094 1.14 0.14 -46.18
CA SER A 1094 0.57 0.79 -45.00
C SER A 1094 -0.26 2.02 -45.40
N LEU A 1095 -1.18 2.42 -44.51
CA LEU A 1095 -2.00 3.61 -44.63
C LEU A 1095 -1.71 4.53 -43.44
N MET A 1096 -1.62 5.83 -43.71
CA MET A 1096 -1.49 6.84 -42.66
C MET A 1096 -2.84 7.52 -42.46
N LEU A 1097 -3.39 7.41 -41.25
CA LEU A 1097 -4.65 8.04 -40.87
C LEU A 1097 -4.34 9.36 -40.18
N LYS A 1098 -4.77 10.48 -40.74
CA LYS A 1098 -4.77 11.78 -40.05
C LYS A 1098 -6.03 11.85 -39.19
N VAL A 1099 -5.87 11.65 -37.89
CA VAL A 1099 -6.97 11.50 -36.93
C VAL A 1099 -7.45 12.88 -36.49
N ASP A 1100 -8.77 13.06 -36.44
CA ASP A 1100 -9.37 14.18 -35.71
C ASP A 1100 -9.40 13.82 -34.22
N SER A 1101 -8.47 14.37 -33.44
CA SER A 1101 -8.31 14.06 -32.01
C SER A 1101 -9.60 14.28 -31.19
N GLU A 1102 -10.43 15.26 -31.57
CA GLU A 1102 -11.68 15.59 -30.86
C GLU A 1102 -12.81 14.60 -31.17
N SER A 1103 -12.68 13.83 -32.26
CA SER A 1103 -13.66 12.81 -32.67
C SER A 1103 -13.52 11.47 -31.92
N ILE A 1104 -12.44 11.29 -31.14
CA ILE A 1104 -12.13 10.03 -30.47
C ILE A 1104 -13.15 9.81 -29.34
N GLN A 1105 -13.96 8.76 -29.47
CA GLN A 1105 -14.93 8.33 -28.47
C GLN A 1105 -14.54 6.95 -27.95
N LEU A 1106 -14.20 6.89 -26.67
CA LEU A 1106 -13.94 5.65 -25.95
C LEU A 1106 -15.24 4.86 -25.75
N PRO A 1107 -15.17 3.52 -25.61
CA PRO A 1107 -16.35 2.70 -25.37
C PRO A 1107 -17.08 3.16 -24.10
N GLN A 1108 -18.41 3.29 -24.17
CA GLN A 1108 -19.23 3.61 -23.00
C GLN A 1108 -19.13 2.50 -21.95
N THR A 1109 -18.50 2.81 -20.82
CA THR A 1109 -18.36 1.93 -19.66
C THR A 1109 -19.57 2.04 -18.74
N GLN A 1110 -20.71 1.47 -19.12
CA GLN A 1110 -21.76 1.20 -18.12
C GLN A 1110 -21.26 0.08 -17.20
N LEU A 1111 -20.99 0.43 -15.95
CA LEU A 1111 -20.65 -0.54 -14.91
C LEU A 1111 -21.92 -1.33 -14.54
N PRO A 1112 -21.79 -2.64 -14.26
CA PRO A 1112 -22.88 -3.38 -13.68
C PRO A 1112 -23.31 -2.69 -12.36
N PRO A 1113 -24.62 -2.57 -12.08
CA PRO A 1113 -25.11 -1.99 -10.83
C PRO A 1113 -24.40 -2.66 -9.65
N ILE A 1114 -23.87 -1.85 -8.75
CA ILE A 1114 -23.37 -2.34 -7.47
C ILE A 1114 -24.61 -2.47 -6.60
N ASP A 1115 -25.07 -3.69 -6.33
CA ASP A 1115 -26.05 -3.95 -5.27
C ASP A 1115 -25.37 -3.73 -3.91
N SER A 1116 -25.19 -2.45 -3.57
CA SER A 1116 -25.11 -1.99 -2.20
C SER A 1116 -26.47 -1.37 -1.86
N PRO A 1117 -27.03 -1.62 -0.67
CA PRO A 1117 -28.32 -1.06 -0.29
C PRO A 1117 -28.16 0.46 -0.09
N GLU A 1118 -28.41 1.24 -1.14
CA GLU A 1118 -28.73 2.64 -0.97
C GLU A 1118 -30.15 2.74 -0.36
N PRO A 1119 -30.34 3.53 0.71
CA PRO A 1119 -31.69 3.83 1.20
C PRO A 1119 -32.42 4.67 0.15
N SER A 1120 -33.42 4.08 -0.49
CA SER A 1120 -34.26 4.68 -1.53
C SER A 1120 -35.16 5.82 -1.01
N HIS A 1121 -35.05 6.99 -1.68
CA HIS A 1121 -36.10 7.94 -2.13
C HIS A 1121 -36.94 8.72 -1.09
N SER A 1122 -37.28 10.03 -1.20
CA SER A 1122 -37.47 11.00 -2.32
C SER A 1122 -37.84 12.42 -1.74
N PRO A 1123 -38.26 13.49 -2.48
CA PRO A 1123 -38.32 13.77 -3.94
C PRO A 1123 -37.71 15.14 -4.39
N ALA A 1124 -37.82 15.39 -5.70
CA ALA A 1124 -37.18 16.40 -6.54
C ALA A 1124 -37.71 17.85 -6.52
N SER A 1125 -36.91 18.70 -7.20
CA SER A 1125 -37.19 19.94 -7.96
C SER A 1125 -36.97 21.30 -7.29
N ILE A 1126 -35.95 22.05 -7.74
CA ILE A 1126 -36.06 23.38 -8.41
C ILE A 1126 -34.88 23.52 -9.40
N VAL A 1127 -35.18 24.06 -10.58
CA VAL A 1127 -34.35 24.27 -11.77
C VAL A 1127 -34.04 25.77 -11.96
N GLN A 1128 -32.90 26.07 -12.61
CA GLN A 1128 -32.44 27.36 -13.22
C GLN A 1128 -31.82 28.42 -12.28
N ASN A 1129 -30.76 29.18 -12.62
CA ASN A 1129 -30.13 29.52 -13.90
C ASN A 1129 -28.66 30.02 -13.74
N GLY A 1130 -27.93 30.11 -14.86
CA GLY A 1130 -26.48 30.23 -15.02
C GLY A 1130 -25.74 31.48 -14.50
N SER A 1131 -24.40 31.46 -14.57
CA SER A 1131 -23.53 32.49 -15.18
C SER A 1131 -22.05 32.06 -15.21
N GLN A 1132 -21.35 32.53 -16.24
CA GLN A 1132 -19.98 32.19 -16.69
C GLN A 1132 -18.83 32.61 -15.74
N PRO A 1133 -17.64 31.98 -15.85
CA PRO A 1133 -16.42 32.43 -15.17
C PRO A 1133 -15.66 33.51 -15.97
N PRO A 1134 -15.04 34.53 -15.33
CA PRO A 1134 -14.22 35.51 -16.01
C PRO A 1134 -12.74 35.07 -16.13
N LYS A 1135 -12.14 35.42 -17.28
CA LYS A 1135 -10.71 35.34 -17.62
C LYS A 1135 -9.86 36.36 -16.84
N PRO A 1136 -8.55 36.11 -16.67
CA PRO A 1136 -7.57 37.20 -16.56
C PRO A 1136 -6.60 37.27 -17.76
N GLN A 1137 -6.38 38.50 -18.23
CA GLN A 1137 -5.46 38.89 -19.31
C GLN A 1137 -4.03 39.16 -18.78
N GLN A 1138 -3.06 39.06 -19.69
CA GLN A 1138 -1.62 39.24 -19.51
C GLN A 1138 -1.15 40.72 -19.56
N LYS A 1139 -0.14 41.06 -18.73
CA LYS A 1139 1.13 41.84 -18.93
C LYS A 1139 1.09 43.26 -19.61
N PRO A 1140 2.17 44.10 -19.66
CA PRO A 1140 3.61 43.89 -19.34
C PRO A 1140 4.42 45.05 -18.63
N ALA A 1141 5.63 44.66 -18.18
CA ALA A 1141 6.96 45.34 -18.22
C ALA A 1141 7.28 46.68 -17.52
N LEU A 1142 8.40 46.71 -16.76
CA LEU A 1142 9.67 47.42 -17.09
C LEU A 1142 10.77 47.24 -16.00
N LYS A 1143 12.00 46.92 -16.45
CA LYS A 1143 13.32 47.14 -15.79
C LYS A 1143 13.71 48.65 -15.88
N PRO A 1144 14.84 49.21 -15.36
CA PRO A 1144 16.15 48.64 -14.95
C PRO A 1144 16.63 49.22 -13.56
N GLU A 1145 17.83 49.03 -12.99
CA GLU A 1145 19.17 49.39 -13.49
C GLU A 1145 20.28 48.97 -12.49
N THR A 1146 21.44 48.61 -13.04
CA THR A 1146 22.72 48.24 -12.40
C THR A 1146 23.56 49.45 -12.00
N ALA A 1147 24.36 49.35 -10.91
CA ALA A 1147 25.67 50.01 -10.85
C ALA A 1147 26.66 49.34 -9.88
N VAL A 1148 27.89 49.30 -10.36
CA VAL A 1148 29.13 48.66 -9.86
C VAL A 1148 29.93 49.66 -9.02
N ASN A 1149 30.67 49.24 -7.97
CA ASN A 1149 32.08 49.65 -7.84
C ASN A 1149 32.96 48.89 -6.82
N ASN A 1150 34.21 48.77 -7.25
CA ASN A 1150 35.39 48.13 -6.68
C ASN A 1150 36.02 48.89 -5.48
N GLY A 1151 36.84 48.19 -4.68
CA GLY A 1151 37.89 48.82 -3.85
C GLY A 1151 38.67 47.86 -2.94
N LYS A 1152 39.95 47.66 -3.26
CA LYS A 1152 40.96 46.75 -2.65
C LYS A 1152 41.46 47.20 -1.25
N HIS A 1153 41.97 46.26 -0.44
CA HIS A 1153 43.30 46.31 0.23
C HIS A 1153 43.64 45.00 0.99
N SER A 1154 44.86 44.47 0.83
CA SER A 1154 45.53 43.38 1.58
C SER A 1154 46.44 43.99 2.69
N PRO A 1155 47.23 43.25 3.54
CA PRO A 1155 47.32 41.80 3.81
C PRO A 1155 47.46 41.37 5.31
N THR A 1156 47.48 40.04 5.51
CA THR A 1156 48.12 39.20 6.57
C THR A 1156 47.50 39.00 7.97
N THR A 1157 47.03 37.76 8.21
CA THR A 1157 47.55 36.80 9.23
C THR A 1157 47.10 35.36 8.87
N PRO A 1158 47.91 34.31 9.12
CA PRO A 1158 47.63 32.94 8.66
C PRO A 1158 46.94 32.06 9.72
N ASP A 1159 46.47 30.90 9.25
CA ASP A 1159 46.10 29.67 9.97
C ASP A 1159 44.68 29.42 10.48
N THR A 1160 43.94 28.65 9.67
CA THR A 1160 43.28 27.36 10.03
C THR A 1160 42.63 26.70 8.80
N ASN A 1161 42.45 27.44 7.69
CA ASN A 1161 41.82 26.94 6.46
C ASN A 1161 42.75 26.21 5.47
N ASN A 1162 44.05 26.08 5.74
CA ASN A 1162 44.99 25.64 4.70
C ASN A 1162 44.96 24.13 4.42
N TRP A 1163 44.76 23.27 5.43
CA TRP A 1163 44.82 21.81 5.25
C TRP A 1163 43.68 21.24 4.39
N ARG A 1164 42.46 21.76 4.55
CA ARG A 1164 41.29 21.37 3.77
C ARG A 1164 41.45 21.77 2.30
N LEU A 1165 41.96 22.98 2.04
CA LEU A 1165 42.31 23.44 0.70
C LEU A 1165 43.40 22.54 0.11
N SER A 1166 44.45 22.20 0.86
CA SER A 1166 45.50 21.28 0.41
C SER A 1166 44.95 19.89 0.03
N LEU A 1167 44.04 19.31 0.82
CA LEU A 1167 43.42 18.04 0.50
C LEU A 1167 42.44 18.12 -0.67
N GLN A 1168 41.74 19.24 -0.82
CA GLN A 1168 40.91 19.50 -1.98
C GLN A 1168 41.74 19.59 -3.25
N TYR A 1169 42.87 20.33 -3.22
CA TYR A 1169 43.81 20.40 -4.33
C TYR A 1169 44.41 19.04 -4.65
N LEU A 1170 44.75 18.24 -3.64
CA LEU A 1170 45.24 16.88 -3.82
C LEU A 1170 44.18 15.98 -4.47
N LEU A 1171 42.94 16.02 -4.00
CA LEU A 1171 41.83 15.27 -4.59
C LEU A 1171 41.59 15.70 -6.05
N PHE A 1172 41.59 17.00 -6.31
CA PHE A 1172 41.46 17.55 -7.66
C PHE A 1172 42.60 17.07 -8.57
N SER A 1173 43.85 17.14 -8.11
CA SER A 1173 45.03 16.67 -8.85
C SER A 1173 44.91 15.20 -9.18
N VAL A 1174 44.64 14.35 -8.18
CA VAL A 1174 44.51 12.89 -8.37
C VAL A 1174 43.44 12.57 -9.41
N VAL A 1175 42.30 13.26 -9.37
CA VAL A 1175 41.21 13.04 -10.31
C VAL A 1175 41.56 13.57 -11.71
N SER A 1176 42.18 14.75 -11.81
CA SER A 1176 42.62 15.33 -13.07
C SER A 1176 43.72 14.49 -13.74
N ASP A 1177 44.74 14.07 -12.98
CA ASP A 1177 45.88 13.28 -13.46
C ASP A 1177 45.41 11.89 -13.91
N THR A 1178 44.54 11.24 -13.14
CA THR A 1178 43.96 9.94 -13.51
C THR A 1178 43.10 10.06 -14.77
N TYR A 1179 42.35 11.15 -14.93
CA TYR A 1179 41.57 11.43 -16.12
C TYR A 1179 42.46 11.63 -17.36
N GLN A 1180 43.52 12.45 -17.24
CA GLN A 1180 44.47 12.69 -18.34
C GLN A 1180 45.19 11.40 -18.77
N GLN A 1181 45.63 10.58 -17.82
CA GLN A 1181 46.28 9.29 -18.12
C GLN A 1181 45.35 8.33 -18.86
N ARG A 1182 44.08 8.27 -18.47
CA ARG A 1182 43.08 7.41 -19.10
C ARG A 1182 42.59 7.93 -20.45
N GLN A 1183 42.59 9.26 -20.66
CA GLN A 1183 42.30 9.88 -21.95
C GLN A 1183 43.36 9.49 -23.01
N ALA A 1184 44.58 9.16 -22.62
CA ALA A 1184 45.62 8.65 -23.54
C ALA A 1184 45.38 7.20 -24.01
N GLN A 1185 44.45 6.47 -23.39
CA GLN A 1185 44.21 5.04 -23.66
C GLN A 1185 42.78 4.74 -24.16
N LEU A 1186 41.86 5.70 -24.13
CA LEU A 1186 40.45 5.56 -24.52
C LEU A 1186 40.01 6.73 -25.42
N PRO A 1187 39.01 6.56 -26.30
CA PRO A 1187 38.51 7.65 -27.15
C PRO A 1187 37.99 8.83 -26.30
N PRO A 1188 38.25 10.09 -26.71
CA PRO A 1188 38.00 11.30 -25.89
C PRO A 1188 36.52 11.66 -25.64
N GLU A 1189 35.55 10.85 -26.11
CA GLU A 1189 34.12 11.19 -26.15
C GLU A 1189 33.26 10.50 -25.06
N ARG A 1190 33.85 9.85 -24.04
CA ARG A 1190 33.09 9.12 -22.99
C ARG A 1190 33.30 9.71 -21.60
N THR A 1191 32.23 9.75 -20.80
CA THR A 1191 32.33 9.98 -19.35
C THR A 1191 33.22 8.91 -18.71
N GLN A 1192 34.31 9.33 -18.11
CA GLN A 1192 35.21 8.44 -17.41
C GLN A 1192 34.81 8.35 -15.93
N HIS A 1193 34.90 7.16 -15.38
CA HIS A 1193 34.78 6.99 -13.94
C HIS A 1193 35.84 6.04 -13.42
N PHE A 1194 36.29 6.31 -12.20
CA PHE A 1194 37.27 5.47 -11.53
C PHE A 1194 37.07 5.52 -10.03
N LYS A 1195 37.32 4.37 -9.40
CA LYS A 1195 37.20 4.19 -7.97
C LYS A 1195 38.55 4.39 -7.30
N PHE A 1196 38.56 4.96 -6.12
CA PHE A 1196 39.76 5.14 -5.31
C PHE A 1196 39.46 5.02 -3.81
N GLY A 1197 40.52 4.75 -3.04
CA GLY A 1197 40.48 4.31 -1.65
C GLY A 1197 39.61 3.08 -1.45
N ASP A 1198 40.11 1.93 -1.92
CA ASP A 1198 39.50 0.60 -1.75
C ASP A 1198 38.04 0.53 -2.20
N ASN A 1199 37.74 1.11 -3.37
CA ASN A 1199 36.41 1.17 -3.95
C ASN A 1199 35.36 1.97 -3.17
N GLN A 1200 35.78 2.73 -2.15
CA GLN A 1200 34.86 3.52 -1.32
C GLN A 1200 34.37 4.77 -2.04
N TRP A 1201 35.25 5.46 -2.78
CA TRP A 1201 34.91 6.70 -3.48
C TRP A 1201 34.98 6.49 -5.00
N THR A 1202 34.15 7.23 -5.74
CA THR A 1202 34.12 7.18 -7.21
C THR A 1202 34.14 8.60 -7.77
N ALA A 1203 35.12 8.89 -8.62
CA ALA A 1203 35.12 10.09 -9.45
C ALA A 1203 34.40 9.81 -10.76
N TYR A 1204 33.61 10.77 -11.22
CA TYR A 1204 32.97 10.80 -12.54
C TYR A 1204 33.45 12.06 -13.24
N VAL A 1205 34.02 11.93 -14.42
CA VAL A 1205 34.55 13.04 -15.22
C VAL A 1205 33.90 12.99 -16.60
N GLN A 1206 33.08 13.99 -16.90
CA GLN A 1206 32.39 14.15 -18.17
C GLN A 1206 33.36 14.66 -19.27
N PRO A 1207 33.06 14.44 -20.56
CA PRO A 1207 33.91 14.91 -21.67
C PRO A 1207 34.10 16.44 -21.69
N ASN A 1208 33.14 17.21 -21.17
CA ASN A 1208 33.23 18.67 -21.04
C ASN A 1208 34.20 19.11 -19.91
N GLY A 1209 34.76 18.17 -19.14
CA GLY A 1209 35.66 18.41 -18.01
C GLY A 1209 34.95 18.50 -16.66
N ASP A 1210 33.62 18.46 -16.61
CA ASP A 1210 32.92 18.49 -15.32
C ASP A 1210 33.15 17.19 -14.57
N CYS A 1211 33.62 17.33 -13.35
CA CYS A 1211 33.97 16.24 -12.47
C CYS A 1211 33.22 16.34 -11.15
N PHE A 1212 32.73 15.21 -10.67
CA PHE A 1212 32.26 15.08 -9.30
C PHE A 1212 32.73 13.77 -8.67
N VAL A 1213 33.00 13.83 -7.36
CA VAL A 1213 33.42 12.69 -6.55
C VAL A 1213 32.30 12.34 -5.60
N ARG A 1214 31.91 11.06 -5.58
CA ARG A 1214 30.93 10.50 -4.64
C ARG A 1214 31.60 9.59 -3.63
N ASN A 1215 31.12 9.63 -2.40
CA ASN A 1215 31.57 8.77 -1.31
C ASN A 1215 30.84 7.42 -1.29
N GLU A 1216 31.13 6.60 -0.28
CA GLU A 1216 30.55 5.27 -0.07
C GLU A 1216 29.03 5.28 0.11
N SER A 1217 28.46 6.40 0.56
CA SER A 1217 27.01 6.64 0.68
C SER A 1217 26.40 7.26 -0.59
N LYS A 1218 27.12 7.24 -1.71
CA LYS A 1218 26.74 7.79 -3.02
C LYS A 1218 26.44 9.30 -3.02
N ARG A 1219 26.85 10.05 -1.99
CA ARG A 1219 26.70 11.51 -1.93
C ARG A 1219 27.87 12.21 -2.61
N THR A 1220 27.60 13.26 -3.36
CA THR A 1220 28.63 14.12 -3.97
C THR A 1220 29.36 14.89 -2.87
N VAL A 1221 30.66 14.65 -2.74
CA VAL A 1221 31.52 15.26 -1.72
C VAL A 1221 32.46 16.32 -2.27
N PHE A 1222 32.66 16.36 -3.59
CA PHE A 1222 33.50 17.31 -4.29
C PHE A 1222 33.04 17.45 -5.75
N LYS A 1223 33.04 18.67 -6.31
CA LYS A 1223 32.75 18.95 -7.72
C LYS A 1223 33.67 20.04 -8.23
N ALA A 1224 34.29 19.81 -9.38
CA ALA A 1224 35.14 20.77 -10.04
C ALA A 1224 35.16 20.50 -11.55
N ASN A 1225 35.63 21.45 -12.34
CA ASN A 1225 35.90 21.19 -13.76
C ASN A 1225 37.42 20.95 -13.94
N VAL A 1226 37.80 19.77 -14.42
CA VAL A 1226 39.21 19.37 -14.57
C VAL A 1226 39.92 20.14 -15.69
N HIS A 1227 39.19 20.72 -16.65
CA HIS A 1227 39.77 21.55 -17.71
C HIS A 1227 40.03 22.99 -17.25
N THR A 1228 39.12 23.57 -16.45
CA THR A 1228 39.22 24.98 -16.02
C THR A 1228 39.82 25.17 -14.63
N GLY A 1229 39.86 24.11 -13.81
CA GLY A 1229 40.27 24.19 -12.40
C GLY A 1229 39.23 24.79 -11.48
N GLU A 1230 38.04 25.13 -11.99
CA GLU A 1230 36.98 25.76 -11.21
C GLU A 1230 36.32 24.75 -10.28
N VAL A 1231 36.31 25.04 -8.98
CA VAL A 1231 35.66 24.19 -7.96
C VAL A 1231 34.24 24.68 -7.74
N GLN A 1232 33.26 23.86 -8.11
CA GLN A 1232 31.83 24.15 -7.98
C GLN A 1232 31.28 23.71 -6.63
N ILE A 1233 31.74 22.56 -6.11
CA ILE A 1233 31.42 22.08 -4.75
C ILE A 1233 32.73 21.78 -4.03
N PRO A 1234 33.11 22.57 -3.02
CA PRO A 1234 34.34 22.35 -2.29
C PRO A 1234 34.23 21.09 -1.41
N LEU A 1235 35.35 20.42 -1.21
CA LEU A 1235 35.42 19.22 -0.38
C LEU A 1235 35.00 19.59 1.05
N THR A 1236 33.93 19.03 1.60
CA THR A 1236 33.46 19.37 2.98
C THR A 1236 34.48 18.97 4.04
N GLU A 1237 34.44 19.56 5.24
CA GLU A 1237 35.39 19.22 6.32
C GLU A 1237 35.32 17.72 6.68
N LYS A 1238 34.09 17.18 6.82
CA LYS A 1238 33.87 15.74 7.05
C LYS A 1238 34.46 14.87 5.93
N ALA A 1239 34.30 15.28 4.68
CA ALA A 1239 34.85 14.55 3.54
C ALA A 1239 36.38 14.70 3.46
N ALA A 1240 36.94 15.87 3.78
CA ALA A 1240 38.38 16.10 3.85
C ALA A 1240 39.04 15.23 4.93
N THR A 1241 38.46 15.14 6.12
CA THR A 1241 38.94 14.22 7.18
C THR A 1241 38.91 12.78 6.69
N ARG A 1242 37.82 12.35 6.04
CA ARG A 1242 37.72 10.98 5.51
C ARG A 1242 38.74 10.71 4.40
N PHE A 1243 38.96 11.65 3.51
CA PHE A 1243 39.96 11.55 2.45
C PHE A 1243 41.38 11.48 3.03
N GLN A 1244 41.65 12.25 4.09
CA GLN A 1244 42.91 12.18 4.83
C GLN A 1244 43.12 10.81 5.50
N GLU A 1245 42.09 10.24 6.13
CA GLU A 1245 42.14 8.87 6.68
C GLU A 1245 42.49 7.84 5.61
N MET A 1246 41.93 7.97 4.40
CA MET A 1246 42.23 7.08 3.26
C MET A 1246 43.69 7.19 2.83
N ILE A 1247 44.24 8.41 2.79
CA ILE A 1247 45.66 8.65 2.47
C ILE A 1247 46.55 8.00 3.55
N MET A 1248 46.28 8.27 4.83
CA MET A 1248 47.07 7.72 5.94
C MET A 1248 47.01 6.19 6.02
N ALA A 1249 45.84 5.59 5.74
CA ALA A 1249 45.69 4.14 5.69
C ALA A 1249 46.55 3.51 4.58
N ARG A 1250 46.62 4.16 3.41
CA ARG A 1250 47.46 3.72 2.29
C ARG A 1250 48.96 3.89 2.58
N GLU A 1251 49.37 5.01 3.16
CA GLU A 1251 50.76 5.21 3.59
C GLU A 1251 51.19 4.18 4.64
N LYS A 1252 50.29 3.84 5.58
CA LYS A 1252 50.52 2.79 6.57
C LYS A 1252 50.62 1.40 5.94
N ALA A 1253 49.81 1.10 4.92
CA ALA A 1253 49.89 -0.16 4.16
C ALA A 1253 51.19 -0.27 3.35
N LEU A 1254 51.70 0.85 2.81
CA LEU A 1254 52.98 0.92 2.10
C LEU A 1254 54.19 0.84 3.04
N SER A 1255 54.04 1.20 4.32
CA SER A 1255 55.11 1.23 5.32
C SER A 1255 55.29 -0.08 6.12
N GLN A 1256 54.46 -1.10 5.88
CA GLN A 1256 54.61 -2.41 6.53
C GLN A 1256 55.48 -3.36 5.67
N PRO A 1257 56.54 -3.98 6.22
CA PRO A 1257 57.30 -4.99 5.50
C PRO A 1257 56.41 -6.22 5.23
N GLN A 1258 56.26 -6.58 3.95
CA GLN A 1258 55.53 -7.77 3.52
C GLN A 1258 56.15 -9.03 4.15
N ILE A 1259 55.42 -9.68 5.04
CA ILE A 1259 55.66 -11.09 5.38
C ILE A 1259 55.04 -11.92 4.25
N THR A 1260 55.91 -12.49 3.42
CA THR A 1260 55.55 -13.44 2.37
C THR A 1260 54.94 -14.69 2.99
N VAL A 1261 53.64 -14.92 2.76
CA VAL A 1261 53.04 -16.25 2.81
C VAL A 1261 52.44 -16.52 1.43
N MET A 1262 53.02 -17.49 0.74
CA MET A 1262 52.59 -17.96 -0.57
C MET A 1262 51.18 -18.56 -0.49
N SER A 1263 50.27 -18.11 -1.34
CA SER A 1263 49.08 -18.85 -1.76
C SER A 1263 48.91 -18.67 -3.27
N THR A 1264 48.92 -19.79 -3.98
CA THR A 1264 48.87 -19.91 -5.43
C THR A 1264 47.45 -19.72 -5.96
N ALA A 1265 47.19 -18.57 -6.59
CA ALA A 1265 46.11 -18.42 -7.56
C ALA A 1265 46.60 -17.48 -8.68
N LYS A 1266 46.47 -17.94 -9.94
CA LYS A 1266 46.90 -17.22 -11.15
C LYS A 1266 46.22 -15.85 -11.24
N ALA A 1267 46.98 -14.78 -10.97
CA ALA A 1267 46.56 -13.41 -11.17
C ALA A 1267 46.66 -13.01 -12.65
N LYS A 1268 45.56 -12.51 -13.21
CA LYS A 1268 45.56 -11.64 -14.40
C LYS A 1268 46.29 -10.32 -14.06
N PRO A 1269 46.95 -9.66 -15.02
CA PRO A 1269 47.92 -8.60 -14.74
C PRO A 1269 47.26 -7.39 -14.04
N LYS A 1270 47.93 -6.90 -13.00
CA LYS A 1270 47.60 -5.69 -12.23
C LYS A 1270 47.79 -4.44 -13.10
N GLU A 1271 46.69 -3.81 -13.50
CA GLU A 1271 46.67 -2.36 -13.76
C GLU A 1271 46.43 -1.65 -12.42
N LEU A 1272 47.49 -1.46 -11.64
CA LEU A 1272 47.52 -0.58 -10.46
C LEU A 1272 48.97 -0.41 -9.99
N GLU A 1273 49.84 -0.04 -10.92
CA GLU A 1273 51.12 0.59 -10.61
C GLU A 1273 51.21 1.83 -11.48
N LEU A 1274 50.77 2.96 -10.91
CA LEU A 1274 51.06 4.37 -11.22
C LEU A 1274 49.90 5.24 -10.67
N VAL A 1275 49.80 5.31 -9.35
CA VAL A 1275 49.15 6.40 -8.59
C VAL A 1275 50.15 6.87 -7.56
#